data_AF-A0A3R6S2F2-F1
#
_entry.id   AF-A0A3R6S2F2-F1
#
_cell.length_a   1.000
_cell.length_b   1.000
_cell.length_c   1.000
_cell.angle_alpha   90.00
_cell.angle_beta   90.00
_cell.angle_gamma   90.00
#
_symmetry.space_group_name_H-M   'P 1'
#
loop_
_entity.id
_entity.type
_entity.pdbx_description
1 polymer ?
#
loop_
_entity_poly.entity_id
_entity_poly.type
_entity_poly.pdbx_seq_one_letter_code
_entity_poly.pdbx_strand_id
1 'polypeptide(L)'
;MERRRIGVIIAQAEENSQSLFMKGLMEEAYVYGYDICVFSMYLRFQDTLYRQIGDSNIYNLIQWDAFDAIIVLPDTIQATDIATWLEDKIHEVFSGVVLFVDKDSRYFPTVKINHYKPYKKLIDHLIEVHHYSDIMFLDGWKNHVHSIQREQAYRDSLTEHGIPVDPNNIYYGNYWYDSGKEVVKLILDSREKLPEAIACANDCMAIGVAAELFSNHIHVPEQVAVIGYDSTEEGKNLKCKLTSADIPARECGRYCAKYIHASFEKEPIPEFESESVIFQGTSCGCEGKIQSEKHFDEKENFWNTDHAKTGYSSYYNKFMEDLLSERDHRGFFNTIFQHVYQVRPFHSLSICMNDYWNSSEVMTSEDALRSNGYTDKIYRIIKCGPSEHTDNRISFDDIFEMKEMIPELSEQREYPETFFFTPLYFDNRSFGYAVIGFTDIEAQFTEVYRNWLKSIMQSMEAFYRQNGLRELLRQMEATQIRDAMTGLYNYKGFLQKGNELCENATFDGKSIAVIAIDINKLKDINAGYGRKAGDAAILKLAQLISESQDDDAICARISNDEFVVAFPVEASDETCGEAFIKRLSDKIKQYNELRKEAYELEICTGIRCDMISGSEALDHLINETINVKNNKKAIEQGKEERAGVLTDKQKADDHLMEFILDNNRFVYHFQPIINARTGDVYAYEALMRADTERRISPLDMLESADRLNRLYDIEKATFFNVVDYIEEHYQDFEGKKVFINSIPGYQLTGKDKKKLTEIMEQHAGELVVEFTEETEMGDDQLKELKNSFAKMNIETAIDDYGSGYSNVNNLLRYMPRFVKIDRMLMTDIHKDIQKQHFVKDIIEFAHDNDILTLAEGIELTQELREVIKLGVDLIQGYYTSRPQPYVVRSIDERVMNEIVQYNQSLNARLYKKEYETDYNDTVSMVQLAANKYTSIKVKKARGINKKIIIKGSVGFQPNILMSVEDGFRGTIILENVSLAGERGIPCIDIGKKCNVNLQITGENELRTGGIRVPDSSVLTVVGDGNLTINLNSGKYFGIGNSLDEYHGELNFYQDGGIIINANGMKGIGIGSGLGGVINIKRGHYEFDMKGQEGACIGSVNGDSELFIEYCDMDIYSGISNGTIIGSVNGDADIKLENISAKIQGAGNVITGIGTIAGNSCMVRLENVNISSNIRAKECYGIGCRAGRTDIYIGYAAVKSVVQGKSAVAFGNSVMSAKLYCSNADIGTNAVTEFNSDIGALEKNIQLENGRAEFVLNGQEVKRQILAARL
;
A
#
# COMPACT_ATOMS: atom_id res chain seq x y z
N MET A 1 33.08 23.32 41.72
CA MET A 1 33.56 22.16 40.96
C MET A 1 32.44 21.75 40.03
N GLU A 2 32.77 21.29 38.83
CA GLU A 2 31.80 20.69 37.92
C GLU A 2 31.20 19.46 38.59
N ARG A 3 29.86 19.32 38.53
CA ARG A 3 29.15 18.23 39.19
C ARG A 3 29.40 16.94 38.42
N ARG A 4 29.78 15.86 39.11
CA ARG A 4 29.98 14.57 38.44
C ARG A 4 28.64 13.99 37.95
N ARG A 5 28.67 13.30 36.81
CA ARG A 5 27.47 12.75 36.17
C ARG A 5 27.58 11.24 35.95
N ILE A 6 26.50 10.53 36.27
CA ILE A 6 26.35 9.09 36.03
C ILE A 6 25.33 8.89 34.90
N GLY A 7 25.76 8.28 33.79
CA GLY A 7 24.85 7.81 32.75
C GLY A 7 24.30 6.43 33.10
N VAL A 8 22.98 6.23 32.97
CA VAL A 8 22.32 4.94 33.22
C VAL A 8 21.63 4.51 31.94
N ILE A 9 21.97 3.33 31.44
CA ILE A 9 21.42 2.75 30.22
C ILE A 9 20.51 1.57 30.60
N ILE A 10 19.22 1.73 30.35
CA ILE A 10 18.16 0.84 30.85
C ILE A 10 17.00 0.76 29.85
N ALA A 11 16.13 -0.23 30.02
CA ALA A 11 14.81 -0.30 29.38
C ALA A 11 13.72 -0.41 30.45
N GLN A 12 12.53 0.15 30.19
CA GLN A 12 11.39 0.09 31.12
C GLN A 12 11.75 0.56 32.53
N ALA A 13 12.29 1.78 32.64
CA ALA A 13 12.71 2.33 33.92
C ALA A 13 11.57 2.46 34.97
N GLU A 14 10.31 2.46 34.52
CA GLU A 14 9.10 2.51 35.35
C GLU A 14 8.73 1.18 36.02
N GLU A 15 9.28 0.06 35.55
CA GLU A 15 8.94 -1.26 36.09
C GLU A 15 9.50 -1.44 37.51
N ASN A 16 8.83 -2.24 38.35
CA ASN A 16 9.06 -2.24 39.80
C ASN A 16 10.53 -2.42 40.21
N SER A 17 11.23 -3.44 39.68
CA SER A 17 12.64 -3.70 40.02
C SER A 17 13.56 -2.57 39.57
N GLN A 18 13.35 -2.04 38.36
CA GLN A 18 14.11 -0.95 37.77
C GLN A 18 13.88 0.36 38.52
N SER A 19 12.63 0.67 38.85
CA SER A 19 12.24 1.82 39.65
C SER A 19 12.85 1.77 41.05
N LEU A 20 12.82 0.60 41.71
CA LEU A 20 13.49 0.40 42.99
C LEU A 20 15.01 0.57 42.90
N PHE A 21 15.64 0.02 41.86
CA PHE A 21 17.06 0.23 41.57
C PHE A 21 17.38 1.73 41.40
N MET A 22 16.60 2.44 40.59
CA MET A 22 16.76 3.87 40.37
C MET A 22 16.60 4.68 41.66
N LYS A 23 15.60 4.37 42.48
CA LYS A 23 15.45 5.02 43.80
C LYS A 23 16.68 4.83 44.66
N GLY A 24 17.19 3.60 44.75
CA GLY A 24 18.40 3.30 45.51
C GLY A 24 19.63 4.05 45.00
N LEU A 25 19.79 4.10 43.67
CA LEU A 25 20.86 4.85 43.02
C LEU A 25 20.75 6.36 43.31
N MET A 26 19.56 6.94 43.19
CA MET A 26 19.27 8.35 43.46
C MET A 26 19.57 8.71 44.92
N GLU A 27 19.11 7.90 45.87
CA GLU A 27 19.33 8.12 47.31
C GLU A 27 20.79 8.36 47.64
N GLU A 28 21.67 7.52 47.12
CA GLU A 28 23.09 7.56 47.47
C GLU A 28 23.87 8.52 46.56
N ALA A 29 23.56 8.57 45.26
CA ALA A 29 24.19 9.53 44.34
C ALA A 29 23.92 10.98 44.76
N TYR A 30 22.71 11.29 45.25
CA TYR A 30 22.36 12.63 45.70
C TYR A 30 23.11 13.05 46.97
N VAL A 31 23.43 12.12 47.86
CA VAL A 31 24.30 12.37 49.03
C VAL A 31 25.69 12.82 48.58
N TYR A 32 26.23 12.24 47.51
CA TYR A 32 27.49 12.66 46.91
C TYR A 32 27.37 13.88 46.00
N GLY A 33 26.15 14.36 45.76
CA GLY A 33 25.85 15.46 44.87
C GLY A 33 26.08 15.13 43.39
N TYR A 34 25.86 13.90 42.95
CA TYR A 34 25.98 13.51 41.54
C TYR A 34 24.66 13.67 40.78
N ASP A 35 24.75 14.10 39.52
CA ASP A 35 23.61 14.05 38.61
C ASP A 35 23.49 12.67 37.98
N ILE A 36 22.28 12.27 37.64
CA ILE A 36 22.00 11.01 36.95
C ILE A 36 21.30 11.32 35.62
N CYS A 37 21.77 10.73 34.52
CA CYS A 37 21.09 10.80 33.23
C CYS A 37 20.71 9.39 32.78
N VAL A 38 19.42 9.11 32.78
CA VAL A 38 18.85 7.82 32.42
C VAL A 38 18.42 7.85 30.97
N PHE A 39 18.98 6.98 30.14
CA PHE A 39 18.55 6.77 28.77
C PHE A 39 17.70 5.51 28.74
N SER A 40 16.40 5.67 28.53
CA SER A 40 15.44 4.56 28.61
C SER A 40 14.68 4.38 27.31
N MET A 41 14.74 3.16 26.76
CA MET A 41 13.71 2.69 25.83
C MET A 41 12.44 2.29 26.59
N TYR A 42 11.29 2.28 25.90
CA TYR A 42 10.01 2.00 26.54
C TYR A 42 9.72 0.51 26.70
N LEU A 43 10.25 -0.35 25.83
CA LEU A 43 10.03 -1.79 25.91
C LEU A 43 11.37 -2.54 25.89
N ARG A 44 11.47 -3.60 26.69
CA ARG A 44 12.66 -4.47 26.76
C ARG A 44 12.96 -5.16 25.43
N PHE A 45 11.92 -5.44 24.63
CA PHE A 45 12.01 -5.96 23.27
C PHE A 45 10.89 -5.34 22.41
N GLN A 46 11.06 -5.40 21.09
CA GLN A 46 10.10 -4.89 20.10
C GLN A 46 9.76 -5.99 19.09
N ASP A 47 8.51 -6.05 18.65
CA ASP A 47 8.05 -7.11 17.73
C ASP A 47 8.59 -6.96 16.30
N THR A 48 9.03 -5.75 15.94
CA THR A 48 9.56 -5.44 14.61
C THR A 48 10.91 -4.73 14.70
N LEU A 49 11.76 -4.96 13.69
CA LEU A 49 13.06 -4.27 13.60
C LEU A 49 12.90 -2.75 13.52
N TYR A 50 11.86 -2.24 12.84
CA TYR A 50 11.65 -0.80 12.71
C TYR A 50 11.35 -0.15 14.06
N ARG A 51 10.47 -0.74 14.87
CA ARG A 51 10.19 -0.24 16.23
C ARG A 51 11.39 -0.40 17.13
N GLN A 52 12.15 -1.49 16.99
CA GLN A 52 13.41 -1.65 17.69
C GLN A 52 14.38 -0.50 17.39
N ILE A 53 14.51 -0.10 16.12
CA ILE A 53 15.34 1.06 15.71
C ILE A 53 14.82 2.36 16.35
N GLY A 54 13.52 2.64 16.25
CA GLY A 54 12.94 3.87 16.83
C GLY A 54 13.07 3.97 18.35
N ASP A 55 12.86 2.87 19.07
CA ASP A 55 12.94 2.82 20.53
C ASP A 55 14.39 2.90 21.03
N SER A 56 15.30 2.17 20.37
CA SER A 56 16.72 2.15 20.76
C SER A 56 17.52 3.38 20.33
N ASN A 57 16.96 4.21 19.44
CA ASN A 57 17.58 5.46 18.99
C ASN A 57 17.95 6.40 20.16
N ILE A 58 17.30 6.28 21.31
CA ILE A 58 17.64 7.06 22.51
C ILE A 58 19.10 6.88 22.94
N TYR A 59 19.70 5.71 22.68
CA TYR A 59 21.11 5.46 23.00
C TYR A 59 22.08 6.17 22.06
N ASN A 60 21.63 6.57 20.86
CA ASN A 60 22.42 7.40 19.94
C ASN A 60 22.51 8.86 20.40
N LEU A 61 21.71 9.29 21.40
CA LEU A 61 21.78 10.63 21.99
C LEU A 61 23.00 10.81 22.91
N ILE A 62 23.52 9.71 23.46
CA ILE A 62 24.50 9.72 24.55
C ILE A 62 25.80 10.40 24.11
N GLN A 63 26.16 11.48 24.80
CA GLN A 63 27.47 12.13 24.68
C GLN A 63 28.41 11.56 25.74
N TRP A 64 29.21 10.58 25.35
CA TRP A 64 30.03 9.77 26.26
C TRP A 64 31.02 10.59 27.10
N ASP A 65 31.51 11.71 26.57
CA ASP A 65 32.41 12.65 27.24
C ASP A 65 31.72 13.54 28.29
N ALA A 66 30.38 13.56 28.32
CA ALA A 66 29.61 14.30 29.30
C ALA A 66 29.44 13.57 30.66
N PHE A 67 29.92 12.33 30.76
CA PHE A 67 29.72 11.43 31.90
C PHE A 67 31.04 11.00 32.55
N ASP A 68 31.03 10.82 33.87
CA ASP A 68 32.17 10.30 34.64
C ASP A 68 32.05 8.79 34.89
N ALA A 69 30.81 8.27 34.94
CA ALA A 69 30.52 6.86 35.06
C ALA A 69 29.31 6.43 34.23
N ILE A 70 29.28 5.16 33.82
CA ILE A 70 28.16 4.53 33.10
C ILE A 70 27.71 3.28 33.85
N ILE A 71 26.41 3.14 34.08
CA ILE A 71 25.76 1.93 34.57
C ILE A 71 24.90 1.36 33.43
N VAL A 72 25.05 0.07 33.14
CA VAL A 72 24.25 -0.63 32.13
C VAL A 72 23.46 -1.75 32.81
N LEU A 73 22.15 -1.80 32.55
CA LEU A 73 21.26 -2.89 32.98
C LEU A 73 20.90 -3.75 31.74
N PRO A 74 21.85 -4.53 31.20
CA PRO A 74 21.68 -5.23 29.92
C PRO A 74 20.59 -6.30 29.92
N ASP A 75 20.20 -6.85 31.08
CA ASP A 75 19.10 -7.82 31.18
C ASP A 75 17.74 -7.19 30.84
N THR A 76 17.64 -5.88 31.01
CA THR A 76 16.45 -5.10 30.60
C THR A 76 16.43 -4.86 29.08
N ILE A 77 17.57 -4.96 28.38
CA ILE A 77 17.66 -4.68 26.95
C ILE A 77 17.70 -6.01 26.21
N GLN A 78 16.53 -6.61 25.98
CA GLN A 78 16.36 -7.91 25.31
C GLN A 78 16.24 -7.79 23.78
N ALA A 79 16.27 -6.56 23.26
CA ALA A 79 16.43 -6.30 21.83
C ALA A 79 17.72 -6.94 21.28
N THR A 80 17.57 -7.77 20.24
CA THR A 80 18.68 -8.57 19.69
C THR A 80 19.84 -7.67 19.26
N ASP A 81 21.04 -8.03 19.69
CA ASP A 81 22.33 -7.35 19.41
C ASP A 81 22.54 -5.94 19.98
N ILE A 82 21.54 -5.29 20.58
CA ILE A 82 21.68 -3.92 21.12
C ILE A 82 22.54 -3.89 22.38
N ALA A 83 22.27 -4.76 23.36
CA ALA A 83 23.05 -4.81 24.60
C ALA A 83 24.53 -5.14 24.32
N THR A 84 24.77 -6.04 23.35
CA THR A 84 26.12 -6.41 22.89
C THR A 84 26.80 -5.23 22.20
N TRP A 85 26.09 -4.53 21.31
CA TRP A 85 26.58 -3.31 20.65
C TRP A 85 26.93 -2.21 21.64
N LEU A 86 26.06 -1.95 22.64
CA LEU A 86 26.31 -0.97 23.70
C LEU A 86 27.59 -1.31 24.48
N GLU A 87 27.75 -2.57 24.86
CA GLU A 87 28.94 -3.03 25.57
C GLU A 87 30.23 -2.79 24.77
N ASP A 88 30.25 -3.22 23.49
CA ASP A 88 31.40 -3.01 22.62
C ASP A 88 31.65 -1.51 22.37
N LYS A 89 30.58 -0.71 22.24
CA LYS A 89 30.69 0.73 22.02
C LYS A 89 31.27 1.45 23.23
N ILE A 90 30.78 1.16 24.43
CA ILE A 90 31.29 1.73 25.68
C ILE A 90 32.77 1.37 25.85
N HIS A 91 33.17 0.14 25.54
CA HIS A 91 34.57 -0.29 25.61
C HIS A 91 35.48 0.49 24.64
N GLU A 92 34.97 0.83 23.47
CA GLU A 92 35.70 1.60 22.46
C GLU A 92 35.85 3.08 22.84
N VAL A 93 34.80 3.72 23.35
CA VAL A 93 34.73 5.20 23.43
C VAL A 93 34.79 5.78 24.84
N PHE A 94 34.54 4.99 25.88
CA PHE A 94 34.42 5.49 27.25
C PHE A 94 35.57 5.02 28.14
N SER A 95 36.14 5.94 28.94
CA SER A 95 37.31 5.67 29.78
C SER A 95 37.05 5.85 31.29
N GLY A 96 35.83 6.23 31.67
CA GLY A 96 35.41 6.37 33.06
C GLY A 96 35.05 5.05 33.74
N VAL A 97 34.35 5.13 34.87
CA VAL A 97 33.92 3.93 35.62
C VAL A 97 32.70 3.31 34.95
N VAL A 98 32.75 2.02 34.62
CA VAL A 98 31.62 1.29 34.00
C VAL A 98 31.20 0.13 34.89
N LEU A 99 29.89 0.00 35.11
CA LEU A 99 29.29 -1.10 35.86
C LEU A 99 28.16 -1.75 35.07
N PHE A 100 28.18 -3.07 35.00
CA PHE A 100 27.07 -3.87 34.50
C PHE A 100 26.28 -4.45 35.67
N VAL A 101 24.96 -4.57 35.53
CA VAL A 101 24.09 -5.15 36.56
C VAL A 101 23.44 -6.43 36.06
N ASP A 102 23.42 -7.46 36.90
CA ASP A 102 22.83 -8.80 36.75
C ASP A 102 23.38 -9.70 35.63
N LYS A 103 23.74 -9.16 34.47
CA LYS A 103 24.34 -9.91 33.37
C LYS A 103 25.86 -9.72 33.33
N ASP A 104 26.59 -10.82 33.18
CA ASP A 104 28.04 -10.80 33.05
C ASP A 104 28.49 -10.00 31.83
N SER A 105 29.45 -9.09 32.03
CA SER A 105 30.12 -8.35 30.97
C SER A 105 31.43 -9.01 30.56
N ARG A 106 31.79 -8.87 29.28
CA ARG A 106 33.07 -9.28 28.70
C ARG A 106 34.22 -8.37 29.13
N TYR A 107 33.96 -7.08 29.39
CA TYR A 107 35.00 -6.07 29.61
C TYR A 107 34.93 -5.41 30.98
N PHE A 108 33.75 -5.39 31.62
CA PHE A 108 33.49 -4.55 32.78
C PHE A 108 33.10 -5.35 34.02
N PRO A 109 33.28 -4.79 35.24
CA PRO A 109 32.76 -5.39 36.45
C PRO A 109 31.24 -5.52 36.42
N THR A 110 30.73 -6.68 36.84
CA THR A 110 29.30 -6.94 36.99
C THR A 110 28.91 -7.01 38.47
N VAL A 111 27.89 -6.24 38.85
CA VAL A 111 27.20 -6.36 40.15
C VAL A 111 26.02 -7.30 39.95
N LYS A 112 26.02 -8.45 40.64
CA LYS A 112 24.90 -9.41 40.60
C LYS A 112 24.02 -9.25 41.81
N ILE A 113 22.71 -9.11 41.58
CA ILE A 113 21.74 -9.15 42.67
C ILE A 113 21.77 -10.53 43.32
N ASN A 114 21.84 -10.54 44.66
CA ASN A 114 21.90 -11.76 45.44
C ASN A 114 20.48 -12.30 45.66
N HIS A 115 20.09 -13.29 44.86
CA HIS A 115 18.83 -14.00 45.03
C HIS A 115 18.93 -15.14 46.04
N TYR A 116 20.14 -15.62 46.33
CA TYR A 116 20.36 -16.74 47.25
C TYR A 116 19.93 -16.43 48.68
N LYS A 117 20.44 -15.35 49.29
CA LYS A 117 20.17 -15.03 50.71
C LYS A 117 18.67 -14.77 50.98
N PRO A 118 17.96 -13.94 50.19
CA PRO A 118 16.52 -13.74 50.34
C PRO A 118 15.70 -15.02 50.23
N TYR A 119 16.01 -15.86 49.23
CA TYR A 119 15.26 -17.07 48.96
C TYR A 119 15.52 -18.14 50.02
N LYS A 120 16.77 -18.26 50.50
CA LYS A 120 17.13 -19.16 51.60
C LYS A 120 16.29 -18.87 52.85
N LYS A 121 16.15 -17.58 53.23
CA LYS A 121 15.31 -17.18 54.37
C LYS A 121 13.84 -17.59 54.20
N LEU A 122 13.30 -17.61 52.98
CA LEU A 122 11.93 -18.07 52.73
C LEU A 122 11.77 -19.58 52.93
N ILE A 123 12.76 -20.37 52.52
CA ILE A 123 12.75 -21.83 52.75
C ILE A 123 12.98 -22.13 54.24
N ASP A 124 13.95 -21.45 54.87
CA ASP A 124 14.18 -21.54 56.32
C ASP A 124 12.90 -21.18 57.09
N HIS A 125 12.13 -20.17 56.64
CA HIS A 125 10.83 -19.84 57.24
C HIS A 125 9.83 -21.01 57.21
N LEU A 126 9.73 -21.76 56.10
CA LEU A 126 8.85 -22.92 56.02
C LEU A 126 9.28 -24.05 56.97
N ILE A 127 10.59 -24.23 57.17
CA ILE A 127 11.14 -25.30 58.00
C ILE A 127 11.13 -24.92 59.49
N GLU A 128 11.63 -23.74 59.85
CA GLU A 128 11.82 -23.32 61.24
C GLU A 128 10.51 -22.90 61.91
N VAL A 129 9.61 -22.23 61.17
CA VAL A 129 8.36 -21.69 61.73
C VAL A 129 7.21 -22.69 61.61
N HIS A 130 7.09 -23.37 60.47
CA HIS A 130 5.97 -24.28 60.20
C HIS A 130 6.33 -25.76 60.32
N HIS A 131 7.61 -26.07 60.49
CA HIS A 131 8.11 -27.45 60.62
C HIS A 131 7.81 -28.34 59.41
N TYR A 132 7.70 -27.74 58.22
CA TYR A 132 7.50 -28.48 56.98
C TYR A 132 8.78 -29.22 56.55
N SER A 133 8.60 -30.43 56.07
CA SER A 133 9.66 -31.36 55.66
C SER A 133 9.47 -31.90 54.24
N ASP A 134 8.25 -31.91 53.71
CA ASP A 134 7.97 -32.19 52.29
C ASP A 134 7.67 -30.89 51.52
N ILE A 135 8.74 -30.20 51.12
CA ILE A 135 8.69 -28.92 50.41
C ILE A 135 9.04 -29.16 48.94
N MET A 136 8.12 -28.91 48.03
CA MET A 136 8.37 -28.94 46.58
C MET A 136 8.88 -27.59 46.08
N PHE A 137 9.73 -27.59 45.06
CA PHE A 137 10.26 -26.36 44.45
C PHE A 137 9.89 -26.26 42.97
N LEU A 138 9.15 -25.21 42.61
CA LEU A 138 8.89 -24.81 41.22
C LEU A 138 9.85 -23.67 40.87
N ASP A 139 10.95 -24.01 40.21
CA ASP A 139 11.91 -23.04 39.70
C ASP A 139 11.44 -22.44 38.35
N GLY A 140 12.13 -21.41 37.88
CA GLY A 140 11.97 -20.88 36.54
C GLY A 140 12.79 -21.63 35.48
N TRP A 141 13.36 -20.87 34.55
CA TRP A 141 14.05 -21.43 33.39
C TRP A 141 15.30 -22.20 33.81
N LYS A 142 15.37 -23.47 33.40
CA LYS A 142 16.51 -24.34 33.70
C LYS A 142 17.81 -23.73 33.15
N ASN A 143 18.83 -23.66 34.00
CA ASN A 143 20.14 -23.04 33.74
C ASN A 143 20.17 -21.49 33.70
N HIS A 144 19.07 -20.80 34.02
CA HIS A 144 19.10 -19.34 34.18
C HIS A 144 19.83 -18.95 35.48
N VAL A 145 20.61 -17.86 35.46
CA VAL A 145 21.48 -17.47 36.60
C VAL A 145 20.69 -17.27 37.90
N HIS A 146 19.50 -16.68 37.82
CA HIS A 146 18.65 -16.47 39.00
C HIS A 146 18.05 -17.78 39.52
N SER A 147 17.66 -18.69 38.62
CA SER A 147 17.17 -20.02 38.97
C SER A 147 18.24 -20.86 39.67
N ILE A 148 19.48 -20.83 39.15
CA ILE A 148 20.61 -21.53 39.80
C ILE A 148 20.82 -21.05 41.24
N GLN A 149 20.76 -19.73 41.51
CA GLN A 149 20.90 -19.19 42.87
C GLN A 149 19.74 -19.62 43.80
N ARG A 150 18.51 -19.59 43.30
CA ARG A 150 17.30 -19.95 44.08
C ARG A 150 17.24 -21.45 44.36
N GLU A 151 17.57 -22.29 43.38
CA GLU A 151 17.68 -23.74 43.54
C GLU A 151 18.78 -24.09 44.55
N GLN A 152 19.94 -23.46 44.47
CA GLN A 152 21.02 -23.69 45.45
C GLN A 152 20.58 -23.29 46.86
N ALA A 153 19.88 -22.17 47.03
CA ALA A 153 19.34 -21.72 48.32
C ALA A 153 18.34 -22.73 48.91
N TYR A 154 17.45 -23.27 48.07
CA TYR A 154 16.51 -24.33 48.46
C TYR A 154 17.24 -25.61 48.90
N ARG A 155 18.21 -26.09 48.12
CA ARG A 155 18.99 -27.31 48.44
C ARG A 155 19.79 -27.16 49.73
N ASP A 156 20.44 -26.02 49.93
CA ASP A 156 21.27 -25.77 51.10
C ASP A 156 20.41 -25.66 52.36
N SER A 157 19.27 -24.95 52.30
CA SER A 157 18.34 -24.84 53.42
C SER A 157 17.84 -26.20 53.90
N LEU A 158 17.39 -27.08 52.99
CA LEU A 158 16.97 -28.44 53.33
C LEU A 158 18.11 -29.26 53.95
N THR A 159 19.30 -29.22 53.34
CA THR A 159 20.46 -30.02 53.79
C THR A 159 20.94 -29.59 55.17
N GLU A 160 21.02 -28.29 55.43
CA GLU A 160 21.43 -27.73 56.73
C GLU A 160 20.45 -28.09 57.86
N HIS A 161 19.16 -28.23 57.54
CA HIS A 161 18.11 -28.66 58.47
C HIS A 161 17.92 -30.18 58.55
N GLY A 162 18.77 -30.96 57.87
CA GLY A 162 18.73 -32.43 57.90
C GLY A 162 17.59 -33.07 57.11
N ILE A 163 16.97 -32.32 56.18
CA ILE A 163 15.92 -32.80 55.28
C ILE A 163 16.57 -33.26 53.96
N PRO A 164 16.32 -34.50 53.49
CA PRO A 164 16.91 -34.99 52.24
C PRO A 164 16.34 -34.26 51.03
N VAL A 165 17.22 -33.78 50.15
CA VAL A 165 16.83 -33.15 48.89
C VAL A 165 16.48 -34.22 47.85
N ASP A 166 15.20 -34.36 47.50
CA ASP A 166 14.75 -35.23 46.41
C ASP A 166 14.75 -34.46 45.07
N PRO A 167 15.55 -34.88 44.07
CA PRO A 167 15.54 -34.27 42.74
C PRO A 167 14.16 -34.31 42.04
N ASN A 168 13.27 -35.24 42.41
CA ASN A 168 11.92 -35.33 41.83
C ASN A 168 10.97 -34.24 42.37
N ASN A 169 11.36 -33.52 43.42
CA ASN A 169 10.60 -32.40 43.97
C ASN A 169 10.97 -31.05 43.34
N ILE A 170 11.84 -31.03 42.32
CA ILE A 170 12.29 -29.81 41.63
C ILE A 170 11.75 -29.80 40.21
N TYR A 171 10.92 -28.81 39.91
CA TYR A 171 10.29 -28.60 38.62
C TYR A 171 10.75 -27.26 38.02
N TYR A 172 10.68 -27.13 36.70
CA TYR A 172 11.12 -25.94 35.98
C TYR A 172 9.97 -25.38 35.15
N GLY A 173 9.69 -24.08 35.36
CA GLY A 173 8.70 -23.31 34.63
C GLY A 173 9.31 -22.18 33.80
N ASN A 174 8.47 -21.23 33.42
CA ASN A 174 8.79 -20.10 32.55
C ASN A 174 8.70 -18.73 33.25
N TYR A 175 8.56 -18.70 34.60
CA TYR A 175 8.27 -17.52 35.42
C TYR A 175 6.85 -16.92 35.26
N TRP A 176 5.94 -17.62 34.59
CA TRP A 176 4.57 -17.16 34.33
C TRP A 176 3.51 -18.07 34.96
N TYR A 177 2.27 -17.58 35.06
CA TYR A 177 1.17 -18.21 35.81
C TYR A 177 0.84 -19.64 35.34
N ASP A 178 0.99 -19.92 34.05
CA ASP A 178 0.74 -21.22 33.42
C ASP A 178 1.65 -22.32 33.97
N SER A 179 2.91 -22.00 34.29
CA SER A 179 3.83 -22.95 34.93
C SER A 179 3.31 -23.49 36.25
N GLY A 180 2.64 -22.63 37.03
CA GLY A 180 2.02 -23.06 38.29
C GLY A 180 0.89 -24.06 38.06
N LYS A 181 0.09 -23.85 37.01
CA LYS A 181 -0.99 -24.75 36.63
C LYS A 181 -0.49 -26.12 36.18
N GLU A 182 0.54 -26.14 35.34
CA GLU A 182 1.14 -27.40 34.84
C GLU A 182 1.72 -28.22 35.99
N VAL A 183 2.42 -27.57 36.93
CA VAL A 183 3.03 -28.27 38.07
C VAL A 183 1.97 -28.88 38.98
N VAL A 184 0.87 -28.17 39.26
CA VAL A 184 -0.20 -28.70 40.13
C VAL A 184 -0.86 -29.92 39.51
N LYS A 185 -1.12 -29.92 38.20
CA LYS A 185 -1.63 -31.11 37.50
C LYS A 185 -0.67 -32.29 37.60
N LEU A 186 0.62 -32.06 37.38
CA LEU A 186 1.65 -33.07 37.54
C LEU A 186 1.65 -33.65 38.96
N ILE A 187 1.54 -32.82 40.00
CA ILE A 187 1.46 -33.27 41.39
C ILE A 187 0.25 -34.19 41.60
N LEU A 188 -0.93 -33.77 41.14
CA LEU A 188 -2.18 -34.53 41.32
C LEU A 188 -2.16 -35.88 40.59
N ASP A 189 -1.48 -35.96 39.45
CA ASP A 189 -1.36 -37.18 38.67
C ASP A 189 -0.24 -38.12 39.19
N SER A 190 0.82 -37.58 39.78
CA SER A 190 2.06 -38.32 40.04
C SER A 190 2.37 -38.60 41.53
N ARG A 191 1.78 -37.85 42.47
CA ARG A 191 2.05 -38.03 43.91
C ARG A 191 0.86 -38.65 44.63
N GLU A 192 1.12 -39.66 45.47
CA GLU A 192 0.08 -40.27 46.32
C GLU A 192 -0.40 -39.35 47.46
N LYS A 193 0.43 -38.37 47.86
CA LYS A 193 0.14 -37.38 48.89
C LYS A 193 0.58 -35.99 48.42
N LEU A 194 -0.21 -34.97 48.77
CA LEU A 194 0.14 -33.57 48.52
C LEU A 194 1.38 -33.18 49.35
N PRO A 195 2.27 -32.32 48.82
CA PRO A 195 3.37 -31.76 49.58
C PRO A 195 2.85 -30.85 50.70
N GLU A 196 3.63 -30.67 51.76
CA GLU A 196 3.28 -29.75 52.86
C GLU A 196 3.41 -28.29 52.40
N ALA A 197 4.37 -28.00 51.52
CA ALA A 197 4.53 -26.68 50.92
C ALA A 197 5.05 -26.74 49.47
N ILE A 198 4.69 -25.74 48.68
CA ILE A 198 5.25 -25.48 47.35
C ILE A 198 5.91 -24.11 47.34
N ALA A 199 7.23 -24.11 47.19
CA ALA A 199 8.04 -22.91 47.01
C ALA A 199 8.17 -22.60 45.51
N CYS A 200 7.79 -21.40 45.10
CA CYS A 200 7.87 -20.97 43.70
C CYS A 200 8.97 -19.93 43.53
N ALA A 201 9.72 -19.99 42.42
CA ALA A 201 10.82 -19.06 42.17
C ALA A 201 10.36 -17.62 41.92
N ASN A 202 9.08 -17.36 41.64
CA ASN A 202 8.51 -16.02 41.67
C ASN A 202 7.02 -16.03 42.07
N ASP A 203 6.46 -14.84 42.28
CA ASP A 203 5.07 -14.64 42.68
C ASP A 203 4.07 -15.05 41.59
N CYS A 204 4.28 -14.74 40.31
CA CYS A 204 3.34 -15.10 39.25
C CYS A 204 3.10 -16.63 39.19
N MET A 205 4.17 -17.43 39.28
CA MET A 205 4.06 -18.89 39.36
C MET A 205 3.35 -19.33 40.64
N ALA A 206 3.64 -18.70 41.78
CA ALA A 206 2.98 -19.00 43.05
C ALA A 206 1.47 -18.73 43.00
N ILE A 207 1.06 -17.63 42.36
CA ILE A 207 -0.35 -17.28 42.14
C ILE A 207 -1.00 -18.33 41.22
N GLY A 208 -0.32 -18.73 40.15
CA GLY A 208 -0.76 -19.81 39.27
C GLY A 208 -0.97 -21.14 40.01
N VAL A 209 -0.02 -21.53 40.88
CA VAL A 209 -0.14 -22.71 41.75
C VAL A 209 -1.36 -22.59 42.66
N ALA A 210 -1.50 -21.47 43.38
CA ALA A 210 -2.61 -21.25 44.29
C ALA A 210 -3.98 -21.28 43.58
N ALA A 211 -4.06 -20.69 42.38
CA ALA A 211 -5.28 -20.69 41.57
C ALA A 211 -5.67 -22.10 41.09
N GLU A 212 -4.70 -22.91 40.65
CA GLU A 212 -4.97 -24.28 40.20
C GLU A 212 -5.29 -25.22 41.38
N LEU A 213 -4.62 -25.07 42.53
CA LEU A 213 -4.97 -25.80 43.77
C LEU A 213 -6.40 -25.50 44.20
N PHE A 214 -6.78 -24.22 44.23
CA PHE A 214 -8.16 -23.80 44.54
C PHE A 214 -9.18 -24.40 43.56
N SER A 215 -8.87 -24.41 42.26
CA SER A 215 -9.74 -24.99 41.23
C SER A 215 -9.96 -26.50 41.41
N ASN A 216 -9.03 -27.18 42.09
CA ASN A 216 -9.12 -28.60 42.43
C ASN A 216 -9.61 -28.84 43.88
N HIS A 217 -10.22 -27.84 44.51
CA HIS A 217 -10.72 -27.88 45.89
C HIS A 217 -9.66 -28.19 46.95
N ILE A 218 -8.41 -27.74 46.71
CA ILE A 218 -7.31 -27.81 47.68
C ILE A 218 -7.08 -26.41 48.24
N HIS A 219 -7.17 -26.27 49.56
CA HIS A 219 -7.10 -24.99 50.24
C HIS A 219 -5.66 -24.58 50.61
N VAL A 220 -5.32 -23.33 50.28
CA VAL A 220 -4.06 -22.67 50.67
C VAL A 220 -4.37 -21.66 51.79
N PRO A 221 -3.73 -21.75 52.97
CA PRO A 221 -2.60 -22.61 53.32
C PRO A 221 -2.95 -23.95 53.98
N GLU A 222 -4.23 -24.24 54.26
CA GLU A 222 -4.63 -25.30 55.21
C GLU A 222 -4.21 -26.71 54.80
N GLN A 223 -4.12 -26.98 53.50
CA GLN A 223 -3.72 -28.29 52.97
C GLN A 223 -2.33 -28.26 52.33
N VAL A 224 -1.98 -27.15 51.67
CA VAL A 224 -0.67 -26.94 51.04
C VAL A 224 -0.30 -25.47 51.21
N ALA A 225 0.84 -25.20 51.84
CA ALA A 225 1.39 -23.86 51.91
C ALA A 225 2.02 -23.46 50.57
N VAL A 226 1.89 -22.18 50.19
CA VAL A 226 2.49 -21.65 48.95
C VAL A 226 3.27 -20.39 49.27
N ILE A 227 4.50 -20.31 48.78
CA ILE A 227 5.32 -19.10 48.87
C ILE A 227 5.80 -18.67 47.48
N GLY A 228 5.95 -17.37 47.30
CA GLY A 228 6.51 -16.75 46.11
C GLY A 228 7.82 -16.04 46.40
N TYR A 229 8.25 -15.25 45.42
CA TYR A 229 9.42 -14.38 45.46
C TYR A 229 9.21 -13.23 44.48
N ASP A 230 9.72 -12.04 44.78
CA ASP A 230 9.53 -10.75 44.09
C ASP A 230 8.55 -9.79 44.81
N SER A 231 7.69 -10.29 45.68
CA SER A 231 6.76 -9.48 46.51
C SER A 231 5.96 -8.47 45.69
N THR A 232 5.41 -8.95 44.58
CA THR A 232 4.52 -8.24 43.66
C THR A 232 3.31 -7.64 44.36
N GLU A 233 2.81 -6.52 43.85
CA GLU A 233 1.59 -5.89 44.37
C GLU A 233 0.37 -6.81 44.25
N GLU A 234 0.28 -7.61 43.18
CA GLU A 234 -0.78 -8.61 43.06
C GLU A 234 -0.73 -9.61 44.23
N GLY A 235 0.44 -10.20 44.50
CA GLY A 235 0.61 -11.17 45.59
C GLY A 235 0.31 -10.58 46.97
N LYS A 236 0.71 -9.32 47.23
CA LYS A 236 0.44 -8.59 48.48
C LYS A 236 -1.04 -8.31 48.71
N ASN A 237 -1.82 -8.13 47.63
CA ASN A 237 -3.23 -7.74 47.66
C ASN A 237 -4.23 -8.90 47.51
N LEU A 238 -3.76 -10.15 47.42
CA LEU A 238 -4.62 -11.32 47.43
C LEU A 238 -5.38 -11.49 48.76
N LYS A 239 -6.58 -12.10 48.68
CA LYS A 239 -7.36 -12.47 49.88
C LYS A 239 -6.58 -13.39 50.82
N CYS A 240 -5.88 -14.37 50.26
CA CYS A 240 -4.82 -15.10 50.94
C CYS A 240 -3.50 -14.46 50.52
N LYS A 241 -2.97 -13.54 51.33
CA LYS A 241 -1.78 -12.75 51.00
C LYS A 241 -0.60 -13.69 50.79
N LEU A 242 0.10 -13.55 49.67
CA LEU A 242 1.23 -14.40 49.34
C LEU A 242 2.43 -14.07 50.23
N THR A 243 2.98 -15.06 50.92
CA THR A 243 4.27 -14.93 51.61
C THR A 243 5.39 -14.93 50.57
N SER A 244 6.20 -13.86 50.57
CA SER A 244 7.21 -13.59 49.54
C SER A 244 8.38 -12.78 50.12
N ALA A 245 9.42 -12.53 49.34
CA ALA A 245 10.53 -11.63 49.70
C ALA A 245 10.82 -10.67 48.54
N ASP A 246 11.16 -9.41 48.87
CA ASP A 246 11.50 -8.41 47.86
C ASP A 246 12.84 -8.76 47.18
N ILE A 247 12.94 -8.49 45.87
CA ILE A 247 14.24 -8.44 45.17
C ILE A 247 15.01 -7.24 45.72
N PRO A 248 16.27 -7.38 46.17
CA PRO A 248 17.04 -6.28 46.75
C PRO A 248 17.61 -5.33 45.67
N ALA A 249 16.75 -4.86 44.77
CA ALA A 249 17.09 -3.97 43.67
C ALA A 249 17.47 -2.57 44.17
N ARG A 250 16.77 -2.05 45.20
CA ARG A 250 17.09 -0.75 45.81
C ARG A 250 18.46 -0.74 46.47
N GLU A 251 18.79 -1.80 47.21
CA GLU A 251 20.10 -1.99 47.83
C GLU A 251 21.20 -2.10 46.76
N CYS A 252 20.91 -2.79 45.65
CA CYS A 252 21.82 -2.86 44.49
C CYS A 252 22.09 -1.48 43.88
N GLY A 253 21.06 -0.65 43.72
CA GLY A 253 21.21 0.73 43.24
C GLY A 253 22.09 1.58 44.16
N ARG A 254 21.86 1.51 45.48
CA ARG A 254 22.70 2.18 46.49
C ARG A 254 24.16 1.71 46.40
N TYR A 255 24.35 0.39 46.27
CA TYR A 255 25.68 -0.19 46.14
C TYR A 255 26.42 0.32 44.91
N CYS A 256 25.76 0.38 43.75
CA CYS A 256 26.36 0.88 42.52
C CYS A 256 26.85 2.34 42.68
N ALA A 257 26.08 3.20 43.35
CA ALA A 257 26.50 4.56 43.67
C ALA A 257 27.77 4.59 44.56
N LYS A 258 27.79 3.77 45.62
CA LYS A 258 28.95 3.67 46.54
C LYS A 258 30.19 3.13 45.82
N TYR A 259 30.01 2.13 44.97
CA TYR A 259 31.08 1.58 44.14
C TYR A 259 31.69 2.67 43.26
N ILE A 260 30.85 3.42 42.55
CA ILE A 260 31.29 4.51 41.67
C ILE A 260 32.00 5.60 42.47
N HIS A 261 31.43 6.01 43.61
CA HIS A 261 32.06 7.01 44.49
C HIS A 261 33.42 6.54 45.00
N ALA A 262 33.53 5.32 45.54
CA ALA A 262 34.80 4.75 45.99
C ALA A 262 35.81 4.66 44.84
N SER A 263 35.37 4.33 43.62
CA SER A 263 36.22 4.32 42.43
C SER A 263 36.76 5.71 42.09
N PHE A 264 35.92 6.74 42.17
CA PHE A 264 36.34 8.13 41.93
C PHE A 264 37.31 8.66 42.99
N GLU A 265 37.05 8.36 44.26
CA GLU A 265 37.89 8.77 45.39
C GLU A 265 39.12 7.87 45.60
N LYS A 266 39.23 6.78 44.82
CA LYS A 266 40.27 5.74 44.93
C LYS A 266 40.29 5.07 46.31
N GLU A 267 39.12 4.91 46.91
CA GLU A 267 38.89 4.18 48.15
C GLU A 267 38.66 2.68 47.87
N PRO A 268 38.82 1.79 48.87
CA PRO A 268 38.47 0.39 48.74
C PRO A 268 37.00 0.20 48.37
N ILE A 269 36.73 -0.62 47.34
CA ILE A 269 35.36 -0.95 46.93
C ILE A 269 34.63 -1.67 48.08
N PRO A 270 33.44 -1.20 48.48
CA PRO A 270 32.67 -1.84 49.54
C PRO A 270 32.21 -3.24 49.12
N GLU A 271 31.99 -4.12 50.10
CA GLU A 271 31.40 -5.44 49.87
C GLU A 271 29.89 -5.30 49.63
N PHE A 272 29.34 -6.03 48.66
CA PHE A 272 27.90 -5.99 48.39
C PHE A 272 27.16 -6.88 49.40
N GLU A 273 26.52 -6.24 50.38
CA GLU A 273 25.60 -6.88 51.29
C GLU A 273 24.17 -6.40 51.03
N SER A 274 23.26 -7.35 50.79
CA SER A 274 21.83 -7.09 50.66
C SER A 274 21.05 -7.87 51.73
N GLU A 275 20.23 -7.17 52.49
CA GLU A 275 19.21 -7.78 53.35
C GLU A 275 17.83 -7.52 52.74
N SER A 276 17.12 -8.59 52.36
CA SER A 276 15.71 -8.48 51.98
C SER A 276 14.82 -8.69 53.20
N VAL A 277 13.69 -7.98 53.23
CA VAL A 277 12.62 -8.21 54.19
C VAL A 277 11.70 -9.28 53.61
N ILE A 278 11.35 -10.28 54.44
CA ILE A 278 10.28 -11.23 54.08
C ILE A 278 8.95 -10.52 54.31
N PHE A 279 8.15 -10.43 53.26
CA PHE A 279 6.75 -10.10 53.37
C PHE A 279 5.99 -11.35 53.86
N GLN A 280 5.64 -11.35 55.14
CA GLN A 280 4.94 -12.45 55.77
C GLN A 280 3.43 -12.35 55.47
N GLY A 281 2.99 -13.10 54.46
CA GLY A 281 1.60 -13.27 54.08
C GLY A 281 0.89 -14.37 54.89
N THR A 282 -0.33 -14.71 54.47
CA THR A 282 -1.11 -15.80 55.07
C THR A 282 -0.95 -17.12 54.30
N SER A 283 -0.41 -17.11 53.08
CA SER A 283 -0.30 -18.30 52.22
C SER A 283 0.68 -19.36 52.71
N CYS A 284 1.55 -19.02 53.68
CA CYS A 284 2.40 -19.99 54.38
C CYS A 284 1.79 -20.56 55.67
N GLY A 285 0.62 -20.06 56.12
CA GLY A 285 -0.01 -20.47 57.37
C GLY A 285 0.24 -19.56 58.59
N CYS A 286 0.98 -18.46 58.43
CA CYS A 286 1.19 -17.52 59.53
C CYS A 286 -0.05 -16.67 59.83
N GLU A 287 -0.34 -16.46 61.12
CA GLU A 287 -1.26 -15.41 61.57
C GLU A 287 -0.59 -14.06 61.31
N GLY A 288 -0.99 -13.39 60.22
CA GLY A 288 -0.35 -12.17 59.77
C GLY A 288 -0.27 -11.13 60.90
N LYS A 289 0.96 -10.81 61.34
CA LYS A 289 1.20 -9.51 61.96
C LYS A 289 0.95 -8.48 60.88
N ILE A 290 -0.24 -7.87 60.91
CA ILE A 290 -0.57 -6.72 60.07
C ILE A 290 0.47 -5.65 60.40
N GLN A 291 1.53 -5.53 59.60
CA GLN A 291 2.31 -4.30 59.58
C GLN A 291 1.33 -3.22 59.14
N SER A 292 1.19 -2.19 59.96
CA SER A 292 0.31 -1.05 59.73
C SER A 292 0.53 -0.55 58.30
N GLU A 293 -0.48 -0.75 57.49
CA GLU A 293 -0.49 -0.36 56.09
C GLU A 293 -0.25 1.16 56.02
N LYS A 294 0.77 1.58 55.26
CA LYS A 294 0.53 2.73 54.39
C LYS A 294 -0.38 2.19 53.30
N HIS A 295 -1.67 2.17 53.59
CA HIS A 295 -2.69 2.05 52.56
C HIS A 295 -2.37 3.17 51.55
N PHE A 296 -1.92 2.82 50.35
CA PHE A 296 -2.32 3.64 49.20
C PHE A 296 -3.79 3.30 49.01
N ASP A 297 -4.62 4.01 49.76
CA ASP A 297 -6.05 3.85 49.71
C ASP A 297 -6.49 4.38 48.35
N GLU A 298 -6.80 3.52 47.38
CA GLU A 298 -7.59 3.93 46.23
C GLU A 298 -8.95 4.51 46.69
N LYS A 299 -9.38 4.26 47.94
CA LYS A 299 -10.51 4.92 48.59
C LYS A 299 -10.16 6.19 49.37
N GLU A 300 -8.94 6.73 49.33
CA GLU A 300 -8.74 8.16 49.63
C GLU A 300 -9.22 9.08 48.49
N ASN A 301 -9.68 8.53 47.37
CA ASN A 301 -10.54 9.22 46.41
C ASN A 301 -12.05 8.99 46.67
N PHE A 302 -12.46 8.74 47.92
CA PHE A 302 -13.86 8.95 48.33
C PHE A 302 -14.25 10.44 48.34
N TRP A 303 -13.25 11.32 48.37
CA TRP A 303 -13.43 12.73 48.07
C TRP A 303 -13.34 12.91 46.57
N ASN A 304 -14.29 13.68 46.04
CA ASN A 304 -14.38 14.15 44.66
C ASN A 304 -13.15 15.04 44.34
N THR A 305 -11.95 14.46 44.25
CA THR A 305 -10.69 15.18 43.97
C THR A 305 -10.52 15.35 42.47
N ASP A 306 -9.87 16.44 42.05
CA ASP A 306 -9.66 16.75 40.64
C ASP A 306 -8.94 15.61 39.88
N HIS A 307 -8.08 14.83 40.56
CA HIS A 307 -7.36 13.69 39.96
C HIS A 307 -8.26 12.60 39.37
N ALA A 308 -9.39 12.27 40.00
CA ALA A 308 -10.33 11.28 39.47
C ALA A 308 -11.07 11.77 38.21
N LYS A 309 -11.13 13.09 37.99
CA LYS A 309 -11.74 13.69 36.79
C LYS A 309 -10.70 13.97 35.71
N THR A 310 -9.51 14.44 36.05
CA THR A 310 -8.56 15.01 35.09
C THR A 310 -7.31 14.14 34.85
N GLY A 311 -7.09 13.09 35.66
CA GLY A 311 -5.95 12.19 35.51
C GLY A 311 -5.92 11.45 34.16
N TYR A 312 -4.74 11.01 33.74
CA TYR A 312 -4.56 10.35 32.44
C TYR A 312 -5.43 9.08 32.27
N SER A 313 -5.55 8.27 33.33
CA SER A 313 -6.38 7.05 33.33
C SER A 313 -7.86 7.32 33.65
N SER A 314 -8.29 8.59 33.72
CA SER A 314 -9.69 8.97 33.94
C SER A 314 -10.56 8.59 32.75
N TYR A 315 -11.78 8.12 33.02
CA TYR A 315 -12.83 7.93 32.00
C TYR A 315 -13.21 9.24 31.27
N TYR A 316 -12.89 10.40 31.86
CA TYR A 316 -13.14 11.72 31.27
C TYR A 316 -11.94 12.29 30.53
N ASN A 317 -10.82 11.57 30.42
CA ASN A 317 -9.64 12.06 29.72
C ASN A 317 -9.91 12.16 28.22
N LYS A 318 -9.78 13.37 27.66
CA LYS A 318 -9.96 13.67 26.23
C LYS A 318 -8.65 13.95 25.50
N PHE A 319 -7.50 13.73 26.15
CA PHE A 319 -6.21 14.12 25.62
C PHE A 319 -5.95 13.68 24.17
N MET A 320 -6.26 12.42 23.83
CA MET A 320 -6.08 11.91 22.46
C MET A 320 -7.10 12.53 21.47
N GLU A 321 -8.36 12.74 21.88
CA GLU A 321 -9.39 13.37 21.05
C GLU A 321 -9.01 14.82 20.73
N ASP A 322 -8.52 15.56 21.73
CA ASP A 322 -8.10 16.95 21.59
C ASP A 322 -6.90 17.02 20.63
N LEU A 323 -5.87 16.17 20.80
CA LEU A 323 -4.71 16.13 19.90
C LEU A 323 -5.08 15.80 18.44
N LEU A 324 -6.00 14.85 18.21
CA LEU A 324 -6.45 14.49 16.87
C LEU A 324 -7.34 15.55 16.21
N SER A 325 -7.92 16.45 17.00
CA SER A 325 -8.80 17.53 16.52
C SER A 325 -8.02 18.76 16.03
N GLU A 326 -6.74 18.87 16.41
CA GLU A 326 -5.90 20.01 16.06
C GLU A 326 -5.59 20.09 14.57
N ARG A 327 -5.49 21.32 14.05
CA ARG A 327 -5.32 21.59 12.61
C ARG A 327 -4.00 22.26 12.26
N ASP A 328 -3.27 22.73 13.25
CA ASP A 328 -2.00 23.41 13.08
C ASP A 328 -1.03 23.07 14.22
N HIS A 329 0.27 23.29 13.97
CA HIS A 329 1.32 22.91 14.91
C HIS A 329 1.20 23.63 16.26
N ARG A 330 0.72 24.88 16.28
CA ARG A 330 0.62 25.65 17.52
C ARG A 330 -0.48 25.10 18.40
N GLY A 331 -1.65 24.82 17.82
CA GLY A 331 -2.74 24.13 18.48
C GLY A 331 -2.30 22.78 19.06
N PHE A 332 -1.63 21.96 18.24
CA PHE A 332 -1.12 20.65 18.64
C PHE A 332 -0.22 20.69 19.88
N PHE A 333 0.86 21.46 19.85
CA PHE A 333 1.77 21.56 21.00
C PHE A 333 1.16 22.29 22.19
N ASN A 334 0.24 23.23 21.97
CA ASN A 334 -0.51 23.86 23.05
C ASN A 334 -1.42 22.86 23.77
N THR A 335 -2.05 21.94 23.04
CA THR A 335 -2.86 20.87 23.62
C THR A 335 -2.03 19.89 24.44
N ILE A 336 -0.81 19.54 23.97
CA ILE A 336 0.16 18.80 24.80
C ILE A 336 0.46 19.55 26.08
N PHE A 337 0.84 20.82 25.97
CA PHE A 337 1.21 21.66 27.11
C PHE A 337 0.08 21.78 28.14
N GLN A 338 -1.17 21.93 27.69
CA GLN A 338 -2.35 21.99 28.56
C GLN A 338 -2.60 20.70 29.35
N HIS A 339 -2.09 19.55 28.88
CA HIS A 339 -2.28 18.24 29.52
C HIS A 339 -1.06 17.77 30.33
N VAL A 340 0.00 18.57 30.42
CA VAL A 340 1.22 18.23 31.20
C VAL A 340 0.93 17.98 32.68
N TYR A 341 -0.13 18.57 33.25
CA TYR A 341 -0.51 18.34 34.64
C TYR A 341 -0.80 16.86 34.95
N GLN A 342 -1.15 16.04 33.94
CA GLN A 342 -1.47 14.62 34.09
C GLN A 342 -0.27 13.75 34.48
N VAL A 343 0.96 14.24 34.21
CA VAL A 343 2.21 13.51 34.48
C VAL A 343 3.02 14.13 35.62
N ARG A 344 2.46 15.10 36.35
CA ARG A 344 3.07 15.63 37.58
C ARG A 344 2.93 14.63 38.75
N PRO A 345 3.82 14.66 39.76
CA PRO A 345 4.90 15.65 39.96
C PRO A 345 6.19 15.33 39.18
N PHE A 346 6.87 16.37 38.72
CA PHE A 346 8.23 16.35 38.18
C PHE A 346 8.91 17.69 38.49
N HIS A 347 10.23 17.75 38.46
CA HIS A 347 11.00 18.99 38.63
C HIS A 347 11.14 19.75 37.30
N SER A 348 11.47 19.04 36.23
CA SER A 348 11.56 19.59 34.88
C SER A 348 10.94 18.65 33.84
N LEU A 349 10.38 19.21 32.76
CA LEU A 349 9.92 18.45 31.59
C LEU A 349 10.24 19.24 30.32
N SER A 350 10.86 18.57 29.33
CA SER A 350 11.13 19.15 28.02
C SER A 350 10.71 18.20 26.89
N ILE A 351 10.10 18.74 25.85
CA ILE A 351 9.84 18.02 24.58
C ILE A 351 10.71 18.63 23.51
N CYS A 352 11.65 17.82 23.00
CA CYS A 352 12.71 18.23 22.10
C CYS A 352 12.52 17.55 20.75
N MET A 353 12.58 18.32 19.67
CA MET A 353 12.22 17.90 18.32
C MET A 353 13.40 18.06 17.37
N ASN A 354 13.53 17.15 16.40
CA ASN A 354 14.50 17.27 15.32
C ASN A 354 14.21 18.52 14.45
N ASP A 355 15.21 19.03 13.72
CA ASP A 355 15.11 20.31 12.98
C ASP A 355 14.04 20.35 11.88
N TYR A 356 13.64 19.19 11.35
CA TYR A 356 12.59 19.05 10.34
C TYR A 356 11.18 18.90 10.92
N TRP A 357 10.97 19.14 12.22
CA TRP A 357 9.68 18.94 12.90
C TRP A 357 8.51 19.73 12.32
N ASN A 358 8.74 20.86 11.64
CA ASN A 358 7.69 21.66 11.02
C ASN A 358 7.49 21.37 9.52
N SER A 359 8.24 20.43 8.94
CA SER A 359 8.14 20.05 7.54
C SER A 359 7.30 18.80 7.38
N SER A 360 6.02 18.96 7.02
CA SER A 360 5.13 17.80 6.76
C SER A 360 5.60 16.97 5.56
N GLU A 361 6.29 17.58 4.59
CA GLU A 361 6.87 16.88 3.44
C GLU A 361 8.00 15.95 3.88
N VAL A 362 8.98 16.47 4.64
CA VAL A 362 10.09 15.66 5.16
C VAL A 362 9.56 14.58 6.10
N MET A 363 8.67 14.95 7.03
CA MET A 363 8.08 14.03 8.00
C MET A 363 7.25 12.92 7.36
N THR A 364 6.76 13.05 6.14
CA THR A 364 5.98 12.00 5.45
C THR A 364 6.81 11.18 4.46
N SER A 365 8.02 11.63 4.14
CA SER A 365 8.96 10.99 3.21
C SER A 365 9.88 9.96 3.89
N GLU A 366 10.74 9.31 3.08
CA GLU A 366 11.83 8.45 3.58
C GLU A 366 12.91 9.24 4.34
N ASP A 367 13.02 10.55 4.14
CA ASP A 367 14.05 11.39 4.79
C ASP A 367 13.87 11.49 6.32
N ALA A 368 12.67 11.19 6.83
CA ALA A 368 12.39 11.11 8.27
C ALA A 368 12.78 9.76 8.90
N LEU A 369 13.19 8.76 8.11
CA LEU A 369 13.61 7.44 8.57
C LEU A 369 15.10 7.50 8.96
N ARG A 370 15.39 7.71 10.24
CA ARG A 370 16.77 7.86 10.75
C ARG A 370 17.22 6.65 11.55
N SER A 371 18.26 5.99 11.06
CA SER A 371 18.98 4.94 11.80
C SER A 371 19.91 5.49 12.89
N ASN A 372 20.28 6.77 12.82
CA ASN A 372 21.24 7.43 13.73
C ASN A 372 20.56 8.45 14.67
N GLY A 373 19.26 8.29 14.95
CA GLY A 373 18.54 9.03 15.98
C GLY A 373 18.16 10.48 15.65
N TYR A 374 19.10 11.42 15.81
CA TYR A 374 18.79 12.84 16.04
C TYR A 374 19.55 13.80 15.12
N THR A 375 19.01 15.00 14.90
CA THR A 375 19.64 16.06 14.09
C THR A 375 20.64 16.87 14.91
N ASP A 376 21.63 17.49 14.27
CA ASP A 376 22.65 18.30 14.96
C ASP A 376 22.03 19.47 15.75
N LYS A 377 20.91 20.01 15.25
CA LYS A 377 20.12 21.05 15.92
C LYS A 377 18.83 20.45 16.47
N ILE A 378 18.52 20.81 17.71
CA ILE A 378 17.32 20.35 18.41
C ILE A 378 16.47 21.54 18.82
N TYR A 379 15.16 21.43 18.58
CA TYR A 379 14.17 22.44 18.94
C TYR A 379 13.44 22.01 20.21
N ARG A 380 13.60 22.75 21.31
CA ARG A 380 12.82 22.52 22.53
C ARG A 380 11.48 23.23 22.44
N ILE A 381 10.44 22.48 22.06
CA ILE A 381 9.11 23.05 21.84
C ILE A 381 8.39 23.34 23.15
N ILE A 382 8.47 22.43 24.12
CA ILE A 382 7.85 22.58 25.43
C ILE A 382 8.95 22.52 26.49
N LYS A 383 8.89 23.46 27.44
CA LYS A 383 9.66 23.43 28.69
C LYS A 383 8.68 23.68 29.84
N CYS A 384 8.72 22.83 30.85
CA CYS A 384 7.96 22.99 32.09
C CYS A 384 8.86 22.81 33.32
N GLY A 385 8.67 23.67 34.32
CA GLY A 385 9.34 23.59 35.62
C GLY A 385 8.51 22.86 36.69
N PRO A 386 8.87 23.00 37.98
CA PRO A 386 8.35 22.15 39.07
C PRO A 386 6.90 22.43 39.45
N SER A 387 6.36 23.61 39.10
CA SER A 387 4.96 23.97 39.32
C SER A 387 4.30 24.50 38.05
N GLU A 388 2.96 24.54 38.02
CA GLU A 388 2.18 25.07 36.90
C GLU A 388 2.45 26.56 36.59
N HIS A 389 3.10 27.29 37.50
CA HIS A 389 3.35 28.73 37.36
C HIS A 389 4.84 29.09 37.24
N THR A 390 5.74 28.11 37.22
CA THR A 390 7.19 28.35 37.22
C THR A 390 7.85 27.75 35.99
N ASP A 391 8.50 28.60 35.19
CA ASP A 391 9.33 28.21 34.03
C ASP A 391 8.62 27.34 32.97
N ASN A 392 7.29 27.47 32.87
CA ASN A 392 6.50 26.80 31.85
C ASN A 392 6.37 27.68 30.60
N ARG A 393 6.81 27.19 29.45
CA ARG A 393 6.73 27.89 28.17
C ARG A 393 6.63 26.94 26.99
N ILE A 394 5.98 27.42 25.93
CA ILE A 394 6.06 26.86 24.58
C ILE A 394 6.89 27.83 23.74
N SER A 395 7.91 27.32 23.06
CA SER A 395 8.76 28.13 22.18
C SER A 395 9.06 27.36 20.90
N PHE A 396 8.85 27.99 19.75
CA PHE A 396 9.20 27.39 18.45
C PHE A 396 10.59 27.82 17.96
N ASP A 397 11.26 28.67 18.74
CA ASP A 397 12.56 29.27 18.44
C ASP A 397 13.65 28.91 19.47
N ASP A 398 13.33 28.09 20.49
CA ASP A 398 14.30 27.61 21.49
C ASP A 398 15.10 26.45 20.89
N ILE A 399 16.32 26.74 20.40
CA ILE A 399 17.17 25.83 19.63
C ILE A 399 18.51 25.67 20.34
N PHE A 400 19.01 24.44 20.44
CA PHE A 400 20.33 24.12 20.98
C PHE A 400 21.01 22.99 20.19
N GLU A 401 22.30 22.76 20.42
CA GLU A 401 23.07 21.73 19.71
C GLU A 401 22.83 20.35 20.36
N MET A 402 22.69 19.29 19.56
CA MET A 402 22.40 17.93 20.04
C MET A 402 23.43 17.42 21.06
N LYS A 403 24.70 17.82 20.90
CA LYS A 403 25.80 17.52 21.83
C LYS A 403 25.59 18.05 23.25
N GLU A 404 24.68 19.01 23.44
CA GLU A 404 24.33 19.50 24.78
C GLU A 404 23.36 18.53 25.48
N MET A 405 22.66 17.67 24.73
CA MET A 405 21.55 16.78 25.12
C MET A 405 20.35 17.52 25.73
N ILE A 406 20.58 18.36 26.72
CA ILE A 406 19.66 19.34 27.28
C ILE A 406 20.48 20.47 27.95
N PRO A 407 20.16 21.76 27.72
CA PRO A 407 20.98 22.88 28.23
C PRO A 407 21.22 22.86 29.75
N GLU A 408 20.24 22.38 30.52
CA GLU A 408 20.24 22.28 31.98
C GLU A 408 21.40 21.45 32.54
N LEU A 409 22.01 20.54 31.76
CA LEU A 409 23.18 19.79 32.18
C LEU A 409 24.41 20.68 32.36
N SER A 410 24.52 21.77 31.61
CA SER A 410 25.63 22.73 31.69
C SER A 410 25.41 23.80 32.77
N GLU A 411 24.22 23.86 33.37
CA GLU A 411 23.88 24.86 34.38
C GLU A 411 24.49 24.51 35.75
N GLN A 412 25.06 25.50 36.43
CA GLN A 412 25.48 25.34 37.83
C GLN A 412 24.26 25.33 38.75
N ARG A 413 23.97 24.16 39.34
CA ARG A 413 22.83 23.93 40.24
C ARG A 413 23.31 23.56 41.63
N GLU A 414 22.59 24.02 42.67
CA GLU A 414 22.91 23.71 44.07
C GLU A 414 22.51 22.28 44.48
N TYR A 415 21.53 21.70 43.80
CA TYR A 415 21.01 20.35 44.04
C TYR A 415 21.36 19.40 42.89
N PRO A 416 21.47 18.08 43.16
CA PRO A 416 21.52 17.07 42.10
C PRO A 416 20.13 16.81 41.50
N GLU A 417 20.09 16.37 40.25
CA GLU A 417 18.86 15.98 39.55
C GLU A 417 19.07 14.71 38.73
N THR A 418 18.00 13.94 38.58
CA THR A 418 17.95 12.78 37.70
C THR A 418 17.12 13.12 36.48
N PHE A 419 17.72 13.05 35.28
CA PHE A 419 17.07 13.31 34.00
C PHE A 419 16.79 11.99 33.28
N PHE A 420 15.54 11.73 32.95
CA PHE A 420 15.12 10.60 32.12
C PHE A 420 14.93 11.07 30.67
N PHE A 421 15.79 10.58 29.78
CA PHE A 421 15.73 10.76 28.34
C PHE A 421 14.95 9.60 27.72
N THR A 422 13.89 9.93 26.99
CA THR A 422 13.02 8.95 26.32
C THR A 422 12.78 9.33 24.86
N PRO A 423 12.72 8.37 23.92
CA PRO A 423 12.59 8.68 22.50
C PRO A 423 11.15 9.13 22.16
N LEU A 424 11.02 9.98 21.14
CA LEU A 424 9.77 10.29 20.46
C LEU A 424 9.84 9.75 19.04
N TYR A 425 9.08 8.70 18.74
CA TYR A 425 9.18 7.98 17.47
C TYR A 425 7.85 7.33 17.05
N PHE A 426 7.76 6.94 15.78
CA PHE A 426 6.76 6.02 15.27
C PHE A 426 7.42 5.02 14.31
N ASP A 427 7.38 3.72 14.62
CA ASP A 427 8.22 2.70 13.98
C ASP A 427 9.71 3.11 13.94
N ASN A 428 10.33 3.35 12.78
CA ASN A 428 11.71 3.83 12.64
C ASN A 428 11.82 5.34 12.36
N ARG A 429 10.71 6.07 12.40
CA ARG A 429 10.66 7.53 12.25
C ARG A 429 10.98 8.19 13.58
N SER A 430 12.04 9.00 13.61
CA SER A 430 12.46 9.74 14.80
C SER A 430 11.90 11.17 14.77
N PHE A 431 11.05 11.51 15.73
CA PHE A 431 10.54 12.87 15.92
C PHE A 431 11.48 13.72 16.77
N GLY A 432 12.11 13.10 17.77
CA GLY A 432 12.95 13.76 18.76
C GLY A 432 12.98 12.96 20.06
N TYR A 433 13.07 13.63 21.20
CA TYR A 433 13.11 12.99 22.51
C TYR A 433 12.45 13.87 23.58
N ALA A 434 11.97 13.26 24.66
CA ALA A 434 11.47 13.94 25.83
C ALA A 434 12.43 13.73 27.01
N VAL A 435 12.54 14.76 27.85
CA VAL A 435 13.36 14.74 29.07
C VAL A 435 12.49 15.08 30.26
N ILE A 436 12.40 14.20 31.25
CA ILE A 436 11.72 14.48 32.52
C ILE A 436 12.70 14.37 33.68
N GLY A 437 12.75 15.39 34.52
CA GLY A 437 13.71 15.54 35.61
C GLY A 437 13.09 15.45 36.99
N PHE A 438 13.80 14.83 37.94
CA PHE A 438 13.37 14.66 39.33
C PHE A 438 14.47 15.05 40.31
N THR A 439 14.09 15.80 41.35
CA THR A 439 14.95 16.10 42.52
C THR A 439 14.46 15.39 43.79
N ASP A 440 13.20 14.93 43.79
CA ASP A 440 12.61 14.13 44.86
C ASP A 440 12.76 12.65 44.53
N ILE A 441 13.34 11.89 45.47
CA ILE A 441 13.56 10.44 45.37
C ILE A 441 12.22 9.67 45.36
N GLU A 442 11.19 10.24 45.99
CA GLU A 442 9.86 9.61 46.05
C GLU A 442 9.01 9.93 44.81
N ALA A 443 9.38 10.96 44.02
CA ALA A 443 8.75 11.24 42.73
C ALA A 443 9.23 10.22 41.68
N GLN A 444 8.28 9.59 40.99
CA GLN A 444 8.56 8.40 40.18
C GLN A 444 8.38 8.67 38.69
N PHE A 445 9.28 8.07 37.92
CA PHE A 445 9.06 7.76 36.52
C PHE A 445 8.01 6.63 36.44
N THR A 446 6.80 6.93 35.98
CA THR A 446 5.65 6.01 36.04
C THR A 446 5.19 5.57 34.66
N GLU A 447 4.42 4.49 34.62
CA GLU A 447 3.73 4.06 33.40
C GLU A 447 2.79 5.14 32.81
N VAL A 448 2.24 6.03 33.65
CA VAL A 448 1.39 7.14 33.19
C VAL A 448 2.15 8.06 32.24
N TYR A 449 3.41 8.40 32.55
CA TYR A 449 4.26 9.21 31.69
C TYR A 449 4.54 8.53 30.35
N ARG A 450 4.89 7.24 30.38
CA ARG A 450 5.11 6.42 29.18
C ARG A 450 3.88 6.41 28.27
N ASN A 451 2.71 6.13 28.85
CA ASN A 451 1.47 6.06 28.08
C ASN A 451 1.07 7.43 27.53
N TRP A 452 1.29 8.51 28.31
CA TRP A 452 1.07 9.88 27.86
C TRP A 452 1.95 10.25 26.66
N LEU A 453 3.25 9.94 26.69
CA LEU A 453 4.14 10.12 25.54
C LEU A 453 3.75 9.24 24.35
N LYS A 454 3.30 8.00 24.59
CA LYS A 454 2.81 7.12 23.51
C LYS A 454 1.62 7.72 22.77
N SER A 455 0.68 8.33 23.49
CA SER A 455 -0.44 9.07 22.88
C SER A 455 0.06 10.25 22.02
N ILE A 456 1.04 11.01 22.51
CA ILE A 456 1.66 12.09 21.74
C ILE A 456 2.29 11.56 20.45
N MET A 457 3.12 10.52 20.52
CA MET A 457 3.80 9.94 19.37
C MET A 457 2.82 9.42 18.30
N GLN A 458 1.73 8.76 18.72
CA GLN A 458 0.68 8.28 17.82
C GLN A 458 -0.08 9.43 17.15
N SER A 459 -0.47 10.44 17.92
CA SER A 459 -1.16 11.62 17.40
C SER A 459 -0.25 12.48 16.49
N MET A 460 1.06 12.54 16.76
CA MET A 460 2.04 13.20 15.89
C MET A 460 2.07 12.57 14.51
N GLU A 461 2.18 11.23 14.41
CA GLU A 461 2.17 10.54 13.12
C GLU A 461 0.87 10.80 12.35
N ALA A 462 -0.28 10.72 13.02
CA ALA A 462 -1.58 11.02 12.41
C ALA A 462 -1.66 12.47 11.91
N PHE A 463 -1.21 13.43 12.73
CA PHE A 463 -1.20 14.86 12.42
C PHE A 463 -0.32 15.17 11.21
N TYR A 464 0.91 14.64 11.13
CA TYR A 464 1.80 14.85 9.99
C TYR A 464 1.24 14.23 8.71
N ARG A 465 0.66 13.02 8.77
CA ARG A 465 -0.01 12.40 7.60
C ARG A 465 -1.18 13.23 7.10
N GLN A 466 -2.03 13.72 8.01
CA GLN A 466 -3.20 14.51 7.65
C GLN A 466 -2.80 15.84 6.97
N ASN A 467 -1.78 16.51 7.49
CA ASN A 467 -1.30 17.76 6.90
C ASN A 467 -0.58 17.53 5.56
N GLY A 468 0.22 16.45 5.45
CA GLY A 468 0.82 16.04 4.17
C GLY A 468 -0.25 15.78 3.09
N LEU A 469 -1.33 15.07 3.42
CA LEU A 469 -2.42 14.81 2.49
C LEU A 469 -3.17 16.08 2.07
N ARG A 470 -3.43 17.00 3.00
CA ARG A 470 -4.10 18.28 2.69
C ARG A 470 -3.27 19.15 1.77
N GLU A 471 -1.95 19.19 1.98
CA GLU A 471 -1.06 19.96 1.13
C GLU A 471 -1.01 19.38 -0.28
N LEU A 472 -0.93 18.04 -0.42
CA LEU A 472 -1.04 17.36 -1.71
C LEU A 472 -2.37 17.66 -2.41
N LEU A 473 -3.50 17.60 -1.69
CA LEU A 473 -4.81 17.92 -2.26
C LEU A 473 -4.91 19.38 -2.74
N ARG A 474 -4.37 20.34 -1.96
CA ARG A 474 -4.31 21.76 -2.38
C ARG A 474 -3.47 21.97 -3.63
N GLN A 475 -2.34 21.28 -3.74
CA GLN A 475 -1.48 21.33 -4.92
C GLN A 475 -2.17 20.71 -6.14
N MET A 476 -2.91 19.62 -5.97
CA MET A 476 -3.71 19.00 -7.02
C MET A 476 -4.89 19.89 -7.46
N GLU A 477 -5.60 20.52 -6.52
CA GLU A 477 -6.70 21.44 -6.86
C GLU A 477 -6.20 22.68 -7.61
N ALA A 478 -5.09 23.28 -7.15
CA ALA A 478 -4.51 24.46 -7.79
C ALA A 478 -4.04 24.20 -9.23
N THR A 479 -3.54 22.99 -9.51
CA THR A 479 -3.10 22.59 -10.86
C THR A 479 -4.24 22.15 -11.78
N GLN A 480 -5.41 21.77 -11.24
CA GLN A 480 -6.55 21.32 -12.05
C GLN A 480 -7.37 22.43 -12.69
N ILE A 481 -7.37 23.67 -12.14
CA ILE A 481 -8.23 24.77 -12.62
C ILE A 481 -7.47 25.97 -13.19
N ARG A 482 -6.14 25.97 -13.16
CA ARG A 482 -5.30 27.03 -13.74
C ARG A 482 -4.43 26.49 -14.88
N ASP A 483 -4.09 27.37 -15.82
CA ASP A 483 -3.11 27.10 -16.86
C ASP A 483 -1.70 27.19 -16.26
N ALA A 484 -0.95 26.10 -16.36
CA ALA A 484 0.36 25.95 -15.73
C ALA A 484 1.40 26.96 -16.22
N MET A 485 1.21 27.50 -17.42
CA MET A 485 2.14 28.45 -18.04
C MET A 485 1.80 29.89 -17.64
N THR A 486 0.55 30.30 -17.79
CA THR A 486 0.15 31.72 -17.66
C THR A 486 -0.37 32.11 -16.28
N GLY A 487 -0.75 31.14 -15.45
CA GLY A 487 -1.39 31.38 -14.15
C GLY A 487 -2.85 31.86 -14.24
N LEU A 488 -3.36 32.11 -15.44
CA LEU A 488 -4.79 32.33 -15.71
C LEU A 488 -5.59 31.04 -15.43
N TYR A 489 -6.93 31.12 -15.44
CA TYR A 489 -7.73 29.90 -15.40
C TYR A 489 -7.49 29.06 -16.67
N ASN A 490 -7.54 27.74 -16.53
CA ASN A 490 -7.72 26.87 -17.70
C ASN A 490 -9.21 26.81 -18.04
N TYR A 491 -9.57 26.14 -19.14
CA TYR A 491 -10.98 26.09 -19.58
C TYR A 491 -11.95 25.59 -18.49
N LYS A 492 -11.54 24.54 -17.75
CA LYS A 492 -12.33 23.98 -16.64
C LYS A 492 -12.53 25.02 -15.51
N GLY A 493 -11.47 25.71 -15.11
CA GLY A 493 -11.54 26.77 -14.11
C GLY A 493 -12.36 27.98 -14.55
N PHE A 494 -12.31 28.31 -15.84
CA PHE A 494 -13.11 29.38 -16.44
C PHE A 494 -14.60 29.09 -16.36
N LEU A 495 -15.04 27.88 -16.71
CA LEU A 495 -16.44 27.48 -16.61
C LEU A 495 -16.92 27.43 -15.15
N GLN A 496 -16.07 26.96 -14.23
CA GLN A 496 -16.40 26.90 -12.80
C GLN A 496 -16.61 28.30 -12.20
N LYS A 497 -15.70 29.24 -12.47
CA LYS A 497 -15.83 30.63 -12.02
C LYS A 497 -16.86 31.43 -12.82
N GLY A 498 -17.03 31.07 -14.08
CA GLY A 498 -18.07 31.60 -14.95
C GLY A 498 -19.48 31.29 -14.44
N ASN A 499 -19.69 30.16 -13.76
CA ASN A 499 -20.98 29.89 -13.15
C ASN A 499 -21.33 30.90 -12.04
N GLU A 500 -20.38 31.19 -11.14
CA GLU A 500 -20.53 32.24 -10.10
C GLU A 500 -20.79 33.61 -10.74
N LEU A 501 -20.09 33.93 -11.83
CA LEU A 501 -20.26 35.17 -12.59
C LEU A 501 -21.65 35.30 -13.21
N CYS A 502 -22.13 34.25 -13.88
CA CYS A 502 -23.46 34.21 -14.51
C CYS A 502 -24.58 34.31 -13.47
N GLU A 503 -24.44 33.64 -12.33
CA GLU A 503 -25.42 33.71 -11.23
C GLU A 503 -25.54 35.12 -10.67
N ASN A 504 -24.41 35.79 -10.40
CA ASN A 504 -24.38 37.18 -9.91
C ASN A 504 -24.92 38.17 -10.95
N ALA A 505 -24.53 38.01 -12.23
CA ALA A 505 -25.01 38.87 -13.30
C ALA A 505 -26.53 38.72 -13.54
N THR A 506 -27.05 37.49 -13.47
CA THR A 506 -28.50 37.23 -13.56
C THR A 506 -29.26 37.91 -12.42
N PHE A 507 -28.73 37.84 -11.19
CA PHE A 507 -29.32 38.51 -10.03
C PHE A 507 -29.37 40.03 -10.19
N ASP A 508 -28.32 40.61 -10.76
CA ASP A 508 -28.20 42.06 -11.01
C ASP A 508 -28.89 42.54 -12.30
N GLY A 509 -29.47 41.64 -13.10
CA GLY A 509 -30.11 41.98 -14.39
C GLY A 509 -29.13 42.36 -15.50
N LYS A 510 -27.88 41.90 -15.42
CA LYS A 510 -26.78 42.21 -16.34
C LYS A 510 -26.57 41.08 -17.37
N SER A 511 -26.02 41.44 -18.53
CA SER A 511 -25.53 40.48 -19.55
C SER A 511 -24.08 40.09 -19.26
N ILE A 512 -23.61 39.00 -19.87
CA ILE A 512 -22.18 38.62 -19.83
C ILE A 512 -21.56 38.94 -21.20
N ALA A 513 -20.51 39.74 -21.20
CA ALA A 513 -19.67 39.94 -22.37
C ALA A 513 -18.55 38.88 -22.39
N VAL A 514 -18.35 38.22 -23.53
CA VAL A 514 -17.28 37.25 -23.77
C VAL A 514 -16.39 37.78 -24.90
N ILE A 515 -15.08 37.79 -24.66
CA ILE A 515 -14.07 38.21 -25.63
C ILE A 515 -13.12 37.05 -25.87
N ALA A 516 -13.07 36.57 -27.12
CA ALA A 516 -12.05 35.62 -27.56
C ALA A 516 -10.88 36.37 -28.17
N ILE A 517 -9.66 36.04 -27.74
CA ILE A 517 -8.42 36.73 -28.10
C ILE A 517 -7.43 35.68 -28.60
N ASP A 518 -6.72 35.98 -29.67
CA ASP A 518 -5.73 35.09 -30.29
C ASP A 518 -4.50 35.89 -30.69
N ILE A 519 -3.31 35.31 -30.52
CA ILE A 519 -2.06 35.94 -30.96
C ILE A 519 -1.89 35.74 -32.47
N ASN A 520 -1.96 36.84 -33.22
CA ASN A 520 -1.68 36.80 -34.64
C ASN A 520 -0.23 36.40 -34.90
N LYS A 521 -0.02 35.53 -35.89
CA LYS A 521 1.31 35.14 -36.37
C LYS A 521 2.24 34.58 -35.27
N LEU A 522 1.68 33.95 -34.22
CA LEU A 522 2.51 33.30 -33.19
C LEU A 522 3.45 32.24 -33.77
N LYS A 523 3.01 31.54 -34.82
CA LYS A 523 3.86 30.61 -35.59
C LYS A 523 5.09 31.32 -36.18
N ASP A 524 4.94 32.53 -36.70
CA ASP A 524 6.05 33.33 -37.25
C ASP A 524 6.99 33.83 -36.14
N ILE A 525 6.44 34.19 -34.98
CA ILE A 525 7.24 34.55 -33.79
C ILE A 525 8.08 33.34 -33.35
N ASN A 526 7.47 32.16 -33.28
CA ASN A 526 8.16 30.91 -32.94
C ASN A 526 9.24 30.55 -33.97
N ALA A 527 8.96 30.74 -35.26
CA ALA A 527 9.88 30.44 -36.35
C ALA A 527 11.05 31.45 -36.41
N GLY A 528 10.78 32.74 -36.20
CA GLY A 528 11.77 33.82 -36.29
C GLY A 528 12.64 33.99 -35.05
N TYR A 529 12.08 33.77 -33.85
CA TYR A 529 12.74 34.10 -32.57
C TYR A 529 12.82 32.91 -31.61
N GLY A 530 12.34 31.73 -32.04
CA GLY A 530 12.39 30.48 -31.28
C GLY A 530 11.22 30.31 -30.31
N ARG A 531 10.97 29.06 -29.89
CA ARG A 531 9.87 28.68 -29.00
C ARG A 531 9.84 29.46 -27.69
N LYS A 532 11.00 29.78 -27.12
CA LYS A 532 11.09 30.62 -25.90
C LYS A 532 10.53 32.04 -26.10
N ALA A 533 10.63 32.58 -27.31
CA ALA A 533 10.07 33.89 -27.65
C ALA A 533 8.55 33.82 -27.82
N GLY A 534 8.01 32.76 -28.44
CA GLY A 534 6.56 32.54 -28.45
C GLY A 534 6.00 32.28 -27.06
N ASP A 535 6.69 31.50 -26.24
CA ASP A 535 6.33 31.30 -24.83
C ASP A 535 6.32 32.63 -24.07
N ALA A 536 7.33 33.48 -24.29
CA ALA A 536 7.38 34.83 -23.72
C ALA A 536 6.25 35.74 -24.26
N ALA A 537 5.85 35.59 -25.53
CA ALA A 537 4.72 36.30 -26.12
C ALA A 537 3.39 35.91 -25.45
N ILE A 538 3.16 34.61 -25.25
CA ILE A 538 2.00 34.05 -24.54
C ILE A 538 1.95 34.56 -23.10
N LEU A 539 3.06 34.42 -22.36
CA LEU A 539 3.17 34.90 -20.98
C LEU A 539 2.92 36.40 -20.89
N LYS A 540 3.45 37.17 -21.85
CA LYS A 540 3.26 38.62 -21.86
C LYS A 540 1.83 38.99 -22.18
N LEU A 541 1.18 38.35 -23.16
CA LEU A 541 -0.22 38.60 -23.44
C LEU A 541 -1.09 38.27 -22.23
N ALA A 542 -0.85 37.14 -21.57
CA ALA A 542 -1.55 36.78 -20.34
C ALA A 542 -1.41 37.85 -19.25
N GLN A 543 -0.20 38.36 -19.03
CA GLN A 543 0.05 39.46 -18.11
C GLN A 543 -0.71 40.73 -18.52
N LEU A 544 -0.68 41.11 -19.80
CA LEU A 544 -1.37 42.29 -20.30
C LEU A 544 -2.90 42.18 -20.19
N ILE A 545 -3.45 40.98 -20.38
CA ILE A 545 -4.86 40.66 -20.14
C ILE A 545 -5.18 40.86 -18.65
N SER A 546 -4.42 40.26 -17.74
CA SER A 546 -4.62 40.42 -16.28
C SER A 546 -4.49 41.87 -15.82
N GLU A 547 -3.57 42.66 -16.38
CA GLU A 547 -3.44 44.07 -16.03
C GLU A 547 -4.60 44.92 -16.57
N SER A 548 -5.32 44.44 -17.59
CA SER A 548 -6.40 45.18 -18.28
C SER A 548 -7.81 44.79 -17.81
N GLN A 549 -7.89 43.75 -16.99
CA GLN A 549 -9.12 43.22 -16.40
C GLN A 549 -9.68 44.19 -15.34
N ASP A 550 -11.01 44.28 -15.29
CA ASP A 550 -11.73 44.93 -14.19
C ASP A 550 -11.91 43.92 -13.03
N ASP A 551 -12.22 44.36 -11.81
CA ASP A 551 -12.25 43.49 -10.60
C ASP A 551 -13.19 42.28 -10.72
N ASP A 552 -14.24 42.38 -11.55
CA ASP A 552 -15.25 41.33 -11.76
C ASP A 552 -14.99 40.46 -13.00
N ALA A 553 -13.85 40.63 -13.68
CA ALA A 553 -13.53 39.88 -14.89
C ALA A 553 -12.82 38.55 -14.57
N ILE A 554 -13.23 37.49 -15.26
CA ILE A 554 -12.52 36.21 -15.28
C ILE A 554 -11.77 36.06 -16.59
N CYS A 555 -10.53 35.59 -16.52
CA CYS A 555 -9.65 35.42 -17.67
C CYS A 555 -9.10 33.99 -17.70
N ALA A 556 -9.11 33.37 -18.88
CA ALA A 556 -8.57 32.04 -19.10
C ALA A 556 -7.76 31.93 -20.38
N ARG A 557 -6.88 30.94 -20.39
CA ARG A 557 -6.27 30.41 -21.60
C ARG A 557 -6.94 29.08 -21.92
N ILE A 558 -7.47 28.97 -23.14
CA ILE A 558 -8.23 27.79 -23.58
C ILE A 558 -7.35 26.86 -24.41
N SER A 559 -6.46 27.43 -25.24
CA SER A 559 -5.56 26.67 -26.10
C SER A 559 -4.23 27.43 -26.31
N ASN A 560 -3.33 26.92 -27.16
CA ASN A 560 -1.96 27.41 -27.30
C ASN A 560 -1.83 28.94 -27.41
N ASP A 561 -2.57 29.57 -28.30
CA ASP A 561 -2.57 31.02 -28.56
C ASP A 561 -3.90 31.70 -28.23
N GLU A 562 -4.88 30.96 -27.70
CA GLU A 562 -6.23 31.47 -27.46
C GLU A 562 -6.54 31.74 -25.99
N PHE A 563 -7.05 32.94 -25.75
CA PHE A 563 -7.48 33.43 -24.46
C PHE A 563 -8.94 33.85 -24.52
N VAL A 564 -9.64 33.72 -23.39
CA VAL A 564 -11.01 34.21 -23.25
C VAL A 564 -11.15 35.02 -21.98
N VAL A 565 -11.89 36.11 -22.08
CA VAL A 565 -12.22 37.01 -20.98
C VAL A 565 -13.73 37.13 -20.90
N ALA A 566 -14.29 37.02 -19.69
CA ALA A 566 -15.71 37.27 -19.45
C ALA A 566 -15.93 38.18 -18.24
N PHE A 567 -16.92 39.07 -18.34
CA PHE A 567 -17.31 40.01 -17.28
C PHE A 567 -18.76 40.48 -17.46
N PRO A 568 -19.42 40.93 -16.38
CA PRO A 568 -20.79 41.43 -16.45
C PRO A 568 -20.84 42.83 -17.09
N VAL A 569 -21.86 43.07 -17.91
CA VAL A 569 -22.14 44.35 -18.58
C VAL A 569 -23.63 44.69 -18.51
N GLU A 570 -23.96 45.97 -18.58
CA GLU A 570 -25.36 46.40 -18.70
C GLU A 570 -25.98 45.88 -20.01
N ALA A 571 -27.27 45.53 -19.97
CA ALA A 571 -27.94 44.91 -21.11
C ALA A 571 -27.80 45.77 -22.37
N SER A 572 -27.38 45.14 -23.48
CA SER A 572 -27.17 45.73 -24.82
C SER A 572 -26.00 46.71 -25.00
N ASP A 573 -25.03 46.76 -24.08
CA ASP A 573 -23.84 47.60 -24.22
C ASP A 573 -22.59 46.83 -24.72
N GLU A 574 -22.49 46.61 -26.04
CA GLU A 574 -21.26 46.08 -26.66
C GLU A 574 -20.05 47.03 -26.50
N THR A 575 -20.27 48.32 -26.17
CA THR A 575 -19.19 49.31 -26.08
C THR A 575 -18.27 49.06 -24.88
N CYS A 576 -18.75 48.38 -23.83
CA CYS A 576 -17.92 47.97 -22.68
C CYS A 576 -16.83 46.95 -23.07
N GLY A 577 -17.16 45.99 -23.93
CA GLY A 577 -16.15 45.02 -24.39
C GLY A 577 -15.21 45.59 -25.45
N GLU A 578 -15.68 46.52 -26.28
CA GLU A 578 -14.78 47.33 -27.12
C GLU A 578 -13.82 48.18 -26.30
N ALA A 579 -14.26 48.71 -25.15
CA ALA A 579 -13.39 49.46 -24.24
C ALA A 579 -12.29 48.58 -23.64
N PHE A 580 -12.58 47.33 -23.25
CA PHE A 580 -11.56 46.37 -22.81
C PHE A 580 -10.56 46.08 -23.94
N ILE A 581 -11.04 45.77 -25.14
CA ILE A 581 -10.18 45.50 -26.31
C ILE A 581 -9.29 46.70 -26.61
N LYS A 582 -9.81 47.92 -26.50
CA LYS A 582 -9.03 49.14 -26.68
C LYS A 582 -7.94 49.31 -25.61
N ARG A 583 -8.27 49.10 -24.32
CA ARG A 583 -7.27 49.14 -23.24
C ARG A 583 -6.15 48.12 -23.45
N LEU A 584 -6.52 46.89 -23.82
CA LEU A 584 -5.56 45.83 -24.13
C LEU A 584 -4.69 46.20 -25.34
N SER A 585 -5.31 46.71 -26.41
CA SER A 585 -4.60 47.15 -27.63
C SER A 585 -3.64 48.31 -27.37
N ASP A 586 -4.03 49.29 -26.56
CA ASP A 586 -3.17 50.44 -26.19
C ASP A 586 -1.94 49.96 -25.39
N LYS A 587 -2.10 48.98 -24.49
CA LYS A 587 -0.97 48.40 -23.76
C LYS A 587 -0.07 47.53 -24.62
N ILE A 588 -0.64 46.75 -25.54
CA ILE A 588 0.13 45.99 -26.53
C ILE A 588 0.95 46.95 -27.39
N LYS A 589 0.35 48.06 -27.83
CA LYS A 589 1.05 49.10 -28.58
C LYS A 589 2.19 49.71 -27.78
N GLN A 590 1.96 50.05 -26.51
CA GLN A 590 3.02 50.54 -25.61
C GLN A 590 4.15 49.52 -25.44
N TYR A 591 3.81 48.24 -25.30
CA TYR A 591 4.78 47.15 -25.20
C TYR A 591 5.63 47.01 -26.48
N ASN A 592 5.00 47.08 -27.66
CA ASN A 592 5.69 47.04 -28.95
C ASN A 592 6.61 48.27 -29.13
N GLU A 593 6.17 49.48 -28.76
CA GLU A 593 6.97 50.71 -28.85
C GLU A 593 8.22 50.71 -27.94
N LEU A 594 8.14 50.05 -26.78
CA LEU A 594 9.25 49.88 -25.83
C LEU A 594 10.31 48.87 -26.32
N ARG A 595 9.97 47.99 -27.27
CA ARG A 595 10.85 46.96 -27.80
C ARG A 595 11.08 47.11 -29.30
N LYS A 596 11.78 48.17 -29.70
CA LYS A 596 12.14 48.45 -31.11
C LYS A 596 13.04 47.40 -31.80
N GLU A 597 13.48 46.37 -31.09
CA GLU A 597 14.39 45.31 -31.61
C GLU A 597 13.83 43.88 -31.45
N ALA A 598 12.55 43.71 -31.08
CA ALA A 598 11.88 42.39 -30.97
C ALA A 598 10.62 42.32 -31.86
N TYR A 599 10.04 41.13 -32.03
CA TYR A 599 8.79 40.93 -32.76
C TYR A 599 7.65 41.80 -32.22
N GLU A 600 6.73 42.20 -33.10
CA GLU A 600 5.52 42.90 -32.71
C GLU A 600 4.48 41.89 -32.24
N LEU A 601 3.91 42.14 -31.05
CA LEU A 601 2.78 41.38 -30.55
C LEU A 601 1.51 41.95 -31.18
N GLU A 602 0.80 41.14 -31.96
CA GLU A 602 -0.49 41.48 -32.56
C GLU A 602 -1.56 40.49 -32.08
N ILE A 603 -2.80 40.96 -31.92
CA ILE A 603 -3.91 40.12 -31.50
C ILE A 603 -5.09 40.24 -32.45
N CYS A 604 -5.81 39.13 -32.64
CA CYS A 604 -7.13 39.12 -33.24
C CYS A 604 -8.18 38.88 -32.14
N THR A 605 -9.29 39.63 -32.19
CA THR A 605 -10.34 39.55 -31.16
C THR A 605 -11.73 39.37 -31.78
N GLY A 606 -12.55 38.56 -31.12
CA GLY A 606 -13.99 38.45 -31.33
C GLY A 606 -14.75 38.79 -30.04
N ILE A 607 -15.94 39.36 -30.16
CA ILE A 607 -16.79 39.74 -29.02
C ILE A 607 -18.24 39.31 -29.26
N ARG A 608 -18.86 38.80 -28.19
CA ARG A 608 -20.31 38.59 -28.07
C ARG A 608 -20.78 38.98 -26.67
N CYS A 609 -22.05 39.37 -26.58
CA CYS A 609 -22.71 39.71 -25.33
C CYS A 609 -24.09 39.07 -25.33
N ASP A 610 -24.44 38.36 -24.25
CA ASP A 610 -25.76 37.76 -24.10
C ASP A 610 -26.19 37.66 -22.62
N MET A 611 -27.49 37.59 -22.37
CA MET A 611 -28.06 37.30 -21.05
C MET A 611 -28.15 35.78 -20.87
N ILE A 612 -27.21 35.23 -20.11
CA ILE A 612 -27.06 33.79 -19.92
C ILE A 612 -27.07 33.43 -18.42
N SER A 613 -27.56 32.22 -18.12
CA SER A 613 -27.58 31.66 -16.77
C SER A 613 -27.03 30.23 -16.83
N GLY A 614 -26.08 29.92 -15.93
CA GLY A 614 -25.41 28.62 -15.87
C GLY A 614 -24.20 28.48 -16.80
N SER A 615 -23.37 27.49 -16.52
CA SER A 615 -22.12 27.20 -17.25
C SER A 615 -22.31 26.69 -18.67
N GLU A 616 -23.38 25.94 -18.97
CA GLU A 616 -23.65 25.42 -20.33
C GLU A 616 -23.97 26.54 -21.33
N ALA A 617 -24.72 27.56 -20.91
CA ALA A 617 -25.01 28.71 -21.75
C ALA A 617 -23.77 29.59 -21.98
N LEU A 618 -22.90 29.68 -20.97
CA LEU A 618 -21.59 30.34 -21.10
C LEU A 618 -20.68 29.61 -22.10
N ASP A 619 -20.63 28.28 -22.05
CA ASP A 619 -19.87 27.43 -22.98
C ASP A 619 -20.27 27.67 -24.44
N HIS A 620 -21.57 27.74 -24.70
CA HIS A 620 -22.10 28.05 -26.02
C HIS A 620 -21.69 29.46 -26.51
N LEU A 621 -21.80 30.47 -25.65
CA LEU A 621 -21.43 31.85 -25.97
C LEU A 621 -19.93 32.00 -26.28
N ILE A 622 -19.06 31.23 -25.59
CA ILE A 622 -17.62 31.16 -25.89
C ILE A 622 -17.37 30.64 -27.30
N ASN A 623 -17.99 29.51 -27.67
CA ASN A 623 -17.83 28.89 -28.98
C ASN A 623 -18.26 29.82 -30.13
N GLU A 624 -19.39 30.52 -29.97
CA GLU A 624 -19.83 31.53 -30.93
C GLU A 624 -18.83 32.68 -31.07
N THR A 625 -18.26 33.14 -29.94
CA THR A 625 -17.27 34.22 -29.93
C THR A 625 -15.97 33.82 -30.64
N ILE A 626 -15.51 32.58 -30.44
CA ILE A 626 -14.33 32.04 -31.13
C ILE A 626 -14.57 31.97 -32.65
N ASN A 627 -15.75 31.55 -33.09
CA ASN A 627 -16.10 31.53 -34.51
C ASN A 627 -16.08 32.92 -35.16
N VAL A 628 -16.53 33.95 -34.43
CA VAL A 628 -16.45 35.36 -34.89
C VAL A 628 -15.01 35.79 -35.09
N LYS A 629 -14.14 35.48 -34.12
CA LYS A 629 -12.70 35.75 -34.17
C LYS A 629 -12.02 35.04 -35.36
N ASN A 630 -12.27 33.75 -35.55
CA ASN A 630 -11.67 32.95 -36.63
C ASN A 630 -12.04 33.46 -38.03
N ASN A 631 -13.31 33.83 -38.24
CA ASN A 631 -13.75 34.43 -39.51
C ASN A 631 -13.05 35.76 -39.80
N LYS A 632 -12.80 36.58 -38.77
CA LYS A 632 -12.07 37.85 -38.91
C LYS A 632 -10.59 37.63 -39.25
N LYS A 633 -9.93 36.69 -38.57
CA LYS A 633 -8.53 36.29 -38.81
C LYS A 633 -8.30 35.81 -40.25
N ALA A 634 -9.21 34.99 -40.79
CA ALA A 634 -9.13 34.49 -42.17
C ALA A 634 -9.24 35.61 -43.23
N ILE A 635 -10.07 36.64 -42.98
CA ILE A 635 -10.23 37.79 -43.88
C ILE A 635 -8.99 38.71 -43.85
N GLU A 636 -8.34 38.84 -42.69
CA GLU A 636 -7.13 39.64 -42.50
C GLU A 636 -5.91 38.96 -43.14
N GLN A 637 -5.75 37.64 -42.99
CA GLN A 637 -4.67 36.86 -43.61
C GLN A 637 -4.79 36.78 -45.14
N GLY A 638 -6.01 36.63 -45.68
CA GLY A 638 -6.25 36.58 -47.13
C GLY A 638 -5.99 37.89 -47.90
N LYS A 639 -5.70 39.01 -47.21
CA LYS A 639 -5.42 40.31 -47.83
C LYS A 639 -3.93 40.66 -47.94
N GLU A 640 -3.04 40.03 -47.17
CA GLU A 640 -1.59 40.35 -47.18
C GLU A 640 -0.76 39.49 -48.15
N GLU A 641 -1.14 38.23 -48.41
CA GLU A 641 -0.35 37.30 -49.24
C GLU A 641 -0.30 37.64 -50.74
N ARG A 642 -1.19 38.51 -51.24
CA ARG A 642 -1.22 38.91 -52.67
C ARG A 642 -0.46 40.20 -53.00
N ALA A 643 0.26 40.83 -52.06
CA ALA A 643 0.87 42.16 -52.30
C ALA A 643 2.26 42.43 -51.69
N GLY A 644 3.03 41.42 -51.28
CA GLY A 644 4.40 41.59 -50.75
C GLY A 644 5.52 41.43 -51.79
N VAL A 645 6.48 42.36 -51.84
CA VAL A 645 7.74 42.21 -52.61
C VAL A 645 8.55 41.06 -52.02
N LEU A 646 8.88 40.04 -52.82
CA LEU A 646 9.72 38.90 -52.42
C LEU A 646 11.01 39.37 -51.70
N THR A 647 11.29 38.80 -50.53
CA THR A 647 12.53 39.04 -49.78
C THR A 647 13.75 38.55 -50.55
N ASP A 648 14.94 39.10 -50.30
CA ASP A 648 16.18 38.66 -50.96
C ASP A 648 16.51 37.18 -50.68
N LYS A 649 16.08 36.66 -49.53
CA LYS A 649 16.14 35.22 -49.21
C LYS A 649 15.21 34.41 -50.11
N GLN A 650 13.95 34.81 -50.27
CA GLN A 650 12.99 34.13 -51.14
C GLN A 650 13.42 34.14 -52.60
N LYS A 651 14.00 35.25 -53.10
CA LYS A 651 14.59 35.29 -54.46
C LYS A 651 15.78 34.35 -54.62
N ALA A 652 16.64 34.26 -53.61
CA ALA A 652 17.78 33.35 -53.62
C ALA A 652 17.34 31.87 -53.50
N ASP A 653 16.26 31.60 -52.78
CA ASP A 653 15.64 30.27 -52.66
C ASP A 653 14.94 29.89 -53.98
N ASP A 654 14.24 30.82 -54.63
CA ASP A 654 13.64 30.62 -55.96
C ASP A 654 14.71 30.33 -57.02
N HIS A 655 15.81 31.11 -57.08
CA HIS A 655 16.93 30.83 -58.01
C HIS A 655 17.62 29.49 -57.73
N LEU A 656 17.80 29.13 -56.45
CA LEU A 656 18.36 27.83 -56.08
C LEU A 656 17.40 26.70 -56.46
N MET A 657 16.09 26.92 -56.31
CA MET A 657 15.06 25.96 -56.67
C MET A 657 15.01 25.74 -58.19
N GLU A 658 15.11 26.79 -59.01
CA GLU A 658 15.24 26.66 -60.46
C GLU A 658 16.44 25.78 -60.84
N PHE A 659 17.59 26.00 -60.23
CA PHE A 659 18.78 25.17 -60.44
C PHE A 659 18.56 23.70 -60.05
N ILE A 660 17.94 23.45 -58.89
CA ILE A 660 17.62 22.10 -58.40
C ILE A 660 16.67 21.39 -59.36
N LEU A 661 15.62 22.07 -59.82
CA LEU A 661 14.62 21.54 -60.74
C LEU A 661 15.20 21.24 -62.12
N ASP A 662 15.95 22.17 -62.70
CA ASP A 662 16.51 22.04 -64.06
C ASP A 662 17.58 20.95 -64.17
N ASN A 663 18.30 20.69 -63.08
CA ASN A 663 19.39 19.72 -63.04
C ASN A 663 19.05 18.45 -62.25
N ASN A 664 17.78 18.28 -61.83
CA ASN A 664 17.30 17.17 -61.01
C ASN A 664 18.23 16.87 -59.80
N ARG A 665 18.58 17.90 -59.01
CA ARG A 665 19.49 17.79 -57.84
C ARG A 665 18.75 17.39 -56.56
N PHE A 666 17.74 16.54 -56.68
CA PHE A 666 17.05 15.95 -55.55
C PHE A 666 17.78 14.67 -55.13
N VAL A 667 18.01 14.54 -53.83
CA VAL A 667 18.46 13.30 -53.20
C VAL A 667 17.47 12.93 -52.11
N TYR A 668 17.36 11.65 -51.79
CA TYR A 668 16.37 11.16 -50.83
C TYR A 668 17.08 10.55 -49.64
N HIS A 669 16.62 10.94 -48.45
CA HIS A 669 16.98 10.27 -47.22
C HIS A 669 15.85 9.33 -46.83
N PHE A 670 16.18 8.16 -46.33
CA PHE A 670 15.23 7.16 -45.91
C PHE A 670 15.14 7.13 -44.39
N GLN A 671 13.94 7.25 -43.85
CA GLN A 671 13.69 7.06 -42.43
C GLN A 671 12.96 5.74 -42.20
N PRO A 672 13.44 4.85 -41.32
CA PRO A 672 12.78 3.58 -41.09
C PRO A 672 11.50 3.77 -40.26
N ILE A 673 10.43 3.14 -40.72
CA ILE A 673 9.17 2.95 -40.01
C ILE A 673 9.25 1.59 -39.32
N ILE A 674 9.08 1.57 -38.00
CA ILE A 674 9.36 0.42 -37.16
C ILE A 674 8.05 -0.28 -36.78
N ASN A 675 8.06 -1.61 -36.82
CA ASN A 675 6.97 -2.39 -36.27
C ASN A 675 6.88 -2.18 -34.76
N ALA A 676 5.75 -1.67 -34.29
CA ALA A 676 5.54 -1.33 -32.88
C ALA A 676 5.60 -2.54 -31.95
N ARG A 677 5.58 -3.78 -32.47
CA ARG A 677 5.61 -5.04 -31.70
C ARG A 677 6.97 -5.72 -31.66
N THR A 678 7.63 -5.83 -32.82
CA THR A 678 8.88 -6.58 -32.94
C THR A 678 10.12 -5.70 -32.88
N GLY A 679 9.97 -4.39 -33.12
CA GLY A 679 11.10 -3.48 -33.27
C GLY A 679 11.85 -3.62 -34.60
N ASP A 680 11.38 -4.49 -35.51
CA ASP A 680 11.93 -4.63 -36.86
C ASP A 680 11.52 -3.47 -37.75
N VAL A 681 12.37 -3.13 -38.72
CA VAL A 681 12.01 -2.17 -39.75
C VAL A 681 10.90 -2.76 -40.62
N TYR A 682 9.76 -2.07 -40.71
CA TYR A 682 8.60 -2.47 -41.50
C TYR A 682 8.64 -1.86 -42.90
N ALA A 683 8.96 -0.57 -42.98
CA ALA A 683 8.98 0.22 -44.20
C ALA A 683 9.99 1.38 -44.08
N TYR A 684 10.14 2.16 -45.14
CA TYR A 684 10.92 3.39 -45.14
C TYR A 684 10.12 4.54 -45.72
N GLU A 685 10.24 5.73 -45.15
CA GLU A 685 9.73 6.95 -45.76
C GLU A 685 10.84 7.64 -46.57
N ALA A 686 10.56 7.97 -47.82
CA ALA A 686 11.49 8.66 -48.71
C ALA A 686 11.33 10.19 -48.57
N LEU A 687 12.29 10.81 -47.89
CA LEU A 687 12.26 12.22 -47.57
C LEU A 687 13.20 13.02 -48.48
N MET A 688 12.62 13.89 -49.31
CA MET A 688 13.33 14.73 -50.27
C MET A 688 14.34 15.67 -49.60
N ARG A 689 15.53 15.80 -50.19
CA ARG A 689 16.61 16.73 -49.82
C ARG A 689 17.24 17.31 -51.09
N ALA A 690 17.93 18.44 -50.97
CA ALA A 690 18.67 19.04 -52.07
C ALA A 690 20.16 18.67 -52.01
N ASP A 691 20.72 18.20 -53.12
CA ASP A 691 22.16 18.02 -53.30
C ASP A 691 22.81 19.31 -53.78
N THR A 692 22.91 20.27 -52.86
CA THR A 692 23.50 21.59 -53.09
C THR A 692 24.34 22.02 -51.88
N GLU A 693 25.30 22.94 -52.09
CA GLU A 693 26.15 23.45 -50.99
C GLU A 693 25.35 24.22 -49.93
N ARG A 694 24.25 24.86 -50.35
CA ARG A 694 23.35 25.61 -49.47
C ARG A 694 22.18 24.73 -49.03
N ARG A 695 22.04 24.50 -47.73
CA ARG A 695 20.89 23.76 -47.18
C ARG A 695 19.60 24.56 -47.36
N ILE A 696 18.62 23.95 -48.02
CA ILE A 696 17.24 24.42 -48.14
C ILE A 696 16.31 23.34 -47.57
N SER A 697 15.27 23.74 -46.83
CA SER A 697 14.35 22.78 -46.22
C SER A 697 13.32 22.26 -47.24
N PRO A 698 12.72 21.07 -47.05
CA PRO A 698 11.65 20.58 -47.92
C PRO A 698 10.47 21.52 -48.05
N LEU A 699 10.06 22.16 -46.95
CA LEU A 699 8.97 23.15 -46.96
C LEU A 699 9.34 24.37 -47.81
N ASP A 700 10.53 24.94 -47.62
CA ASP A 700 11.01 26.08 -48.43
C ASP A 700 11.12 25.71 -49.91
N MET A 701 11.50 24.46 -50.25
CA MET A 701 11.54 23.96 -51.63
C MET A 701 10.14 23.89 -52.25
N LEU A 702 9.15 23.36 -51.52
CA LEU A 702 7.76 23.28 -51.97
C LEU A 702 7.17 24.69 -52.17
N GLU A 703 7.33 25.60 -51.20
CA GLU A 703 6.86 26.98 -51.31
C GLU A 703 7.52 27.72 -52.48
N SER A 704 8.82 27.53 -52.71
CA SER A 704 9.54 28.17 -53.82
C SER A 704 9.10 27.59 -55.17
N ALA A 705 8.91 26.27 -55.27
CA ALA A 705 8.40 25.65 -56.48
C ALA A 705 6.94 26.01 -56.78
N ASP A 706 6.10 26.23 -55.77
CA ASP A 706 4.74 26.74 -55.97
C ASP A 706 4.74 28.16 -56.54
N ARG A 707 5.57 29.05 -55.97
CA ARG A 707 5.78 30.42 -56.52
C ARG A 707 6.28 30.38 -57.97
N LEU A 708 7.14 29.42 -58.31
CA LEU A 708 7.64 29.20 -59.67
C LEU A 708 6.66 28.46 -60.58
N ASN A 709 5.51 27.98 -60.07
CA ASN A 709 4.54 27.11 -60.75
C ASN A 709 5.15 25.79 -61.27
N ARG A 710 6.09 25.21 -60.53
CA ARG A 710 6.85 23.99 -60.88
C ARG A 710 6.69 22.84 -59.89
N LEU A 711 5.62 22.83 -59.08
CA LEU A 711 5.30 21.69 -58.20
C LEU A 711 5.16 20.36 -58.97
N TYR A 712 4.69 20.42 -60.23
CA TYR A 712 4.65 19.25 -61.12
C TYR A 712 6.03 18.61 -61.35
N ASP A 713 7.09 19.42 -61.42
CA ASP A 713 8.45 18.93 -61.63
C ASP A 713 9.00 18.25 -60.36
N ILE A 714 8.59 18.70 -59.17
CA ILE A 714 8.89 18.03 -57.89
C ILE A 714 8.20 16.68 -57.79
N GLU A 715 6.90 16.63 -58.10
CA GLU A 715 6.13 15.38 -58.12
C GLU A 715 6.81 14.37 -59.06
N LYS A 716 7.15 14.82 -60.28
CA LYS A 716 7.84 14.01 -61.27
C LYS A 716 9.19 13.50 -60.78
N ALA A 717 10.04 14.39 -60.27
CA ALA A 717 11.36 14.02 -59.79
C ALA A 717 11.28 13.05 -58.61
N THR A 718 10.33 13.26 -57.69
CA THR A 718 10.16 12.42 -56.50
C THR A 718 9.82 10.99 -56.84
N PHE A 719 8.82 10.76 -57.68
CA PHE A 719 8.47 9.39 -58.07
C PHE A 719 9.59 8.70 -58.86
N PHE A 720 10.18 9.36 -59.86
CA PHE A 720 11.22 8.72 -60.68
C PHE A 720 12.51 8.48 -59.89
N ASN A 721 13.01 9.47 -59.14
CA ASN A 721 14.28 9.33 -58.41
C ASN A 721 14.18 8.29 -57.29
N VAL A 722 13.05 8.21 -56.59
CA VAL A 722 12.87 7.21 -55.52
C VAL A 722 12.80 5.81 -56.10
N VAL A 723 12.08 5.60 -57.21
CA VAL A 723 12.01 4.27 -57.82
C VAL A 723 13.36 3.88 -58.47
N ASP A 724 14.01 4.78 -59.19
CA ASP A 724 15.36 4.53 -59.73
C ASP A 724 16.33 4.15 -58.58
N TYR A 725 16.24 4.80 -57.43
CA TYR A 725 17.04 4.47 -56.24
C TYR A 725 16.73 3.06 -55.70
N ILE A 726 15.44 2.68 -55.63
CA ILE A 726 15.01 1.34 -55.20
C ILE A 726 15.53 0.27 -56.17
N GLU A 727 15.48 0.50 -57.49
CA GLU A 727 15.99 -0.44 -58.49
C GLU A 727 17.52 -0.63 -58.37
N GLU A 728 18.27 0.47 -58.22
CA GLU A 728 19.73 0.42 -58.05
C GLU A 728 20.15 -0.26 -56.74
N HIS A 729 19.31 -0.18 -55.70
CA HIS A 729 19.59 -0.70 -54.35
C HIS A 729 18.57 -1.76 -53.91
N TYR A 730 18.07 -2.59 -54.83
CA TYR A 730 16.99 -3.54 -54.56
C TYR A 730 17.21 -4.42 -53.31
N GLN A 731 18.45 -4.86 -53.07
CA GLN A 731 18.80 -5.67 -51.91
C GLN A 731 18.59 -4.96 -50.55
N ASP A 732 18.59 -3.63 -50.51
CA ASP A 732 18.36 -2.85 -49.29
C ASP A 732 16.88 -2.71 -48.95
N PHE A 733 15.99 -2.85 -49.94
CA PHE A 733 14.53 -2.69 -49.81
C PHE A 733 13.76 -4.01 -49.88
N GLU A 734 14.45 -5.14 -50.05
CA GLU A 734 13.82 -6.47 -50.23
C GLU A 734 12.78 -6.77 -49.13
N GLY A 735 11.52 -6.93 -49.53
CA GLY A 735 10.40 -7.25 -48.64
C GLY A 735 9.95 -6.10 -47.72
N LYS A 736 10.38 -4.85 -47.99
CA LYS A 736 9.97 -3.64 -47.26
C LYS A 736 9.23 -2.67 -48.17
N LYS A 737 8.31 -1.91 -47.59
CA LYS A 737 7.56 -0.88 -48.31
C LYS A 737 8.33 0.45 -48.30
N VAL A 738 8.11 1.28 -49.31
CA VAL A 738 8.62 2.65 -49.39
C VAL A 738 7.46 3.63 -49.52
N PHE A 739 7.36 4.54 -48.56
CA PHE A 739 6.37 5.60 -48.52
C PHE A 739 6.90 6.81 -49.31
N ILE A 740 6.07 7.34 -50.21
CA ILE A 740 6.39 8.45 -51.12
C ILE A 740 5.30 9.51 -51.00
N ASN A 741 5.72 10.74 -50.70
CA ASN A 741 4.82 11.87 -50.56
C ASN A 741 4.36 12.35 -51.94
N SER A 742 3.05 12.47 -52.13
CA SER A 742 2.42 13.01 -53.35
C SER A 742 1.80 14.36 -53.05
N ILE A 743 1.86 15.27 -54.04
CA ILE A 743 1.26 16.61 -53.97
C ILE A 743 -0.09 16.57 -54.70
N PRO A 744 -1.23 16.55 -53.98
CA PRO A 744 -2.55 16.47 -54.60
C PRO A 744 -2.82 17.70 -55.48
N GLY A 745 -3.32 17.47 -56.70
CA GLY A 745 -3.56 18.52 -57.69
C GLY A 745 -2.47 18.68 -58.76
N TYR A 746 -1.25 18.17 -58.53
CA TYR A 746 -0.14 18.21 -59.48
C TYR A 746 0.26 16.83 -60.03
N GLN A 747 -0.70 15.90 -60.05
CA GLN A 747 -0.52 14.52 -60.53
C GLN A 747 0.06 14.45 -61.95
N LEU A 748 0.92 13.46 -62.20
CA LEU A 748 1.50 13.24 -63.52
C LEU A 748 0.42 12.97 -64.58
N THR A 749 0.58 13.60 -65.75
CA THR A 749 -0.31 13.47 -66.91
C THR A 749 0.45 13.02 -68.16
N GLY A 750 -0.27 12.64 -69.21
CA GLY A 750 0.32 12.35 -70.53
C GLY A 750 1.32 11.19 -70.55
N LYS A 751 2.52 11.42 -71.10
CA LYS A 751 3.58 10.40 -71.23
C LYS A 751 4.19 10.02 -69.89
N ASP A 752 4.32 10.98 -68.98
CA ASP A 752 4.92 10.74 -67.65
C ASP A 752 4.00 9.88 -66.78
N LYS A 753 2.67 10.08 -66.86
CA LYS A 753 1.69 9.18 -66.20
C LYS A 753 1.83 7.73 -66.65
N LYS A 754 1.94 7.51 -67.97
CA LYS A 754 2.12 6.15 -68.52
C LYS A 754 3.40 5.50 -68.01
N LYS A 755 4.52 6.23 -68.06
CA LYS A 755 5.80 5.74 -67.58
C LYS A 755 5.75 5.43 -66.07
N LEU A 756 5.14 6.30 -65.27
CA LEU A 756 4.94 6.07 -63.85
C LEU A 756 4.07 4.83 -63.60
N THR A 757 2.95 4.67 -64.32
CA THR A 757 2.10 3.47 -64.20
C THR A 757 2.88 2.19 -64.52
N GLU A 758 3.67 2.17 -65.60
CA GLU A 758 4.50 1.01 -65.96
C GLU A 758 5.54 0.66 -64.89
N ILE A 759 6.13 1.67 -64.25
CA ILE A 759 7.12 1.51 -63.18
C ILE A 759 6.43 1.04 -61.87
N MET A 760 5.32 1.68 -61.49
CA MET A 760 4.58 1.31 -60.29
C MET A 760 3.97 -0.09 -60.37
N GLU A 761 3.59 -0.55 -61.57
CA GLU A 761 3.16 -1.95 -61.81
C GLU A 761 4.29 -2.95 -61.59
N GLN A 762 5.55 -2.58 -61.86
CA GLN A 762 6.72 -3.44 -61.63
C GLN A 762 7.06 -3.55 -60.13
N HIS A 763 6.74 -2.51 -59.35
CA HIS A 763 6.93 -2.44 -57.89
C HIS A 763 5.62 -2.59 -57.10
N ALA A 764 4.66 -3.31 -57.68
CA ALA A 764 3.34 -3.54 -57.08
C ALA A 764 3.46 -4.16 -55.67
N GLY A 765 2.90 -3.48 -54.67
CA GLY A 765 2.95 -3.89 -53.26
C GLY A 765 4.18 -3.41 -52.48
N GLU A 766 5.18 -2.81 -53.13
CA GLU A 766 6.37 -2.22 -52.50
C GLU A 766 6.22 -0.71 -52.24
N LEU A 767 5.33 -0.03 -52.97
CA LEU A 767 5.14 1.42 -52.84
C LEU A 767 3.87 1.78 -52.05
N VAL A 768 3.98 2.83 -51.23
CA VAL A 768 2.86 3.46 -50.52
C VAL A 768 2.85 4.95 -50.86
N VAL A 769 1.70 5.48 -51.27
CA VAL A 769 1.55 6.91 -51.61
C VAL A 769 0.88 7.66 -50.47
N GLU A 770 1.54 8.71 -49.96
CA GLU A 770 1.02 9.54 -48.87
C GLU A 770 0.30 10.80 -49.38
N PHE A 771 -0.79 11.17 -48.70
CA PHE A 771 -1.56 12.39 -48.93
C PHE A 771 -1.78 13.16 -47.63
N THR A 772 -1.67 14.49 -47.66
CA THR A 772 -1.91 15.36 -46.49
C THR A 772 -3.40 15.49 -46.11
N GLU A 773 -3.71 15.71 -44.82
CA GLU A 773 -5.09 15.84 -44.30
C GLU A 773 -5.88 17.02 -44.92
N GLU A 774 -5.21 18.13 -45.27
CA GLU A 774 -5.84 19.39 -45.73
C GLU A 774 -6.31 19.40 -47.19
N THR A 775 -6.10 18.31 -47.93
CA THR A 775 -6.30 18.29 -49.38
C THR A 775 -7.72 17.89 -49.81
N GLU A 776 -8.49 18.86 -50.29
CA GLU A 776 -9.83 18.65 -50.87
C GLU A 776 -9.77 18.27 -52.38
N MET A 777 -9.74 16.97 -52.68
CA MET A 777 -10.05 16.47 -54.03
C MET A 777 -11.56 16.41 -54.27
N GLY A 778 -12.04 16.41 -55.52
CA GLY A 778 -13.44 16.09 -55.83
C GLY A 778 -13.73 14.59 -55.77
N ASP A 779 -14.95 14.17 -55.41
CA ASP A 779 -15.31 12.75 -55.20
C ASP A 779 -15.02 11.85 -56.43
N ASP A 780 -15.27 12.35 -57.64
CA ASP A 780 -15.04 11.59 -58.88
C ASP A 780 -13.54 11.39 -59.16
N GLN A 781 -12.71 12.42 -58.93
CA GLN A 781 -11.26 12.35 -59.10
C GLN A 781 -10.62 11.41 -58.08
N LEU A 782 -11.08 11.47 -56.83
CA LEU A 782 -10.64 10.58 -55.76
C LEU A 782 -10.98 9.12 -56.08
N LYS A 783 -12.18 8.87 -56.62
CA LYS A 783 -12.63 7.52 -57.02
C LYS A 783 -11.82 6.97 -58.18
N GLU A 784 -11.48 7.78 -59.19
CA GLU A 784 -10.59 7.36 -60.28
C GLU A 784 -9.18 7.03 -59.79
N LEU A 785 -8.62 7.85 -58.91
CA LEU A 785 -7.31 7.64 -58.31
C LEU A 785 -7.25 6.33 -57.52
N LYS A 786 -8.23 6.10 -56.63
CA LYS A 786 -8.35 4.85 -55.86
C LYS A 786 -8.46 3.62 -56.75
N ASN A 787 -9.28 3.67 -57.80
CA ASN A 787 -9.43 2.57 -58.74
C ASN A 787 -8.12 2.29 -59.52
N SER A 788 -7.35 3.33 -59.81
CA SER A 788 -6.06 3.21 -60.48
C SER A 788 -5.03 2.50 -59.59
N PHE A 789 -4.86 2.95 -58.35
CA PHE A 789 -3.91 2.37 -57.40
C PHE A 789 -4.31 0.97 -56.94
N ALA A 790 -5.60 0.71 -56.73
CA ALA A 790 -6.08 -0.63 -56.39
C ALA A 790 -5.79 -1.66 -57.49
N LYS A 791 -5.88 -1.29 -58.78
CA LYS A 791 -5.52 -2.19 -59.89
C LYS A 791 -4.05 -2.56 -59.94
N MET A 792 -3.19 -1.65 -59.48
CA MET A 792 -1.73 -1.82 -59.43
C MET A 792 -1.23 -2.38 -58.09
N ASN A 793 -2.14 -2.69 -57.15
CA ASN A 793 -1.80 -3.14 -55.79
C ASN A 793 -0.89 -2.14 -55.03
N ILE A 794 -1.16 -0.84 -55.21
CA ILE A 794 -0.45 0.25 -54.53
C ILE A 794 -1.32 0.70 -53.36
N GLU A 795 -0.71 0.80 -52.18
CA GLU A 795 -1.38 1.22 -50.96
C GLU A 795 -1.29 2.74 -50.79
N THR A 796 -2.19 3.31 -49.99
CA THR A 796 -2.24 4.74 -49.71
C THR A 796 -2.20 5.02 -48.23
N ALA A 797 -1.64 6.17 -47.84
CA ALA A 797 -1.60 6.67 -46.47
C ALA A 797 -2.17 8.09 -46.38
N ILE A 798 -2.69 8.47 -45.21
CA ILE A 798 -3.00 9.87 -44.85
C ILE A 798 -1.95 10.35 -43.86
N ASP A 799 -1.41 11.55 -44.11
CA ASP A 799 -0.37 12.22 -43.34
C ASP A 799 -0.93 13.37 -42.48
N ASP A 800 -0.21 13.73 -41.41
CA ASP A 800 -0.51 14.83 -40.46
C ASP A 800 -1.89 14.76 -39.76
N TYR A 801 -2.44 13.56 -39.55
CA TYR A 801 -3.77 13.40 -38.96
C TYR A 801 -3.83 13.88 -37.50
N GLY A 802 -4.62 14.92 -37.24
CA GLY A 802 -4.89 15.42 -35.89
C GLY A 802 -4.17 16.72 -35.47
N SER A 803 -3.57 17.44 -36.43
CA SER A 803 -2.84 18.70 -36.25
C SER A 803 -3.72 19.98 -36.11
N GLY A 804 -5.04 19.85 -36.32
CA GLY A 804 -6.09 20.89 -36.18
C GLY A 804 -7.49 20.26 -36.01
N TYR A 805 -8.58 21.06 -35.89
CA TYR A 805 -9.98 20.59 -35.73
C TYR A 805 -10.29 19.44 -36.71
N SER A 806 -10.11 18.21 -36.25
CA SER A 806 -10.00 17.05 -37.14
C SER A 806 -11.39 16.66 -37.61
N ASN A 807 -11.58 16.60 -38.92
CA ASN A 807 -12.88 16.27 -39.52
C ASN A 807 -12.83 14.79 -39.92
N VAL A 808 -13.38 13.90 -39.07
CA VAL A 808 -13.51 12.43 -39.31
C VAL A 808 -13.99 12.10 -40.73
N ASN A 809 -14.70 13.04 -41.37
CA ASN A 809 -15.10 13.00 -42.77
C ASN A 809 -13.95 12.73 -43.76
N ASN A 810 -12.73 13.27 -43.58
CA ASN A 810 -11.63 13.03 -44.51
C ASN A 810 -11.12 11.58 -44.41
N LEU A 811 -10.89 11.06 -43.21
CA LEU A 811 -10.50 9.66 -43.02
C LEU A 811 -11.55 8.68 -43.60
N LEU A 812 -12.84 8.96 -43.39
CA LEU A 812 -13.96 8.19 -43.98
C LEU A 812 -14.03 8.29 -45.51
N ARG A 813 -13.66 9.43 -46.08
CA ARG A 813 -13.72 9.68 -47.52
C ARG A 813 -12.55 8.99 -48.25
N TYR A 814 -11.38 8.94 -47.63
CA TYR A 814 -10.17 8.36 -48.21
C TYR A 814 -9.98 6.87 -47.88
N MET A 815 -10.40 6.37 -46.70
CA MET A 815 -10.23 4.96 -46.26
C MET A 815 -8.88 4.36 -46.68
N PRO A 816 -7.76 4.96 -46.25
CA PRO A 816 -6.41 4.54 -46.63
C PRO A 816 -6.03 3.20 -45.99
N ARG A 817 -4.90 2.62 -46.42
CA ARG A 817 -4.32 1.46 -45.72
C ARG A 817 -3.58 1.86 -44.45
N PHE A 818 -3.01 3.08 -44.42
CA PHE A 818 -2.28 3.62 -43.28
C PHE A 818 -2.81 5.00 -42.88
N VAL A 819 -2.79 5.29 -41.58
CA VAL A 819 -3.02 6.63 -41.04
C VAL A 819 -1.84 7.03 -40.17
N LYS A 820 -1.23 8.18 -40.46
CA LYS A 820 -0.08 8.73 -39.75
C LYS A 820 -0.61 9.76 -38.76
N ILE A 821 -0.41 9.50 -37.47
CA ILE A 821 -0.91 10.35 -36.39
C ILE A 821 0.15 11.41 -36.10
N ASP A 822 -0.26 12.68 -36.23
CA ASP A 822 0.65 13.81 -36.22
C ASP A 822 1.51 13.90 -34.94
N ARG A 823 2.73 14.40 -35.13
CA ARG A 823 3.70 14.60 -34.06
C ARG A 823 3.18 15.47 -32.92
N MET A 824 2.28 16.44 -33.16
CA MET A 824 1.72 17.29 -32.12
C MET A 824 0.94 16.49 -31.07
N LEU A 825 0.29 15.40 -31.48
CA LEU A 825 -0.43 14.48 -30.59
C LEU A 825 0.52 13.50 -29.89
N MET A 826 1.63 13.12 -30.52
CA MET A 826 2.62 12.22 -29.93
C MET A 826 3.53 12.91 -28.91
N THR A 827 3.87 14.17 -29.14
CA THR A 827 4.76 14.94 -28.28
C THR A 827 4.16 15.09 -26.87
N ASP A 828 4.91 14.64 -25.86
CA ASP A 828 4.53 14.62 -24.45
C ASP A 828 3.25 13.80 -24.13
N ILE A 829 2.82 12.88 -25.00
CA ILE A 829 1.57 12.09 -24.82
C ILE A 829 1.50 11.34 -23.47
N HIS A 830 2.63 10.87 -22.96
CA HIS A 830 2.74 10.18 -21.67
C HIS A 830 2.40 11.08 -20.45
N LYS A 831 2.34 12.41 -20.62
CA LYS A 831 2.02 13.38 -19.58
C LYS A 831 0.58 13.93 -19.67
N ASP A 832 -0.11 13.66 -20.78
CA ASP A 832 -1.39 14.28 -21.11
C ASP A 832 -2.47 13.21 -21.34
N ILE A 833 -3.34 13.04 -20.34
CA ILE A 833 -4.42 12.06 -20.36
C ILE A 833 -5.45 12.37 -21.46
N GLN A 834 -5.66 13.65 -21.81
CA GLN A 834 -6.61 14.01 -22.88
C GLN A 834 -6.06 13.61 -24.25
N LYS A 835 -4.76 13.84 -24.49
CA LYS A 835 -4.10 13.32 -25.70
C LYS A 835 -4.15 11.80 -25.76
N GLN A 836 -3.93 11.11 -24.64
CA GLN A 836 -4.02 9.63 -24.59
C GLN A 836 -5.41 9.13 -24.99
N HIS A 837 -6.48 9.72 -24.47
CA HIS A 837 -7.84 9.34 -24.83
C HIS A 837 -8.13 9.62 -26.31
N PHE A 838 -7.79 10.81 -26.81
CA PHE A 838 -8.02 11.18 -28.20
C PHE A 838 -7.27 10.27 -29.18
N VAL A 839 -5.98 10.01 -28.92
CA VAL A 839 -5.16 9.10 -29.75
C VAL A 839 -5.69 7.66 -29.69
N LYS A 840 -6.18 7.20 -28.54
CA LYS A 840 -6.80 5.89 -28.40
C LYS A 840 -8.03 5.75 -29.30
N ASP A 841 -8.90 6.75 -29.32
CA ASP A 841 -10.12 6.74 -30.15
C ASP A 841 -9.78 6.71 -31.66
N ILE A 842 -8.70 7.39 -32.07
CA ILE A 842 -8.18 7.32 -33.45
C ILE A 842 -7.70 5.90 -33.78
N ILE A 843 -6.96 5.27 -32.86
CA ILE A 843 -6.43 3.91 -33.04
C ILE A 843 -7.57 2.88 -33.14
N GLU A 844 -8.55 2.95 -32.24
CA GLU A 844 -9.72 2.07 -32.25
C GLU A 844 -10.52 2.23 -33.55
N PHE A 845 -10.78 3.47 -33.99
CA PHE A 845 -11.45 3.72 -35.26
C PHE A 845 -10.69 3.16 -36.46
N ALA A 846 -9.36 3.32 -36.49
CA ALA A 846 -8.53 2.81 -37.58
C ALA A 846 -8.56 1.27 -37.63
N HIS A 847 -8.42 0.61 -36.48
CA HIS A 847 -8.46 -0.85 -36.38
C HIS A 847 -9.81 -1.44 -36.79
N ASP A 848 -10.93 -0.82 -36.40
CA ASP A 848 -12.28 -1.24 -36.79
C ASP A 848 -12.52 -1.17 -38.31
N ASN A 849 -11.69 -0.41 -39.03
CA ASN A 849 -11.77 -0.22 -40.49
C ASN A 849 -10.59 -0.85 -41.25
N ASP A 850 -9.82 -1.75 -40.61
CA ASP A 850 -8.63 -2.42 -41.19
C ASP A 850 -7.54 -1.43 -41.67
N ILE A 851 -7.40 -0.29 -40.99
CA ILE A 851 -6.37 0.73 -41.24
C ILE A 851 -5.23 0.57 -40.22
N LEU A 852 -3.98 0.55 -40.70
CA LEU A 852 -2.80 0.50 -39.84
C LEU A 852 -2.43 1.90 -39.33
N THR A 853 -2.13 2.00 -38.04
CA THR A 853 -1.77 3.26 -37.39
C THR A 853 -0.26 3.43 -37.30
N LEU A 854 0.23 4.62 -37.67
CA LEU A 854 1.62 5.01 -37.57
C LEU A 854 1.74 6.23 -36.65
N ALA A 855 2.38 6.07 -35.49
CA ALA A 855 2.70 7.18 -34.60
C ALA A 855 3.97 7.90 -35.07
N GLU A 856 3.87 9.20 -35.34
CA GLU A 856 4.97 9.99 -35.88
C GLU A 856 5.65 10.89 -34.86
N GLY A 857 6.93 11.17 -35.10
CA GLY A 857 7.68 12.11 -34.30
C GLY A 857 7.94 11.65 -32.86
N ILE A 858 8.06 10.33 -32.61
CA ILE A 858 8.45 9.79 -31.30
C ILE A 858 9.90 10.17 -31.00
N GLU A 859 10.12 10.94 -29.94
CA GLU A 859 11.44 11.45 -29.53
C GLU A 859 11.87 10.96 -28.15
N LEU A 860 10.94 10.47 -27.33
CA LEU A 860 11.20 10.00 -25.96
C LEU A 860 10.76 8.54 -25.73
N THR A 861 11.45 7.84 -24.83
CA THR A 861 11.10 6.47 -24.42
C THR A 861 9.73 6.37 -23.76
N GLN A 862 9.29 7.42 -23.06
CA GLN A 862 7.99 7.45 -22.40
C GLN A 862 6.85 7.59 -23.43
N GLU A 863 7.05 8.39 -24.48
CA GLU A 863 6.13 8.49 -25.61
C GLU A 863 6.03 7.15 -26.32
N LEU A 864 7.17 6.52 -26.61
CA LEU A 864 7.27 5.18 -27.18
C LEU A 864 6.47 4.15 -26.37
N ARG A 865 6.64 4.13 -25.04
CA ARG A 865 5.91 3.23 -24.14
C ARG A 865 4.41 3.45 -24.21
N GLU A 866 3.97 4.71 -24.17
CA GLU A 866 2.55 5.03 -24.11
C GLU A 866 1.86 4.72 -25.44
N VAL A 867 2.46 5.04 -26.60
CA VAL A 867 1.85 4.71 -27.90
C VAL A 867 1.78 3.20 -28.15
N ILE A 868 2.79 2.44 -27.70
CA ILE A 868 2.77 0.96 -27.72
C ILE A 868 1.63 0.42 -26.84
N LYS A 869 1.41 1.03 -25.66
CA LYS A 869 0.30 0.66 -24.75
C LYS A 869 -1.08 1.01 -25.33
N LEU A 870 -1.19 2.13 -26.05
CA LEU A 870 -2.43 2.54 -26.73
C LEU A 870 -2.75 1.68 -27.95
N GLY A 871 -1.81 0.83 -28.39
CA GLY A 871 -2.05 -0.19 -29.41
C GLY A 871 -1.60 0.20 -30.82
N VAL A 872 -0.72 1.19 -30.98
CA VAL A 872 -0.22 1.62 -32.29
C VAL A 872 0.48 0.46 -33.04
N ASP A 873 0.35 0.41 -34.36
CA ASP A 873 0.91 -0.68 -35.19
C ASP A 873 2.35 -0.42 -35.64
N LEU A 874 2.63 0.83 -35.99
CA LEU A 874 3.90 1.29 -36.56
C LEU A 874 4.37 2.56 -35.84
N ILE A 875 5.69 2.76 -35.77
CA ILE A 875 6.31 3.88 -35.06
C ILE A 875 7.42 4.50 -35.89
N GLN A 876 7.45 5.82 -35.97
CA GLN A 876 8.49 6.58 -36.63
C GLN A 876 8.88 7.80 -35.80
N GLY A 877 10.16 8.09 -35.68
CA GLY A 877 10.64 9.25 -34.94
C GLY A 877 12.14 9.23 -34.70
N TYR A 878 12.67 10.30 -34.12
CA TYR A 878 14.12 10.39 -33.86
C TYR A 878 14.58 9.43 -32.77
N TYR A 879 13.68 8.96 -31.90
CA TYR A 879 14.01 7.95 -30.90
C TYR A 879 14.33 6.60 -31.53
N THR A 880 13.66 6.23 -32.63
CA THR A 880 13.92 4.99 -33.36
C THR A 880 15.09 5.14 -34.33
N SER A 881 15.01 6.09 -35.27
CA SER A 881 16.12 6.47 -36.16
C SER A 881 15.83 7.76 -36.91
N ARG A 882 16.87 8.55 -37.18
CA ARG A 882 16.79 9.76 -38.02
C ARG A 882 16.88 9.41 -39.52
N PRO A 883 16.33 10.24 -40.43
CA PRO A 883 16.48 10.05 -41.87
C PRO A 883 17.95 10.05 -42.32
N GLN A 884 18.38 9.02 -43.07
CA GLN A 884 19.75 8.85 -43.54
C GLN A 884 19.83 8.79 -45.08
N PRO A 885 20.95 9.18 -45.71
CA PRO A 885 21.15 9.03 -47.15
C PRO A 885 21.34 7.55 -47.60
N TYR A 886 21.29 6.60 -46.66
CA TYR A 886 21.35 5.17 -46.90
C TYR A 886 20.26 4.47 -46.08
N VAL A 887 19.89 3.26 -46.50
CA VAL A 887 18.82 2.48 -45.86
C VAL A 887 19.32 1.88 -44.55
N VAL A 888 18.66 2.22 -43.44
CA VAL A 888 18.97 1.70 -42.11
C VAL A 888 18.29 0.34 -41.92
N ARG A 889 19.05 -0.75 -42.04
CA ARG A 889 18.50 -2.13 -41.98
C ARG A 889 17.99 -2.54 -40.59
N SER A 890 18.48 -1.92 -39.52
CA SER A 890 18.05 -2.17 -38.13
C SER A 890 18.26 -0.92 -37.28
N ILE A 891 17.38 -0.71 -36.31
CA ILE A 891 17.53 0.36 -35.30
C ILE A 891 18.46 -0.07 -34.16
N ASP A 892 18.77 0.85 -33.25
CA ASP A 892 19.57 0.59 -32.06
C ASP A 892 18.97 -0.56 -31.24
N GLU A 893 19.78 -1.57 -30.90
CA GLU A 893 19.36 -2.75 -30.15
C GLU A 893 18.73 -2.39 -28.80
N ARG A 894 19.14 -1.28 -28.15
CA ARG A 894 18.52 -0.80 -26.91
C ARG A 894 17.05 -0.42 -27.14
N VAL A 895 16.78 0.33 -28.21
CA VAL A 895 15.42 0.79 -28.55
C VAL A 895 14.57 -0.38 -29.02
N MET A 896 15.13 -1.29 -29.81
CA MET A 896 14.46 -2.54 -30.18
C MET A 896 14.09 -3.37 -28.92
N ASN A 897 15.00 -3.49 -27.95
CA ASN A 897 14.74 -4.18 -26.68
C ASN A 897 13.70 -3.47 -25.81
N GLU A 898 13.65 -2.13 -25.81
CA GLU A 898 12.62 -1.34 -25.11
C GLU A 898 11.25 -1.56 -25.76
N ILE A 899 11.15 -1.52 -27.10
CA ILE A 899 9.94 -1.86 -27.85
C ILE A 899 9.51 -3.27 -27.49
N VAL A 900 10.41 -4.25 -27.56
CA VAL A 900 10.11 -5.65 -27.21
C VAL A 900 9.76 -5.80 -25.73
N GLN A 901 10.35 -5.05 -24.80
CA GLN A 901 10.06 -5.12 -23.36
C GLN A 901 8.69 -4.51 -23.02
N TYR A 902 8.34 -3.35 -23.59
CA TYR A 902 7.00 -2.79 -23.47
C TYR A 902 5.97 -3.70 -24.12
N ASN A 903 6.34 -4.28 -25.26
CA ASN A 903 5.57 -5.34 -25.85
C ASN A 903 5.59 -6.62 -25.04
N GLN A 904 6.54 -6.92 -24.16
CA GLN A 904 6.52 -8.09 -23.26
C GLN A 904 5.70 -7.83 -22.00
N SER A 905 5.60 -6.57 -21.56
CA SER A 905 4.53 -6.18 -20.63
C SER A 905 3.13 -6.29 -21.27
N LEU A 906 3.03 -6.23 -22.61
CA LEU A 906 1.82 -6.55 -23.40
C LEU A 906 1.76 -8.03 -23.88
N ASN A 907 2.91 -8.71 -24.02
CA ASN A 907 3.19 -10.05 -24.57
C ASN A 907 3.89 -10.89 -23.49
N ALA A 908 3.34 -10.92 -22.29
CA ALA A 908 3.55 -12.01 -21.34
C ALA A 908 2.96 -13.34 -21.88
N ARG A 909 3.15 -13.59 -23.19
CA ARG A 909 2.53 -14.59 -24.05
C ARG A 909 3.55 -15.44 -24.83
N LEU A 910 4.85 -15.09 -24.91
CA LEU A 910 5.76 -15.76 -25.89
C LEU A 910 7.20 -16.13 -25.47
N TYR A 911 7.79 -15.71 -24.35
CA TYR A 911 9.13 -16.20 -23.91
C TYR A 911 9.14 -16.61 -22.43
N LYS A 912 9.36 -17.90 -22.15
CA LYS A 912 9.49 -18.46 -20.81
C LYS A 912 10.97 -18.53 -20.40
N LYS A 913 11.44 -17.59 -19.57
CA LYS A 913 12.75 -17.64 -18.90
C LYS A 913 12.55 -18.14 -17.47
N GLU A 914 13.01 -19.35 -17.19
CA GLU A 914 12.71 -20.08 -15.95
C GLU A 914 13.92 -20.07 -14.99
N TYR A 915 13.70 -19.66 -13.74
CA TYR A 915 14.68 -19.71 -12.66
C TYR A 915 14.52 -21.03 -11.90
N GLU A 916 15.55 -21.86 -11.86
CA GLU A 916 15.50 -23.16 -11.15
C GLU A 916 16.08 -23.02 -9.74
N THR A 917 15.36 -23.51 -8.72
CA THR A 917 15.79 -23.50 -7.29
C THR A 917 15.62 -24.88 -6.67
N ASP A 918 16.54 -25.29 -5.78
CA ASP A 918 16.59 -26.67 -5.26
C ASP A 918 16.84 -26.83 -3.73
N TYR A 919 17.51 -25.89 -3.03
CA TYR A 919 17.89 -26.07 -1.62
C TYR A 919 18.05 -24.78 -0.80
N ASN A 920 17.30 -24.61 0.31
CA ASN A 920 17.41 -23.51 1.30
C ASN A 920 17.59 -22.11 0.68
N ASP A 921 17.11 -21.92 -0.54
CA ASP A 921 17.24 -20.66 -1.25
C ASP A 921 16.24 -19.67 -0.68
N THR A 922 16.76 -18.47 -0.39
CA THR A 922 15.92 -17.28 -0.31
C THR A 922 15.91 -16.65 -1.69
N VAL A 923 14.79 -16.76 -2.38
CA VAL A 923 14.58 -16.24 -3.73
C VAL A 923 13.91 -14.89 -3.63
N SER A 924 14.63 -13.83 -4.01
CA SER A 924 14.08 -12.48 -4.06
C SER A 924 13.32 -12.25 -5.36
N MET A 925 12.03 -11.93 -5.27
CA MET A 925 11.19 -11.60 -6.42
C MET A 925 11.72 -10.37 -7.18
N VAL A 926 12.29 -9.40 -6.45
CA VAL A 926 12.89 -8.18 -7.03
C VAL A 926 14.09 -8.52 -7.90
N GLN A 927 14.97 -9.42 -7.42
CA GLN A 927 16.13 -9.87 -8.18
C GLN A 927 15.74 -10.71 -9.40
N LEU A 928 14.74 -11.58 -9.28
CA LEU A 928 14.28 -12.39 -10.41
C LEU A 928 13.69 -11.54 -11.53
N ALA A 929 12.87 -10.55 -11.15
CA ALA A 929 12.31 -9.60 -12.09
C ALA A 929 13.39 -8.76 -12.78
N ALA A 930 14.38 -8.26 -12.04
CA ALA A 930 15.53 -7.54 -12.60
C ALA A 930 16.31 -8.39 -13.62
N ASN A 931 16.38 -9.71 -13.41
CA ASN A 931 17.04 -10.65 -14.29
C ASN A 931 16.13 -11.22 -15.41
N LYS A 932 14.94 -10.64 -15.62
CA LYS A 932 13.98 -11.00 -16.67
C LYS A 932 13.45 -12.45 -16.59
N TYR A 933 13.43 -13.07 -15.41
CA TYR A 933 12.78 -14.36 -15.23
C TYR A 933 11.26 -14.20 -15.27
N THR A 934 10.57 -15.11 -15.96
CA THR A 934 9.11 -15.14 -16.10
C THR A 934 8.49 -16.36 -15.40
N SER A 935 9.32 -17.28 -14.92
CA SER A 935 8.87 -18.40 -14.09
C SER A 935 9.93 -18.83 -13.08
N ILE A 936 9.50 -19.34 -11.93
CA ILE A 936 10.28 -20.06 -10.94
C ILE A 936 9.95 -21.55 -11.06
N LYS A 937 10.95 -22.41 -11.11
CA LYS A 937 10.80 -23.86 -11.07
C LYS A 937 11.49 -24.42 -9.84
N VAL A 938 10.67 -24.93 -8.94
CA VAL A 938 11.11 -25.64 -7.74
C VAL A 938 11.46 -27.08 -8.10
N LYS A 939 12.74 -27.42 -8.03
CA LYS A 939 13.27 -28.73 -8.40
C LYS A 939 13.04 -29.79 -7.34
N LYS A 940 12.88 -31.02 -7.79
CA LYS A 940 12.91 -32.21 -6.96
C LYS A 940 14.35 -32.45 -6.51
N ALA A 941 14.58 -32.51 -5.21
CA ALA A 941 15.90 -32.80 -4.66
C ALA A 941 15.85 -33.92 -3.61
N ARG A 942 16.89 -34.75 -3.50
CA ARG A 942 16.96 -35.91 -2.59
C ARG A 942 17.05 -35.43 -1.10
N GLY A 943 16.20 -35.93 -0.18
CA GLY A 943 16.24 -35.60 1.27
C GLY A 943 14.84 -35.42 1.95
N ILE A 944 14.78 -35.39 3.29
CA ILE A 944 13.56 -35.21 4.13
C ILE A 944 13.63 -33.81 4.79
N ASN A 945 12.53 -33.05 4.80
CA ASN A 945 12.36 -31.68 5.34
C ASN A 945 13.15 -30.55 4.65
N LYS A 946 12.62 -30.03 3.52
CA LYS A 946 13.19 -28.90 2.78
C LYS A 946 12.38 -27.63 2.94
N LYS A 947 13.04 -26.47 2.94
CA LYS A 947 12.42 -25.15 3.04
C LYS A 947 12.94 -24.25 1.92
N ILE A 948 12.05 -23.65 1.14
CA ILE A 948 12.37 -22.64 0.13
C ILE A 948 11.63 -21.37 0.52
N ILE A 949 12.31 -20.22 0.54
CA ILE A 949 11.70 -18.94 0.91
C ILE A 949 11.65 -18.06 -0.32
N ILE A 950 10.45 -17.62 -0.70
CA ILE A 950 10.25 -16.67 -1.78
C ILE A 950 9.84 -15.36 -1.13
N LYS A 951 10.73 -14.37 -1.21
CA LYS A 951 10.53 -13.04 -0.61
C LYS A 951 10.17 -12.04 -1.70
N GLY A 952 8.98 -11.47 -1.59
CA GLY A 952 8.58 -10.30 -2.34
C GLY A 952 8.75 -9.01 -1.54
N SER A 953 8.20 -7.94 -2.09
CA SER A 953 8.11 -6.64 -1.45
C SER A 953 6.66 -6.19 -1.59
N VAL A 954 6.10 -5.61 -0.53
CA VAL A 954 4.73 -5.09 -0.56
C VAL A 954 4.59 -4.09 -1.72
N GLY A 955 3.56 -4.25 -2.54
CA GLY A 955 3.31 -3.42 -3.73
C GLY A 955 4.15 -3.77 -4.97
N PHE A 956 5.13 -4.67 -4.89
CA PHE A 956 5.90 -5.13 -6.05
C PHE A 956 5.16 -6.25 -6.77
N GLN A 957 4.69 -5.97 -8.00
CA GLN A 957 3.79 -6.84 -8.76
C GLN A 957 4.42 -7.36 -10.07
N PRO A 958 5.41 -8.27 -10.02
CA PRO A 958 6.00 -8.86 -11.21
C PRO A 958 5.06 -9.89 -11.86
N ASN A 959 5.24 -10.13 -13.16
CA ASN A 959 4.54 -11.21 -13.90
C ASN A 959 5.44 -12.46 -13.92
N ILE A 960 5.49 -13.16 -12.79
CA ILE A 960 6.25 -14.39 -12.61
C ILE A 960 5.31 -15.51 -12.16
N LEU A 961 5.41 -16.66 -12.83
CA LEU A 961 4.70 -17.89 -12.47
C LEU A 961 5.59 -18.82 -11.64
N MET A 962 5.01 -19.75 -10.90
CA MET A 962 5.75 -20.80 -10.19
C MET A 962 5.31 -22.18 -10.62
N SER A 963 6.26 -23.09 -10.81
CA SER A 963 6.02 -24.51 -11.04
C SER A 963 6.81 -25.36 -10.05
N VAL A 964 6.21 -26.44 -9.58
CA VAL A 964 6.85 -27.41 -8.67
C VAL A 964 7.04 -28.72 -9.40
N GLU A 965 8.27 -29.21 -9.46
CA GLU A 965 8.61 -30.43 -10.20
C GLU A 965 8.01 -31.69 -9.55
N ASP A 966 7.65 -32.67 -10.39
CA ASP A 966 7.05 -33.94 -9.99
C ASP A 966 7.84 -34.64 -8.87
N GLY A 967 7.12 -35.06 -7.82
CA GLY A 967 7.68 -35.79 -6.69
C GLY A 967 8.38 -34.91 -5.65
N PHE A 968 8.20 -33.59 -5.67
CA PHE A 968 8.69 -32.68 -4.64
C PHE A 968 8.04 -32.96 -3.28
N ARG A 969 8.82 -32.88 -2.21
CA ARG A 969 8.36 -33.01 -0.81
C ARG A 969 9.05 -31.97 0.07
N GLY A 970 8.31 -31.00 0.60
CA GLY A 970 8.89 -29.93 1.42
C GLY A 970 7.98 -28.72 1.61
N THR A 971 8.53 -27.69 2.24
CA THR A 971 7.88 -26.42 2.57
C THR A 971 8.32 -25.31 1.63
N ILE A 972 7.36 -24.57 1.08
CA ILE A 972 7.57 -23.33 0.32
C ILE A 972 6.98 -22.19 1.16
N ILE A 973 7.78 -21.20 1.51
CA ILE A 973 7.35 -19.99 2.22
C ILE A 973 7.13 -18.87 1.20
N LEU A 974 5.95 -18.26 1.24
CA LEU A 974 5.66 -17.00 0.55
C LEU A 974 5.62 -15.87 1.57
N GLU A 975 6.47 -14.85 1.36
CA GLU A 975 6.56 -13.65 2.21
C GLU A 975 6.39 -12.41 1.33
N ASN A 976 5.23 -11.75 1.41
CA ASN A 976 4.88 -10.56 0.61
C ASN A 976 5.01 -10.77 -0.92
N VAL A 977 4.65 -11.95 -1.42
CA VAL A 977 4.85 -12.36 -2.81
C VAL A 977 3.63 -12.05 -3.67
N SER A 978 3.86 -11.44 -4.84
CA SER A 978 2.82 -11.24 -5.86
C SER A 978 3.18 -11.99 -7.15
N LEU A 979 2.38 -12.99 -7.53
CA LEU A 979 2.56 -13.84 -8.73
C LEU A 979 1.49 -13.56 -9.78
N ALA A 980 1.89 -13.64 -11.05
CA ALA A 980 1.01 -13.46 -12.18
C ALA A 980 1.62 -14.01 -13.48
N GLY A 981 0.77 -14.35 -14.42
CA GLY A 981 1.11 -14.76 -15.78
C GLY A 981 -0.09 -14.56 -16.70
N GLU A 982 -0.36 -15.51 -17.59
CA GLU A 982 -1.53 -15.41 -18.47
C GLU A 982 -2.83 -15.80 -17.75
N ARG A 983 -3.94 -15.19 -18.18
CA ARG A 983 -5.28 -15.56 -17.70
C ARG A 983 -5.57 -17.02 -18.03
N GLY A 984 -5.99 -17.78 -17.01
CA GLY A 984 -6.30 -19.20 -17.16
C GLY A 984 -5.10 -20.14 -17.00
N ILE A 985 -3.90 -19.61 -16.77
CA ILE A 985 -2.73 -20.39 -16.32
C ILE A 985 -2.65 -20.29 -14.79
N PRO A 986 -2.42 -21.40 -14.05
CA PRO A 986 -2.21 -21.32 -12.60
C PRO A 986 -0.96 -20.51 -12.26
N CYS A 987 -1.04 -19.63 -11.25
CA CYS A 987 0.12 -18.90 -10.74
C CYS A 987 1.11 -19.83 -10.04
N ILE A 988 0.61 -20.92 -9.44
CA ILE A 988 1.43 -21.99 -8.85
C ILE A 988 0.95 -23.32 -9.42
N ASP A 989 1.78 -23.98 -10.22
CA ASP A 989 1.48 -25.30 -10.80
C ASP A 989 2.25 -26.42 -10.10
N ILE A 990 1.55 -27.24 -9.31
CA ILE A 990 2.17 -28.35 -8.58
C ILE A 990 2.24 -29.59 -9.48
N GLY A 991 3.42 -30.20 -9.56
CA GLY A 991 3.65 -31.46 -10.24
C GLY A 991 2.93 -32.65 -9.62
N LYS A 992 3.00 -33.81 -10.27
CA LYS A 992 2.40 -35.07 -9.81
C LYS A 992 3.20 -35.69 -8.66
N LYS A 993 2.53 -36.45 -7.79
CA LYS A 993 3.15 -37.17 -6.65
C LYS A 993 3.88 -36.26 -5.66
N CYS A 994 3.47 -35.00 -5.55
CA CYS A 994 4.08 -34.01 -4.66
C CYS A 994 3.42 -34.01 -3.27
N ASN A 995 4.17 -33.57 -2.25
CA ASN A 995 3.64 -33.22 -0.93
C ASN A 995 4.21 -31.85 -0.54
N VAL A 996 3.40 -30.80 -0.68
CA VAL A 996 3.82 -29.41 -0.55
C VAL A 996 3.18 -28.81 0.70
N ASN A 997 4.01 -28.29 1.61
CA ASN A 997 3.55 -27.41 2.68
C ASN A 997 3.75 -25.96 2.24
N LEU A 998 2.69 -25.24 1.90
CA LEU A 998 2.74 -23.84 1.52
C LEU A 998 2.52 -22.97 2.76
N GLN A 999 3.58 -22.31 3.24
CA GLN A 999 3.51 -21.42 4.39
C GLN A 999 3.37 -19.97 3.92
N ILE A 1000 2.28 -19.30 4.32
CA ILE A 1000 1.94 -17.94 3.92
C ILE A 1000 2.28 -16.98 5.07
N THR A 1001 3.02 -15.92 4.76
CA THR A 1001 3.42 -14.87 5.71
C THR A 1001 3.28 -13.49 5.04
N GLY A 1002 2.78 -12.49 5.77
CA GLY A 1002 2.50 -11.16 5.20
C GLY A 1002 1.38 -11.17 4.15
N GLU A 1003 1.42 -10.22 3.21
CA GLU A 1003 0.37 -10.00 2.21
C GLU A 1003 0.77 -10.60 0.85
N ASN A 1004 0.14 -11.70 0.45
CA ASN A 1004 0.48 -12.41 -0.79
C ASN A 1004 -0.68 -12.36 -1.80
N GLU A 1005 -0.34 -12.29 -3.08
CA GLU A 1005 -1.33 -12.08 -4.14
C GLU A 1005 -1.06 -12.96 -5.37
N LEU A 1006 -2.09 -13.64 -5.88
CA LEU A 1006 -2.10 -14.34 -7.16
C LEU A 1006 -3.06 -13.63 -8.12
N ARG A 1007 -2.54 -12.87 -9.10
CA ARG A 1007 -3.34 -11.88 -9.84
C ARG A 1007 -4.09 -12.41 -11.05
N THR A 1008 -3.66 -13.55 -11.62
CA THR A 1008 -4.15 -14.01 -12.94
C THR A 1008 -4.60 -15.48 -12.97
N GLY A 1009 -4.41 -16.21 -11.88
CA GLY A 1009 -4.70 -17.63 -11.80
C GLY A 1009 -4.45 -18.22 -10.42
N GLY A 1010 -4.99 -19.41 -10.18
CA GLY A 1010 -4.96 -20.09 -8.90
C GLY A 1010 -3.75 -21.00 -8.68
N ILE A 1011 -3.91 -21.95 -7.75
CA ILE A 1011 -2.95 -23.01 -7.42
C ILE A 1011 -3.48 -24.33 -7.97
N ARG A 1012 -2.71 -24.98 -8.86
CA ARG A 1012 -3.05 -26.28 -9.44
C ARG A 1012 -2.42 -27.41 -8.64
N VAL A 1013 -3.23 -28.41 -8.29
CA VAL A 1013 -2.90 -29.57 -7.44
C VAL A 1013 -3.47 -30.84 -8.10
N PRO A 1014 -2.64 -31.65 -8.77
CA PRO A 1014 -3.05 -32.92 -9.38
C PRO A 1014 -3.57 -33.93 -8.34
N ASP A 1015 -4.46 -34.82 -8.77
CA ASP A 1015 -5.03 -35.96 -8.01
C ASP A 1015 -4.02 -36.79 -7.19
N SER A 1016 -2.82 -36.95 -7.69
CA SER A 1016 -1.74 -37.71 -7.05
C SER A 1016 -0.92 -36.93 -6.01
N SER A 1017 -1.26 -35.67 -5.73
CA SER A 1017 -0.47 -34.75 -4.91
C SER A 1017 -1.23 -34.28 -3.67
N VAL A 1018 -0.48 -33.77 -2.68
CA VAL A 1018 -1.02 -33.19 -1.44
C VAL A 1018 -0.53 -31.74 -1.31
N LEU A 1019 -1.45 -30.83 -1.04
CA LEU A 1019 -1.15 -29.44 -0.69
C LEU A 1019 -1.65 -29.16 0.73
N THR A 1020 -0.74 -28.76 1.62
CA THR A 1020 -1.05 -28.31 2.97
C THR A 1020 -0.74 -26.81 3.08
N VAL A 1021 -1.74 -25.99 3.35
CA VAL A 1021 -1.58 -24.54 3.53
C VAL A 1021 -1.49 -24.21 5.02
N VAL A 1022 -0.49 -23.44 5.42
CA VAL A 1022 -0.22 -23.04 6.83
C VAL A 1022 0.25 -21.59 6.90
N GLY A 1023 0.33 -21.02 8.11
CA GLY A 1023 0.86 -19.67 8.34
C GLY A 1023 -0.22 -18.67 8.76
N ASP A 1024 0.19 -17.46 9.07
CA ASP A 1024 -0.62 -16.37 9.62
C ASP A 1024 -0.85 -15.22 8.61
N GLY A 1025 -0.19 -15.27 7.45
CA GLY A 1025 -0.35 -14.27 6.39
C GLY A 1025 -1.60 -14.45 5.54
N ASN A 1026 -1.96 -13.39 4.82
CA ASN A 1026 -3.10 -13.35 3.92
C ASN A 1026 -2.71 -13.76 2.49
N LEU A 1027 -3.62 -14.43 1.80
CA LEU A 1027 -3.50 -14.78 0.38
C LEU A 1027 -4.75 -14.34 -0.39
N THR A 1028 -4.57 -13.38 -1.29
CA THR A 1028 -5.61 -12.93 -2.23
C THR A 1028 -5.43 -13.58 -3.59
N ILE A 1029 -6.46 -14.22 -4.13
CA ILE A 1029 -6.46 -14.85 -5.45
C ILE A 1029 -7.51 -14.17 -6.32
N ASN A 1030 -7.07 -13.55 -7.42
CA ASN A 1030 -7.92 -12.87 -8.39
C ASN A 1030 -8.04 -13.71 -9.68
N LEU A 1031 -9.26 -14.12 -10.03
CA LEU A 1031 -9.58 -15.07 -11.10
C LEU A 1031 -10.52 -14.43 -12.13
N ASN A 1032 -9.95 -13.88 -13.20
CA ASN A 1032 -10.70 -13.19 -14.26
C ASN A 1032 -10.57 -13.92 -15.61
N SER A 1033 -11.03 -15.18 -15.68
CA SER A 1033 -10.97 -16.01 -16.89
C SER A 1033 -12.28 -16.77 -17.16
N GLY A 1034 -12.56 -17.11 -18.43
CA GLY A 1034 -13.80 -17.79 -18.81
C GLY A 1034 -14.02 -19.12 -18.09
N LYS A 1035 -12.96 -19.92 -17.93
CA LYS A 1035 -12.89 -21.06 -17.01
C LYS A 1035 -11.83 -20.79 -15.94
N TYR A 1036 -12.10 -21.11 -14.67
CA TYR A 1036 -11.13 -20.87 -13.58
C TYR A 1036 -11.24 -21.89 -12.43
N PHE A 1037 -10.15 -21.99 -11.67
CA PHE A 1037 -10.11 -22.60 -10.35
C PHE A 1037 -9.18 -21.77 -9.44
N GLY A 1038 -9.52 -21.60 -8.16
CA GLY A 1038 -8.69 -20.86 -7.20
C GLY A 1038 -7.62 -21.74 -6.56
N ILE A 1039 -7.99 -22.79 -5.84
CA ILE A 1039 -7.06 -23.78 -5.28
C ILE A 1039 -7.63 -25.17 -5.53
N GLY A 1040 -6.95 -25.98 -6.34
CA GLY A 1040 -7.41 -27.32 -6.70
C GLY A 1040 -7.00 -27.68 -8.11
N ASN A 1041 -7.92 -28.01 -9.02
CA ASN A 1041 -7.55 -28.41 -10.38
C ASN A 1041 -8.61 -27.99 -11.42
N SER A 1042 -8.34 -28.28 -12.69
CA SER A 1042 -9.20 -27.93 -13.80
C SER A 1042 -10.62 -28.53 -13.68
N LEU A 1043 -11.56 -27.97 -14.45
CA LEU A 1043 -12.97 -28.38 -14.45
C LEU A 1043 -13.23 -29.76 -15.07
N ASP A 1044 -12.20 -30.41 -15.60
CA ASP A 1044 -12.27 -31.70 -16.26
C ASP A 1044 -11.38 -32.75 -15.55
N GLU A 1045 -10.80 -32.42 -14.39
CA GLU A 1045 -9.87 -33.29 -13.64
C GLU A 1045 -10.26 -33.41 -12.16
N TYR A 1046 -9.74 -34.46 -11.50
CA TYR A 1046 -9.68 -34.58 -10.04
C TYR A 1046 -8.55 -33.71 -9.48
N HIS A 1047 -8.76 -33.11 -8.32
CA HIS A 1047 -7.67 -32.55 -7.53
C HIS A 1047 -7.17 -33.55 -6.49
N GLY A 1048 -5.95 -33.31 -5.99
CA GLY A 1048 -5.36 -34.10 -4.91
C GLY A 1048 -5.94 -33.79 -3.54
N GLU A 1049 -5.20 -34.09 -2.47
CA GLU A 1049 -5.64 -33.76 -1.11
C GLU A 1049 -5.31 -32.30 -0.79
N LEU A 1050 -6.32 -31.50 -0.46
CA LEU A 1050 -6.20 -30.10 -0.09
C LEU A 1050 -6.45 -29.94 1.40
N ASN A 1051 -5.41 -29.61 2.15
CA ASN A 1051 -5.45 -29.45 3.60
C ASN A 1051 -5.17 -28.00 3.99
N PHE A 1052 -6.07 -27.38 4.74
CA PHE A 1052 -5.92 -25.99 5.15
C PHE A 1052 -5.84 -25.86 6.66
N TYR A 1053 -4.69 -25.39 7.12
CA TYR A 1053 -4.33 -25.17 8.51
C TYR A 1053 -3.66 -23.80 8.66
N GLN A 1054 -4.11 -22.76 7.99
CA GLN A 1054 -3.61 -21.39 8.15
C GLN A 1054 -4.50 -20.60 9.11
N ASP A 1055 -3.89 -19.67 9.85
CA ASP A 1055 -4.59 -18.74 10.74
C ASP A 1055 -4.97 -17.44 10.01
N GLY A 1056 -4.21 -17.07 8.96
CA GLY A 1056 -4.48 -15.92 8.09
C GLY A 1056 -5.63 -16.13 7.08
N GLY A 1057 -6.02 -15.06 6.39
CA GLY A 1057 -7.16 -15.05 5.47
C GLY A 1057 -6.84 -15.57 4.07
N ILE A 1058 -7.75 -16.37 3.50
CA ILE A 1058 -7.76 -16.72 2.07
C ILE A 1058 -8.94 -16.02 1.40
N ILE A 1059 -8.63 -15.08 0.50
CA ILE A 1059 -9.62 -14.26 -0.21
C ILE A 1059 -9.61 -14.67 -1.68
N ILE A 1060 -10.75 -15.12 -2.22
CA ILE A 1060 -10.88 -15.52 -3.62
C ILE A 1060 -11.92 -14.65 -4.32
N ASN A 1061 -11.44 -13.80 -5.23
CA ASN A 1061 -12.28 -12.96 -6.09
C ASN A 1061 -12.31 -13.56 -7.48
N ALA A 1062 -13.50 -13.91 -7.98
CA ALA A 1062 -13.63 -14.55 -9.27
C ALA A 1062 -14.75 -13.95 -10.14
N ASN A 1063 -14.43 -13.69 -11.41
CA ASN A 1063 -15.38 -13.27 -12.42
C ASN A 1063 -15.14 -14.04 -13.72
N GLY A 1064 -16.02 -14.99 -14.03
CA GLY A 1064 -15.86 -15.86 -15.20
C GLY A 1064 -17.09 -16.70 -15.51
N MET A 1065 -17.14 -17.35 -16.67
CA MET A 1065 -18.33 -18.12 -17.08
C MET A 1065 -18.51 -19.38 -16.22
N LYS A 1066 -17.44 -20.18 -16.05
CA LYS A 1066 -17.51 -21.42 -15.28
C LYS A 1066 -16.32 -21.56 -14.35
N GLY A 1067 -16.50 -21.81 -13.06
CA GLY A 1067 -15.33 -21.95 -12.20
C GLY A 1067 -15.57 -22.40 -10.78
N ILE A 1068 -14.47 -22.67 -10.09
CA ILE A 1068 -14.45 -23.18 -8.71
C ILE A 1068 -13.52 -22.32 -7.86
N GLY A 1069 -13.92 -21.98 -6.63
CA GLY A 1069 -13.02 -21.29 -5.69
C GLY A 1069 -11.97 -22.27 -5.15
N ILE A 1070 -12.39 -23.21 -4.30
CA ILE A 1070 -11.55 -24.30 -3.80
C ILE A 1070 -12.14 -25.64 -4.25
N GLY A 1071 -11.36 -26.43 -4.99
CA GLY A 1071 -11.73 -27.76 -5.51
C GLY A 1071 -11.49 -27.94 -7.01
N SER A 1072 -12.23 -28.83 -7.67
CA SER A 1072 -12.05 -29.13 -9.10
C SER A 1072 -13.31 -29.69 -9.75
N GLY A 1073 -13.25 -29.89 -11.07
CA GLY A 1073 -14.37 -30.41 -11.85
C GLY A 1073 -14.91 -31.75 -11.38
N LEU A 1074 -14.04 -32.74 -11.23
CA LEU A 1074 -14.42 -34.12 -10.90
C LEU A 1074 -14.38 -34.43 -9.39
N GLY A 1075 -13.96 -33.48 -8.56
CA GLY A 1075 -13.88 -33.63 -7.11
C GLY A 1075 -12.48 -34.04 -6.63
N GLY A 1076 -12.41 -34.48 -5.38
CA GLY A 1076 -11.17 -34.75 -4.64
C GLY A 1076 -11.42 -34.59 -3.14
N VAL A 1077 -10.35 -34.56 -2.33
CA VAL A 1077 -10.45 -34.45 -0.87
C VAL A 1077 -10.13 -33.02 -0.43
N ILE A 1078 -11.08 -32.37 0.25
CA ILE A 1078 -10.93 -31.00 0.77
C ILE A 1078 -11.14 -31.02 2.29
N ASN A 1079 -10.08 -30.69 3.04
CA ASN A 1079 -10.10 -30.56 4.49
C ASN A 1079 -9.76 -29.12 4.87
N ILE A 1080 -10.75 -28.36 5.32
CA ILE A 1080 -10.54 -27.02 5.90
C ILE A 1080 -10.64 -27.16 7.41
N LYS A 1081 -9.58 -26.83 8.14
CA LYS A 1081 -9.49 -27.11 9.59
C LYS A 1081 -9.33 -25.87 10.46
N ARG A 1082 -8.97 -24.73 9.87
CA ARG A 1082 -8.87 -23.41 10.53
C ARG A 1082 -8.70 -22.29 9.49
N GLY A 1083 -8.95 -21.05 9.91
CA GLY A 1083 -8.67 -19.84 9.15
C GLY A 1083 -9.91 -19.02 8.77
N HIS A 1084 -9.67 -17.87 8.14
CA HIS A 1084 -10.72 -17.00 7.60
C HIS A 1084 -10.80 -17.12 6.08
N TYR A 1085 -12.01 -17.23 5.53
CA TYR A 1085 -12.22 -17.37 4.10
C TYR A 1085 -13.25 -16.38 3.56
N GLU A 1086 -12.85 -15.64 2.54
CA GLU A 1086 -13.72 -14.71 1.84
C GLU A 1086 -13.82 -15.10 0.35
N PHE A 1087 -15.05 -15.12 -0.17
CA PHE A 1087 -15.30 -15.44 -1.56
C PHE A 1087 -16.24 -14.40 -2.18
N ASP A 1088 -15.83 -13.76 -3.28
CA ASP A 1088 -16.71 -13.01 -4.18
C ASP A 1088 -16.65 -13.65 -5.56
N MET A 1089 -17.62 -14.52 -5.85
CA MET A 1089 -17.64 -15.31 -7.08
C MET A 1089 -18.84 -14.95 -7.95
N LYS A 1090 -18.57 -14.49 -9.18
CA LYS A 1090 -19.59 -14.11 -10.18
C LYS A 1090 -19.42 -14.94 -11.45
N GLY A 1091 -20.53 -15.45 -12.00
CA GLY A 1091 -20.45 -16.30 -13.19
C GLY A 1091 -21.74 -16.96 -13.67
N GLN A 1092 -21.63 -17.90 -14.62
CA GLN A 1092 -22.77 -18.67 -15.13
C GLN A 1092 -22.94 -20.02 -14.44
N GLU A 1093 -21.85 -20.75 -14.18
CA GLU A 1093 -21.90 -22.06 -13.53
C GLU A 1093 -20.70 -22.31 -12.62
N GLY A 1094 -20.84 -22.95 -11.47
CA GLY A 1094 -19.67 -23.17 -10.61
C GLY A 1094 -19.96 -23.48 -9.16
N ALA A 1095 -18.88 -23.59 -8.38
CA ALA A 1095 -18.96 -23.75 -6.94
C ALA A 1095 -17.93 -22.91 -6.17
N CYS A 1096 -18.27 -22.38 -4.99
CA CYS A 1096 -17.26 -21.66 -4.18
C CYS A 1096 -16.31 -22.66 -3.52
N ILE A 1097 -16.84 -23.71 -2.89
CA ILE A 1097 -16.07 -24.82 -2.34
C ILE A 1097 -16.70 -26.14 -2.80
N GLY A 1098 -15.89 -26.99 -3.44
CA GLY A 1098 -16.28 -28.33 -3.86
C GLY A 1098 -16.09 -28.58 -5.35
N SER A 1099 -17.13 -29.08 -6.03
CA SER A 1099 -16.99 -29.60 -7.39
C SER A 1099 -18.17 -29.26 -8.30
N VAL A 1100 -17.98 -29.44 -9.59
CA VAL A 1100 -19.02 -29.15 -10.60
C VAL A 1100 -19.65 -30.42 -11.12
N ASN A 1101 -18.85 -31.39 -11.56
CA ASN A 1101 -19.33 -32.59 -12.24
C ASN A 1101 -19.24 -33.85 -11.38
N GLY A 1102 -18.26 -33.91 -10.46
CA GLY A 1102 -18.05 -35.06 -9.60
C GLY A 1102 -18.70 -34.93 -8.23
N ASP A 1103 -18.44 -35.92 -7.39
CA ASP A 1103 -18.94 -35.93 -6.02
C ASP A 1103 -18.06 -35.04 -5.14
N SER A 1104 -18.69 -34.41 -4.15
CA SER A 1104 -18.01 -33.55 -3.17
C SER A 1104 -18.12 -34.18 -1.78
N GLU A 1105 -16.98 -34.61 -1.25
CA GLU A 1105 -16.82 -34.95 0.17
C GLU A 1105 -16.09 -33.79 0.85
N LEU A 1106 -16.80 -33.02 1.67
CA LEU A 1106 -16.32 -31.78 2.26
C LEU A 1106 -16.34 -31.86 3.77
N PHE A 1107 -15.21 -31.55 4.37
CA PHE A 1107 -15.05 -31.51 5.81
C PHE A 1107 -14.41 -30.18 6.22
N ILE A 1108 -15.19 -29.34 6.89
CA ILE A 1108 -14.82 -27.96 7.22
C ILE A 1108 -15.01 -27.72 8.72
N GLU A 1109 -13.96 -27.32 9.41
CA GLU A 1109 -13.97 -27.05 10.85
C GLU A 1109 -13.22 -25.77 11.26
N TYR A 1110 -13.62 -25.21 12.40
CA TYR A 1110 -12.93 -24.11 13.12
C TYR A 1110 -12.60 -22.88 12.25
N CYS A 1111 -13.52 -22.45 11.40
CA CYS A 1111 -13.28 -21.35 10.46
C CYS A 1111 -14.42 -20.33 10.43
N ASP A 1112 -14.07 -19.12 10.00
CA ASP A 1112 -15.00 -18.03 9.69
C ASP A 1112 -15.09 -17.82 8.18
N MET A 1113 -16.30 -17.72 7.64
CA MET A 1113 -16.54 -17.60 6.19
C MET A 1113 -17.49 -16.45 5.86
N ASP A 1114 -17.11 -15.58 4.93
CA ASP A 1114 -18.03 -14.64 4.24
C ASP A 1114 -18.03 -14.95 2.74
N ILE A 1115 -19.16 -15.46 2.23
CA ILE A 1115 -19.27 -15.95 0.87
C ILE A 1115 -20.38 -15.20 0.14
N TYR A 1116 -20.00 -14.48 -0.92
CA TYR A 1116 -20.90 -13.94 -1.92
C TYR A 1116 -20.77 -14.73 -3.22
N SER A 1117 -21.89 -15.29 -3.69
CA SER A 1117 -21.99 -16.00 -4.95
C SER A 1117 -23.04 -15.38 -5.87
N GLY A 1118 -22.58 -14.65 -6.88
CA GLY A 1118 -23.34 -14.22 -8.05
C GLY A 1118 -23.30 -15.23 -9.20
N ILE A 1119 -23.15 -16.52 -8.93
CA ILE A 1119 -23.11 -17.57 -9.95
C ILE A 1119 -24.53 -17.95 -10.36
N SER A 1120 -24.84 -17.85 -11.66
CA SER A 1120 -26.20 -18.07 -12.17
C SER A 1120 -26.72 -19.49 -11.92
N ASN A 1121 -25.92 -20.53 -12.09
CA ASN A 1121 -26.30 -21.92 -11.84
C ASN A 1121 -25.20 -22.64 -11.04
N GLY A 1122 -25.31 -22.75 -9.73
CA GLY A 1122 -24.18 -23.27 -8.96
C GLY A 1122 -24.46 -23.54 -7.50
N THR A 1123 -23.46 -24.13 -6.85
CA THR A 1123 -23.53 -24.47 -5.42
C THR A 1123 -22.50 -23.65 -4.67
N ILE A 1124 -22.85 -23.05 -3.54
CA ILE A 1124 -21.86 -22.27 -2.78
C ILE A 1124 -20.87 -23.23 -2.09
N ILE A 1125 -21.37 -24.20 -1.32
CA ILE A 1125 -20.59 -25.28 -0.71
C ILE A 1125 -21.19 -26.63 -1.13
N GLY A 1126 -20.46 -27.43 -1.90
CA GLY A 1126 -20.89 -28.78 -2.30
C GLY A 1126 -20.60 -29.15 -3.75
N SER A 1127 -21.54 -29.80 -4.43
CA SER A 1127 -21.39 -30.21 -5.84
C SER A 1127 -22.46 -29.57 -6.72
N VAL A 1128 -22.20 -29.31 -8.00
CA VAL A 1128 -23.27 -28.87 -8.91
C VAL A 1128 -24.04 -30.07 -9.44
N ASN A 1129 -23.36 -31.05 -10.04
CA ASN A 1129 -23.99 -32.17 -10.72
C ASN A 1129 -23.78 -33.54 -10.05
N GLY A 1130 -22.81 -33.67 -9.14
CA GLY A 1130 -22.55 -34.91 -8.41
C GLY A 1130 -23.18 -34.93 -7.01
N ASP A 1131 -22.93 -36.02 -6.30
CA ASP A 1131 -23.41 -36.21 -4.94
C ASP A 1131 -22.61 -35.32 -3.96
N ALA A 1132 -23.22 -34.98 -2.83
CA ALA A 1132 -22.59 -34.16 -1.80
C ALA A 1132 -22.70 -34.83 -0.42
N ASP A 1133 -21.56 -35.06 0.24
CA ASP A 1133 -21.47 -35.35 1.68
C ASP A 1133 -20.67 -34.22 2.34
N ILE A 1134 -21.37 -33.37 3.09
CA ILE A 1134 -20.85 -32.14 3.64
C ILE A 1134 -20.97 -32.20 5.16
N LYS A 1135 -19.83 -32.09 5.85
CA LYS A 1135 -19.77 -31.93 7.30
C LYS A 1135 -19.12 -30.59 7.64
N LEU A 1136 -19.88 -29.75 8.35
CA LEU A 1136 -19.42 -28.46 8.88
C LEU A 1136 -19.48 -28.50 10.42
N GLU A 1137 -18.35 -28.26 11.10
CA GLU A 1137 -18.25 -28.34 12.56
C GLU A 1137 -17.54 -27.13 13.17
N ASN A 1138 -18.05 -26.49 14.22
CA ASN A 1138 -17.37 -25.37 14.87
C ASN A 1138 -17.10 -24.17 13.94
N ILE A 1139 -18.04 -23.82 13.05
CA ILE A 1139 -17.86 -22.74 12.05
C ILE A 1139 -18.82 -21.57 12.24
N SER A 1140 -18.41 -20.37 11.82
CA SER A 1140 -19.33 -19.27 11.52
C SER A 1140 -19.31 -18.96 10.03
N ALA A 1141 -20.50 -18.89 9.40
CA ALA A 1141 -20.60 -18.61 7.98
C ALA A 1141 -21.72 -17.64 7.64
N LYS A 1142 -21.42 -16.67 6.79
CA LYS A 1142 -22.36 -15.79 6.13
C LYS A 1142 -22.36 -16.10 4.64
N ILE A 1143 -23.50 -16.54 4.13
CA ILE A 1143 -23.66 -17.03 2.77
C ILE A 1143 -24.68 -16.17 2.05
N GLN A 1144 -24.28 -15.56 0.94
CA GLN A 1144 -25.12 -14.72 0.09
C GLN A 1144 -25.09 -15.25 -1.33
N GLY A 1145 -26.26 -15.45 -1.93
CA GLY A 1145 -26.38 -16.04 -3.26
C GLY A 1145 -27.36 -15.28 -4.15
N ALA A 1146 -27.02 -15.03 -5.42
CA ALA A 1146 -27.93 -14.45 -6.40
C ALA A 1146 -27.77 -15.10 -7.79
N GLY A 1147 -28.85 -15.61 -8.39
CA GLY A 1147 -28.75 -16.30 -9.68
C GLY A 1147 -30.05 -16.85 -10.26
N ASN A 1148 -29.95 -17.92 -11.06
CA ASN A 1148 -31.06 -18.64 -11.68
C ASN A 1148 -31.36 -19.97 -10.97
N VAL A 1149 -30.35 -20.84 -10.76
CA VAL A 1149 -30.46 -22.08 -9.98
C VAL A 1149 -29.32 -22.13 -8.95
N ILE A 1150 -29.59 -21.86 -7.68
CA ILE A 1150 -28.53 -21.83 -6.65
C ILE A 1150 -28.82 -22.76 -5.49
N THR A 1151 -27.82 -23.55 -5.09
CA THR A 1151 -27.80 -24.24 -3.80
C THR A 1151 -26.79 -23.57 -2.87
N GLY A 1152 -27.18 -23.23 -1.64
CA GLY A 1152 -26.24 -22.73 -0.63
C GLY A 1152 -25.28 -23.82 -0.20
N ILE A 1153 -25.80 -24.83 0.50
CA ILE A 1153 -25.04 -25.99 0.97
C ILE A 1153 -25.69 -27.27 0.43
N GLY A 1154 -25.00 -28.05 -0.40
CA GLY A 1154 -25.52 -29.33 -0.89
C GLY A 1154 -25.21 -29.61 -2.36
N THR A 1155 -26.22 -29.98 -3.14
CA THR A 1155 -26.04 -30.22 -4.58
C THR A 1155 -27.18 -29.68 -5.43
N ILE A 1156 -27.00 -29.46 -6.72
CA ILE A 1156 -28.13 -29.14 -7.62
C ILE A 1156 -28.69 -30.43 -8.19
N ALA A 1157 -27.91 -31.17 -8.98
CA ALA A 1157 -28.39 -32.32 -9.75
C ALA A 1157 -27.91 -33.69 -9.24
N GLY A 1158 -27.21 -33.76 -8.10
CA GLY A 1158 -26.78 -35.01 -7.48
C GLY A 1158 -27.95 -35.93 -7.08
N ASN A 1159 -27.68 -37.24 -7.07
CA ASN A 1159 -28.61 -38.27 -6.64
C ASN A 1159 -28.74 -38.34 -5.11
N SER A 1160 -27.69 -37.93 -4.38
CA SER A 1160 -27.62 -37.92 -2.92
C SER A 1160 -27.03 -36.62 -2.38
N CYS A 1161 -27.62 -36.12 -1.30
CA CYS A 1161 -27.19 -34.93 -0.58
C CYS A 1161 -27.26 -35.20 0.93
N MET A 1162 -26.11 -35.34 1.57
CA MET A 1162 -25.95 -35.48 3.01
C MET A 1162 -25.31 -34.21 3.56
N VAL A 1163 -25.98 -33.54 4.50
CA VAL A 1163 -25.43 -32.34 5.15
C VAL A 1163 -25.51 -32.52 6.66
N ARG A 1164 -24.36 -32.42 7.33
CA ARG A 1164 -24.23 -32.48 8.79
C ARG A 1164 -23.63 -31.17 9.30
N LEU A 1165 -24.39 -30.48 10.14
CA LEU A 1165 -24.00 -29.21 10.75
C LEU A 1165 -23.95 -29.41 12.27
N GLU A 1166 -22.81 -29.16 12.89
CA GLU A 1166 -22.62 -29.35 14.33
C GLU A 1166 -21.84 -28.17 14.95
N ASN A 1167 -22.36 -27.56 16.01
CA ASN A 1167 -21.75 -26.38 16.63
C ASN A 1167 -21.47 -25.23 15.63
N VAL A 1168 -22.47 -24.87 14.79
CA VAL A 1168 -22.29 -23.86 13.75
C VAL A 1168 -23.19 -22.64 13.94
N ASN A 1169 -22.75 -21.48 13.44
CA ASN A 1169 -23.57 -20.28 13.27
C ASN A 1169 -23.60 -19.87 11.79
N ILE A 1170 -24.68 -20.23 11.09
CA ILE A 1170 -24.81 -20.02 9.64
C ILE A 1170 -25.99 -19.09 9.34
N SER A 1171 -25.71 -18.01 8.61
CA SER A 1171 -26.73 -17.15 8.01
C SER A 1171 -26.64 -17.23 6.48
N SER A 1172 -27.72 -17.68 5.85
CA SER A 1172 -27.81 -17.82 4.40
C SER A 1172 -28.91 -16.93 3.84
N ASN A 1173 -28.61 -16.18 2.78
CA ASN A 1173 -29.56 -15.33 2.06
C ASN A 1173 -29.39 -15.52 0.56
N ILE A 1174 -30.31 -16.26 -0.05
CA ILE A 1174 -30.22 -16.69 -1.45
C ILE A 1174 -31.45 -16.21 -2.23
N ARG A 1175 -31.21 -15.54 -3.36
CA ARG A 1175 -32.25 -15.07 -4.27
C ARG A 1175 -32.01 -15.60 -5.68
N ALA A 1176 -32.84 -16.54 -6.12
CA ALA A 1176 -32.77 -17.06 -7.48
C ALA A 1176 -34.11 -17.54 -8.01
N LYS A 1177 -34.24 -17.79 -9.32
CA LYS A 1177 -35.49 -18.35 -9.88
C LYS A 1177 -35.83 -19.70 -9.25
N GLU A 1178 -34.83 -20.53 -9.04
CA GLU A 1178 -34.86 -21.79 -8.31
C GLU A 1178 -33.72 -21.78 -7.29
N CYS A 1179 -34.00 -22.00 -6.00
CA CYS A 1179 -32.93 -22.07 -5.00
C CYS A 1179 -33.20 -22.99 -3.82
N TYR A 1180 -32.11 -23.51 -3.26
CA TYR A 1180 -32.10 -24.42 -2.13
C TYR A 1180 -31.11 -23.90 -1.09
N GLY A 1181 -31.57 -23.46 0.08
CA GLY A 1181 -30.69 -22.95 1.13
C GLY A 1181 -29.69 -24.01 1.57
N ILE A 1182 -30.21 -25.15 2.04
CA ILE A 1182 -29.44 -26.37 2.30
C ILE A 1182 -30.21 -27.56 1.72
N GLY A 1183 -29.59 -28.33 0.83
CA GLY A 1183 -30.21 -29.51 0.22
C GLY A 1183 -29.94 -29.61 -1.28
N CYS A 1184 -30.94 -30.03 -2.05
CA CYS A 1184 -30.77 -30.19 -3.49
C CYS A 1184 -32.05 -30.09 -4.30
N ARG A 1185 -31.95 -30.19 -5.63
CA ARG A 1185 -33.13 -30.16 -6.52
C ARG A 1185 -34.01 -31.40 -6.37
N ALA A 1186 -33.48 -32.58 -6.68
CA ALA A 1186 -34.31 -33.78 -6.87
C ALA A 1186 -33.65 -35.11 -6.41
N GLY A 1187 -32.68 -35.06 -5.50
CA GLY A 1187 -31.98 -36.24 -4.96
C GLY A 1187 -32.51 -36.71 -3.60
N ARG A 1188 -31.98 -37.83 -3.09
CA ARG A 1188 -32.15 -38.22 -1.69
C ARG A 1188 -31.42 -37.20 -0.81
N THR A 1189 -32.15 -36.51 0.05
CA THR A 1189 -31.58 -35.43 0.88
C THR A 1189 -31.77 -35.77 2.36
N ASP A 1190 -30.66 -35.91 3.09
CA ASP A 1190 -30.64 -36.14 4.53
C ASP A 1190 -29.87 -34.97 5.18
N ILE A 1191 -30.54 -34.17 6.02
CA ILE A 1191 -29.97 -32.98 6.68
C ILE A 1191 -30.01 -33.17 8.20
N TYR A 1192 -28.86 -33.00 8.84
CA TYR A 1192 -28.67 -33.10 10.29
C TYR A 1192 -28.12 -31.78 10.82
N ILE A 1193 -28.79 -31.20 11.81
CA ILE A 1193 -28.40 -29.93 12.45
C ILE A 1193 -28.37 -30.12 13.96
N GLY A 1194 -27.18 -30.05 14.55
CA GLY A 1194 -26.92 -30.24 15.98
C GLY A 1194 -26.25 -29.02 16.61
N TYR A 1195 -26.68 -28.59 17.80
CA TYR A 1195 -25.97 -27.54 18.57
C TYR A 1195 -25.70 -26.26 17.77
N ALA A 1196 -26.61 -25.84 16.90
CA ALA A 1196 -26.33 -24.83 15.87
C ALA A 1196 -27.37 -23.69 15.85
N ALA A 1197 -26.97 -22.54 15.33
CA ALA A 1197 -27.86 -21.45 14.93
C ALA A 1197 -27.85 -21.33 13.40
N VAL A 1198 -28.93 -21.72 12.73
CA VAL A 1198 -28.99 -21.74 11.25
C VAL A 1198 -30.20 -20.95 10.76
N LYS A 1199 -29.95 -19.83 10.08
CA LYS A 1199 -30.99 -19.02 9.44
C LYS A 1199 -30.84 -19.06 7.93
N SER A 1200 -31.89 -19.46 7.23
CA SER A 1200 -31.92 -19.59 5.77
C SER A 1200 -33.06 -18.75 5.19
N VAL A 1201 -32.70 -17.70 4.46
CA VAL A 1201 -33.62 -16.81 3.74
C VAL A 1201 -33.50 -17.15 2.26
N VAL A 1202 -34.62 -17.54 1.65
CA VAL A 1202 -34.66 -17.89 0.22
C VAL A 1202 -35.79 -17.16 -0.50
N GLN A 1203 -35.52 -16.68 -1.71
CA GLN A 1203 -36.52 -16.00 -2.52
C GLN A 1203 -36.44 -16.44 -3.98
N GLY A 1204 -37.55 -16.93 -4.52
CA GLY A 1204 -37.58 -17.47 -5.88
C GLY A 1204 -38.89 -18.14 -6.29
N LYS A 1205 -39.08 -18.38 -7.59
CA LYS A 1205 -40.25 -19.11 -8.11
C LYS A 1205 -40.36 -20.50 -7.48
N SER A 1206 -39.24 -21.21 -7.39
CA SER A 1206 -39.13 -22.51 -6.72
C SER A 1206 -38.00 -22.46 -5.69
N ALA A 1207 -38.29 -21.97 -4.49
CA ALA A 1207 -37.28 -21.72 -3.45
C ALA A 1207 -37.61 -22.50 -2.17
N VAL A 1208 -36.60 -23.19 -1.63
CA VAL A 1208 -36.72 -24.03 -0.44
C VAL A 1208 -35.58 -23.74 0.51
N ALA A 1209 -35.87 -23.45 1.78
CA ALA A 1209 -34.84 -23.11 2.76
C ALA A 1209 -34.02 -24.34 3.19
N PHE A 1210 -34.70 -25.48 3.37
CA PHE A 1210 -34.09 -26.78 3.71
C PHE A 1210 -34.77 -27.92 2.90
N GLY A 1211 -34.00 -28.81 2.29
CA GLY A 1211 -34.52 -30.01 1.62
C GLY A 1211 -34.52 -29.93 0.09
N ASN A 1212 -35.55 -30.46 -0.57
CA ASN A 1212 -35.60 -30.56 -2.04
C ASN A 1212 -36.98 -30.28 -2.66
N SER A 1213 -37.03 -30.03 -3.98
CA SER A 1213 -38.28 -29.67 -4.67
C SER A 1213 -39.25 -30.84 -4.86
N VAL A 1214 -38.82 -32.08 -4.58
CA VAL A 1214 -39.65 -33.28 -4.71
C VAL A 1214 -40.23 -33.75 -3.37
N MET A 1215 -40.05 -32.97 -2.30
CA MET A 1215 -40.56 -33.23 -0.95
C MET A 1215 -40.07 -34.54 -0.34
N SER A 1216 -38.92 -35.06 -0.77
CA SER A 1216 -38.38 -36.35 -0.33
C SER A 1216 -37.34 -36.23 0.79
N ALA A 1217 -36.93 -35.01 1.15
CA ALA A 1217 -35.89 -34.79 2.13
C ALA A 1217 -36.28 -35.27 3.54
N LYS A 1218 -35.26 -35.53 4.35
CA LYS A 1218 -35.38 -35.73 5.80
C LYS A 1218 -34.56 -34.67 6.51
N LEU A 1219 -35.17 -34.06 7.52
CA LEU A 1219 -34.55 -33.01 8.31
C LEU A 1219 -34.60 -33.42 9.78
N TYR A 1220 -33.43 -33.51 10.39
CA TYR A 1220 -33.24 -33.83 11.79
C TYR A 1220 -32.51 -32.66 12.46
N CYS A 1221 -33.19 -31.96 13.36
CA CYS A 1221 -32.62 -30.86 14.12
C CYS A 1221 -32.68 -31.18 15.61
N SER A 1222 -31.57 -31.06 16.31
CA SER A 1222 -31.46 -31.32 17.75
C SER A 1222 -30.62 -30.24 18.45
N ASN A 1223 -31.09 -29.68 19.56
CA ASN A 1223 -30.35 -28.65 20.32
C ASN A 1223 -29.98 -27.42 19.47
N ALA A 1224 -30.85 -27.01 18.54
CA ALA A 1224 -30.53 -26.00 17.52
C ALA A 1224 -31.60 -24.91 17.39
N ASP A 1225 -31.15 -23.67 17.12
CA ASP A 1225 -32.01 -22.54 16.76
C ASP A 1225 -32.07 -22.42 15.23
N ILE A 1226 -33.24 -22.70 14.63
CA ILE A 1226 -33.41 -22.71 13.18
C ILE A 1226 -34.42 -21.66 12.71
N GLY A 1227 -34.10 -20.99 11.60
CA GLY A 1227 -34.97 -19.98 11.01
C GLY A 1227 -35.11 -20.17 9.51
N THR A 1228 -36.33 -20.19 8.98
CA THR A 1228 -36.59 -20.10 7.54
C THR A 1228 -37.36 -18.83 7.21
N ASN A 1229 -37.03 -18.22 6.08
CA ASN A 1229 -37.89 -17.23 5.45
C ASN A 1229 -37.89 -17.48 3.94
N ALA A 1230 -38.94 -18.14 3.47
CA ALA A 1230 -39.11 -18.51 2.06
C ALA A 1230 -40.17 -17.63 1.40
N VAL A 1231 -39.79 -16.92 0.33
CA VAL A 1231 -40.71 -16.20 -0.55
C VAL A 1231 -40.77 -16.94 -1.89
N THR A 1232 -41.83 -17.71 -2.10
CA THR A 1232 -41.89 -18.68 -3.21
C THR A 1232 -43.29 -19.10 -3.67
N GLU A 1233 -43.41 -19.55 -4.93
CA GLU A 1233 -44.61 -20.23 -5.45
C GLU A 1233 -44.63 -21.73 -5.08
N PHE A 1234 -43.48 -22.28 -4.65
CA PHE A 1234 -43.41 -23.61 -4.06
C PHE A 1234 -44.06 -23.52 -2.68
N ASN A 1235 -45.28 -24.04 -2.50
CA ASN A 1235 -46.12 -23.85 -1.30
C ASN A 1235 -45.56 -24.46 0.02
N SER A 1236 -44.25 -24.50 0.23
CA SER A 1236 -43.56 -24.94 1.43
C SER A 1236 -42.21 -24.23 1.58
N ASP A 1237 -41.84 -23.85 2.80
CA ASP A 1237 -40.49 -23.35 3.12
C ASP A 1237 -39.46 -24.48 3.27
N ILE A 1238 -39.91 -25.70 3.57
CA ILE A 1238 -39.10 -26.91 3.71
C ILE A 1238 -39.53 -27.96 2.69
N GLY A 1239 -38.58 -28.49 1.95
CA GLY A 1239 -38.74 -29.49 0.90
C GLY A 1239 -38.79 -30.93 1.43
N ALA A 1240 -39.57 -31.17 2.49
CA ALA A 1240 -39.74 -32.46 3.13
C ALA A 1240 -41.21 -32.67 3.52
N LEU A 1241 -41.68 -33.92 3.51
CA LEU A 1241 -42.97 -34.24 4.14
C LEU A 1241 -42.89 -34.02 5.65
N GLU A 1242 -43.95 -33.50 6.28
CA GLU A 1242 -43.98 -33.23 7.73
C GLU A 1242 -43.56 -34.43 8.60
N LYS A 1243 -43.89 -35.66 8.19
CA LYS A 1243 -43.46 -36.89 8.90
C LYS A 1243 -41.93 -37.15 8.89
N ASN A 1244 -41.21 -36.47 8.00
CA ASN A 1244 -39.76 -36.57 7.82
C ASN A 1244 -39.03 -35.36 8.44
N ILE A 1245 -39.74 -34.45 9.09
CA ILE A 1245 -39.19 -33.31 9.82
C ILE A 1245 -39.20 -33.65 11.31
N GLN A 1246 -38.03 -33.72 11.93
CA GLN A 1246 -37.86 -33.95 13.35
C GLN A 1246 -37.11 -32.78 13.96
N LEU A 1247 -37.80 -32.04 14.83
CA LEU A 1247 -37.26 -30.88 15.55
C LEU A 1247 -37.28 -31.22 17.04
N GLU A 1248 -36.11 -31.38 17.64
CA GLU A 1248 -35.94 -31.73 19.04
C GLU A 1248 -35.14 -30.64 19.76
N ASN A 1249 -35.62 -30.15 20.91
CA ASN A 1249 -34.91 -29.19 21.76
C ASN A 1249 -34.32 -27.96 21.03
N GLY A 1250 -35.04 -26.85 20.95
CA GLY A 1250 -34.51 -25.63 20.35
C GLY A 1250 -35.59 -24.61 20.04
N ARG A 1251 -35.22 -23.49 19.40
CA ARG A 1251 -36.18 -22.50 18.88
C ARG A 1251 -36.27 -22.64 17.36
N ALA A 1252 -37.49 -22.55 16.83
CA ALA A 1252 -37.70 -22.57 15.39
C ALA A 1252 -38.66 -21.47 14.97
N GLU A 1253 -38.28 -20.69 13.95
CA GLU A 1253 -39.13 -19.68 13.32
C GLU A 1253 -39.22 -20.01 11.82
N PHE A 1254 -40.42 -20.25 11.31
CA PHE A 1254 -40.63 -20.58 9.91
C PHE A 1254 -41.58 -19.58 9.28
N VAL A 1255 -41.13 -18.92 8.22
CA VAL A 1255 -41.92 -17.92 7.49
C VAL A 1255 -42.03 -18.34 6.02
N LEU A 1256 -43.25 -18.42 5.51
CA LEU A 1256 -43.56 -18.70 4.11
C LEU A 1256 -44.44 -17.57 3.56
N ASN A 1257 -43.96 -16.88 2.52
CA ASN A 1257 -44.68 -15.77 1.86
C ASN A 1257 -45.22 -14.71 2.85
N GLY A 1258 -44.44 -14.41 3.89
CA GLY A 1258 -44.79 -13.45 4.94
C GLY A 1258 -45.77 -13.97 6.00
N GLN A 1259 -46.13 -15.26 5.97
CA GLN A 1259 -46.97 -15.91 6.98
C GLN A 1259 -46.15 -16.89 7.82
N GLU A 1260 -46.40 -16.92 9.13
CA GLU A 1260 -45.76 -17.85 10.05
C GLU A 1260 -46.30 -19.28 9.86
N VAL A 1261 -45.40 -20.25 9.73
CA VAL A 1261 -45.72 -21.69 9.62
C VAL A 1261 -45.41 -22.36 10.96
N LYS A 1262 -46.44 -22.93 11.61
CA LYS A 1262 -46.27 -23.60 12.90
C LYS A 1262 -45.96 -25.08 12.72
N ARG A 1263 -44.81 -25.51 13.22
CA ARG A 1263 -44.41 -26.93 13.31
C ARG A 1263 -44.22 -27.35 14.75
N GLN A 1264 -44.45 -28.63 15.03
CA GLN A 1264 -44.30 -29.17 16.37
C GLN A 1264 -42.82 -29.39 16.69
N ILE A 1265 -42.36 -28.77 17.78
CA ILE A 1265 -41.03 -29.03 18.36
C ILE A 1265 -41.23 -30.06 19.47
N LEU A 1266 -40.53 -31.19 19.37
CA LEU A 1266 -40.54 -32.24 20.39
C LEU A 1266 -39.62 -31.82 21.54
N ALA A 1267 -40.13 -31.89 22.76
CA ALA A 1267 -39.31 -31.77 23.96
C ALA A 1267 -38.51 -33.06 24.15
N ALA A 1268 -37.27 -32.96 24.66
CA ALA A 1268 -36.40 -34.09 24.97
C ALA A 1268 -37.20 -35.22 25.63
N ARG A 1269 -37.13 -36.43 25.07
CA ARG A 1269 -37.35 -37.60 25.92
C ARG A 1269 -36.12 -37.68 26.82
N LEU A 1270 -36.33 -37.36 28.11
CA LEU A 1270 -35.37 -37.60 29.19
C LEU A 1270 -34.81 -39.03 29.14
#